data_AF-A0A6B0RYJ5-F1
#
_entry.id   AF-A0A6B0RYJ5-F1
#
_cell.length_a   1.000
_cell.length_b   1.000
_cell.length_c   1.000
_cell.angle_alpha   90.00
_cell.angle_beta   90.00
_cell.angle_gamma   90.00
#
_symmetry.space_group_name_H-M   'P 1'
#
loop_
_entity.id
_entity.type
_entity.pdbx_description
1 polymer ?
#
loop_
_entity_poly.entity_id
_entity_poly.type
_entity_poly.pdbx_seq_one_letter_code
_entity_poly.pdbx_strand_id
1 'polypeptide(L)'
;MRRLSRRLVLPIFGVLWITVLLFFWVTKKKLEVPTGPEVQTPKISDGDWDDLWDQFDERRYLNAKKWRVGDDPYKLYAFNQRESERIASNRVVPDTRLFRCTLLVYCADLPPTSIIIAFHNEARSTLLRTIRSILNRTPMNLIQEIILVDDFSNDPEDCKQLIKLPKVKCLRNNERQGLVRSRIRGADIAQGTTLTFLDSHCEVNRDWLQPLLHRVKEDYTRVVCPVIDIIHLDTFNYIESASELRGGFDWSLHFQWEQLTPEQKARRLDPTEPIRTPIIAGGLFVMDKSWFYYLGKYDTDMDIWGGENFEISFRVWMCGGSLEIVPCSRVGHVFRKKHPYIFPDGNANTYIKNTKRTAEVWMDEYKQYYYASRPFALERPFGNIESRLNLRKNLQCQSFKWYLENVYPELRVPKDSSIHKGSIRQRQKCLEAQKQKDQEISNLKLSPCVKTEGKDAKSQIWAFTYTQQILQEELCLSVITLFPGAPVVLVLCKNGDKRQQWTKTGSRIEHMASHLCLDTDMFGDGTETSREVVINPCESSLMSQHWDLKAFDDAVQAPHYKTCFCGTATVPPPVSSITLYPAERLQPSFKTGRIMAHNQQFPAKTPIIKFKEQDFYSLRDHCLNRGLLFEDETFPAETYSIGLQLLKGKNLSNLSWMRPKDLLKGKSEPLFILEGASRFDIQQGEAGDCWFLAALGALTQSPQYLQKILIDQSFSYQYAGIFHFRFWRCGQWVEVVIDDRLPVLNNEYLFVKPRNKREFWPCLLEKAYAKFHGSYANLHYGYLPDALVDLTGGVVTNISLHSSSSDLMTMVKTAAEAGSLMTCSTLAGPTSESVMMANGLVSRHAYTVTGAEQIEYRRSWEYLIRLWNPWGKIEWRGRWSDWSPEWQETHDQRKSQLYEDKDNGEFWMSCQDFRDNFFGLFICNQVPISLDHGSTPHERWSQMMFKDHLIPGNTEGYQRGMQYIFSVPDSMENNNVIMSFNIGPQNLKAKDRTFPLKYEVFKVRQYFQHFQDRLPSTFFSQFRIAEKGIVSETTCNLTECFSLSPGTYVVVVSEGREAVEFLLRIFLKMPNSDRNLMLAVLPYIQASLPENGSQQSIFYKYAQQQGLDIDATQLQSLLNREFLRGPPGDPFSLDECRSLVALMDLKVNGRLDQEEFSRLWSRLVHCQSVFQNSPKNAGVFLSSDLWKAIRDTDFLAGISITSELLDLMKLRYSDSTGRVSFPSLVCLLMRLEAMAKAFQNLSKDGKGLYLTEMEVNKNTQNLKEPGKG
;
A
#
# COMPACT_ATOMS: atom_id res chain seq x y z
N MET A 1 37.80 -13.44 71.73
CA MET A 1 37.57 -14.23 72.96
C MET A 1 36.95 -15.58 72.56
N ARG A 2 37.75 -16.65 72.64
CA ARG A 2 37.59 -17.85 73.49
C ARG A 2 36.36 -18.73 73.20
N ARG A 3 36.66 -19.99 72.86
CA ARG A 3 35.76 -21.13 72.61
C ARG A 3 34.93 -21.49 73.86
N LEU A 4 33.68 -21.89 73.65
CA LEU A 4 33.01 -23.15 74.08
C LEU A 4 31.54 -23.04 73.60
N SER A 5 30.79 -24.07 73.19
CA SER A 5 31.11 -25.49 72.97
C SER A 5 30.19 -26.06 71.86
N ARG A 6 30.78 -26.53 70.75
CA ARG A 6 30.05 -27.31 69.72
C ARG A 6 29.67 -28.69 70.26
N ARG A 7 28.46 -28.87 70.81
CA ARG A 7 27.90 -30.22 71.07
C ARG A 7 26.38 -30.40 71.08
N LEU A 8 25.59 -29.35 70.79
CA LEU A 8 24.11 -29.42 70.81
C LEU A 8 23.40 -28.96 69.51
N VAL A 9 24.09 -28.31 68.56
CA VAL A 9 23.45 -27.72 67.37
C VAL A 9 23.24 -28.73 66.22
N LEU A 10 24.17 -29.69 66.05
CA LEU A 10 24.08 -30.71 65.00
C LEU A 10 22.88 -31.67 65.12
N PRO A 11 22.52 -32.23 66.30
CA PRO A 11 21.34 -33.09 66.39
C PRO A 11 20.02 -32.32 66.17
N ILE A 12 19.95 -31.04 66.54
CA ILE A 12 18.75 -30.21 66.33
C ILE A 12 18.50 -29.99 64.83
N PHE A 13 19.53 -29.64 64.06
CA PHE A 13 19.40 -29.51 62.60
C PHE A 13 19.09 -30.85 61.90
N GLY A 14 19.67 -31.96 62.38
CA GLY A 14 19.36 -33.30 61.87
C GLY A 14 17.90 -33.71 62.10
N VAL A 15 17.37 -33.48 63.31
CA VAL A 15 15.96 -33.73 63.63
C VAL A 15 15.04 -32.84 62.79
N LEU A 16 15.36 -31.55 62.64
CA LEU A 16 14.57 -30.65 61.79
C LEU A 16 14.51 -31.15 60.33
N TRP A 17 15.66 -31.52 59.75
CA TRP A 17 15.73 -32.06 58.39
C TRP A 17 14.94 -33.37 58.23
N ILE A 18 15.03 -34.28 59.20
CA ILE A 18 14.27 -35.53 59.19
C ILE A 18 12.75 -35.24 59.33
N THR A 19 12.34 -34.27 60.14
CA THR A 19 10.92 -33.88 60.23
C THR A 19 10.40 -33.24 58.95
N VAL A 20 11.21 -32.45 58.24
CA VAL A 20 10.85 -31.89 56.92
C VAL A 20 10.75 -33.00 55.86
N LEU A 21 11.71 -33.94 55.83
CA LEU A 21 11.65 -35.08 54.91
C LEU A 21 10.46 -36.00 55.20
N LEU A 22 10.15 -36.28 56.47
CA LEU A 22 8.97 -37.05 56.85
C LEU A 22 7.67 -36.30 56.52
N PHE A 23 7.62 -34.98 56.70
CA PHE A 23 6.47 -34.17 56.28
C PHE A 23 6.26 -34.25 54.76
N PHE A 24 7.33 -34.13 53.96
CA PHE A 24 7.26 -34.34 52.51
C PHE A 24 6.88 -35.77 52.11
N TRP A 25 7.33 -36.79 52.84
CA TRP A 25 6.98 -38.19 52.55
C TRP A 25 5.52 -38.51 52.91
N VAL A 26 5.02 -37.99 54.03
CA VAL A 26 3.64 -38.17 54.49
C VAL A 26 2.64 -37.36 53.65
N THR A 27 2.99 -36.15 53.19
CA THR A 27 2.14 -35.41 52.22
C THR A 27 2.11 -36.11 50.87
N LYS A 28 3.23 -36.66 50.40
CA LYS A 28 3.27 -37.46 49.15
C LYS A 28 2.42 -38.74 49.24
N LYS A 29 2.29 -39.33 50.43
CA LYS A 29 1.47 -40.53 50.67
C LYS A 29 -0.03 -40.29 50.92
N LYS A 30 -0.50 -39.03 50.89
CA LYS A 30 -1.92 -38.69 51.11
C LYS A 30 -2.64 -38.22 49.83
N LEU A 31 -2.04 -38.43 48.67
CA LEU A 31 -2.60 -38.10 47.35
C LEU A 31 -2.61 -39.28 46.36
N GLU A 32 -2.78 -40.50 46.87
CA GLU A 32 -3.10 -41.68 46.04
C GLU A 32 -4.62 -41.90 46.05
N VAL A 33 -5.26 -41.57 44.93
CA VAL A 33 -6.69 -41.83 44.67
C VAL A 33 -6.81 -43.23 44.04
N PRO A 34 -7.85 -44.04 44.36
CA PRO A 34 -7.92 -45.42 43.87
C PRO A 34 -8.00 -45.50 42.34
N THR A 35 -7.16 -46.33 41.74
CA THR A 35 -7.21 -46.67 40.32
C THR A 35 -8.48 -47.47 40.01
N GLY A 36 -9.39 -46.90 39.22
CA GLY A 36 -10.39 -47.68 38.49
C GLY A 36 -9.74 -48.62 37.46
N PRO A 37 -10.49 -49.58 36.90
CA PRO A 37 -9.93 -50.60 36.02
C PRO A 37 -9.27 -49.99 34.79
N GLU A 38 -8.06 -50.45 34.45
CA GLU A 38 -7.30 -50.00 33.30
C GLU A 38 -8.05 -50.26 31.98
N VAL A 39 -8.52 -49.19 31.35
CA VAL A 39 -8.79 -49.21 29.91
C VAL A 39 -7.46 -49.01 29.21
N GLN A 40 -6.87 -50.09 28.71
CA GLN A 40 -5.66 -50.03 27.88
C GLN A 40 -5.96 -49.23 26.61
N THR A 41 -5.49 -47.98 26.55
CA THR A 41 -5.46 -47.20 25.31
C THR A 41 -4.24 -47.64 24.48
N PRO A 42 -4.42 -48.06 23.20
CA PRO A 42 -3.30 -48.52 22.37
C PRO A 42 -2.25 -47.42 22.16
N LYS A 43 -0.97 -47.82 22.08
CA LYS A 43 0.07 -46.96 21.50
C LYS A 43 -0.09 -46.96 19.99
N ILE A 44 -0.85 -45.99 19.50
CA ILE A 44 -1.05 -45.68 18.09
C ILE A 44 0.26 -45.11 17.53
N SER A 45 0.76 -45.69 16.44
CA SER A 45 1.99 -45.27 15.76
C SER A 45 1.73 -44.12 14.79
N ASP A 46 2.77 -43.45 14.29
CA ASP A 46 2.59 -42.32 13.38
C ASP A 46 1.89 -42.69 12.05
N GLY A 47 1.86 -43.98 11.68
CA GLY A 47 1.14 -44.47 10.50
C GLY A 47 -0.36 -44.70 10.70
N ASP A 48 -0.83 -44.84 11.94
CA ASP A 48 -2.24 -45.14 12.26
C ASP A 48 -3.13 -43.87 12.29
N TRP A 49 -2.57 -42.66 12.14
CA TRP A 49 -3.33 -41.41 12.23
C TRP A 49 -4.03 -41.02 10.93
N ASP A 50 -3.45 -41.35 9.78
CA ASP A 50 -4.12 -41.17 8.48
C ASP A 50 -5.37 -42.07 8.41
N ASP A 51 -5.29 -43.31 8.92
CA ASP A 51 -6.44 -44.22 9.07
C ASP A 51 -7.58 -43.64 9.93
N LEU A 52 -7.26 -42.81 10.94
CA LEU A 52 -8.26 -42.11 11.76
C LEU A 52 -8.83 -40.88 11.06
N TRP A 53 -8.06 -40.21 10.20
CA TRP A 53 -8.58 -39.16 9.33
C TRP A 53 -9.51 -39.74 8.25
N ASP A 54 -9.16 -40.88 7.65
CA ASP A 54 -9.97 -41.54 6.63
C ASP A 54 -11.31 -42.09 7.16
N GLN A 55 -11.43 -42.30 8.48
CA GLN A 55 -12.70 -42.58 9.16
C GLN A 55 -13.62 -41.34 9.32
N PHE A 56 -13.09 -40.13 9.10
CA PHE A 56 -13.86 -38.88 9.14
C PHE A 56 -14.36 -38.50 7.73
N ASP A 57 -15.68 -38.64 7.52
CA ASP A 57 -16.36 -38.23 6.29
C ASP A 57 -16.44 -36.70 6.17
N GLU A 58 -15.32 -36.10 5.75
CA GLU A 58 -15.15 -34.67 5.48
C GLU A 58 -16.20 -34.16 4.48
N ARG A 59 -16.52 -34.96 3.45
CA ARG A 59 -17.50 -34.58 2.42
C ARG A 59 -18.89 -34.41 3.03
N ARG A 60 -19.34 -35.35 3.86
CA ARG A 60 -20.63 -35.25 4.57
C ARG A 60 -20.64 -34.12 5.59
N TYR A 61 -19.54 -33.94 6.32
CA TYR A 61 -19.43 -32.85 7.30
C TYR A 61 -19.58 -31.48 6.63
N LEU A 62 -18.86 -31.23 5.53
CA LEU A 62 -18.94 -29.96 4.79
C LEU A 62 -20.27 -29.79 4.04
N ASN A 63 -20.79 -30.85 3.40
CA ASN A 63 -22.01 -30.76 2.60
C ASN A 63 -23.27 -30.41 3.41
N ALA A 64 -23.32 -30.73 4.71
CA ALA A 64 -24.50 -30.49 5.55
C ALA A 64 -24.91 -29.01 5.68
N LYS A 65 -23.95 -28.08 5.54
CA LYS A 65 -24.17 -26.61 5.62
C LYS A 65 -23.60 -25.85 4.41
N LYS A 66 -23.42 -26.54 3.28
CA LYS A 66 -22.82 -25.98 2.07
C LYS A 66 -23.61 -24.78 1.56
N TRP A 67 -22.90 -23.77 1.06
CA TRP A 67 -23.48 -22.63 0.36
C TRP A 67 -24.31 -23.09 -0.85
N ARG A 68 -25.49 -22.49 -1.04
CA ARG A 68 -26.41 -22.82 -2.15
C ARG A 68 -26.33 -21.77 -3.24
N VAL A 69 -26.41 -22.22 -4.49
CA VAL A 69 -26.38 -21.35 -5.67
C VAL A 69 -27.56 -20.39 -5.62
N GLY A 70 -27.28 -19.09 -5.49
CA GLY A 70 -28.28 -18.02 -5.37
C GLY A 70 -28.28 -17.30 -4.02
N ASP A 71 -27.74 -17.91 -2.96
CA ASP A 71 -27.62 -17.26 -1.64
C ASP A 71 -26.44 -16.26 -1.62
N ASP A 72 -26.54 -15.19 -0.83
CA ASP A 72 -25.41 -14.29 -0.55
C ASP A 72 -24.34 -15.03 0.30
N PRO A 73 -23.11 -15.24 -0.24
CA PRO A 73 -22.07 -15.98 0.46
C PRO A 73 -21.50 -15.27 1.70
N TYR A 74 -21.80 -13.98 1.92
CA TYR A 74 -21.35 -13.22 3.10
C TYR A 74 -22.41 -13.16 4.22
N LYS A 75 -23.66 -13.55 3.93
CA LYS A 75 -24.82 -13.33 4.81
C LYS A 75 -24.67 -13.96 6.20
N LEU A 76 -24.22 -15.22 6.25
CA LEU A 76 -24.17 -16.00 7.49
C LEU A 76 -22.91 -15.75 8.32
N TYR A 77 -21.74 -15.68 7.69
CA TYR A 77 -20.46 -15.74 8.42
C TYR A 77 -19.60 -14.45 8.31
N ALA A 78 -20.06 -13.45 7.55
CA ALA A 78 -19.39 -12.17 7.30
C ALA A 78 -18.02 -12.26 6.56
N PHE A 79 -17.78 -13.37 5.86
CA PHE A 79 -16.72 -13.61 4.88
C PHE A 79 -17.28 -14.48 3.74
N ASN A 80 -16.55 -14.65 2.64
CA ASN A 80 -17.01 -15.40 1.47
C ASN A 80 -17.08 -16.93 1.73
N GLN A 81 -18.25 -17.44 2.14
CA GLN A 81 -18.45 -18.87 2.39
C GLN A 81 -18.14 -19.73 1.15
N ARG A 82 -18.51 -19.27 -0.05
CA ARG A 82 -18.31 -20.00 -1.30
C ARG A 82 -16.83 -20.25 -1.57
N GLU A 83 -15.98 -19.24 -1.43
CA GLU A 83 -14.53 -19.39 -1.62
C GLU A 83 -13.89 -20.21 -0.49
N SER A 84 -14.37 -20.05 0.76
CA SER A 84 -13.99 -20.93 1.86
C SER A 84 -14.27 -22.41 1.57
N GLU A 85 -15.39 -22.74 0.93
CA GLU A 85 -15.79 -24.12 0.61
C GLU A 85 -15.20 -24.65 -0.69
N ARG A 86 -14.77 -23.77 -1.61
CA ARG A 86 -14.06 -24.16 -2.83
C ARG A 86 -12.66 -24.69 -2.56
N ILE A 87 -12.04 -24.24 -1.46
CA ILE A 87 -10.64 -24.54 -1.13
C ILE A 87 -10.59 -25.75 -0.18
N ALA A 88 -9.75 -26.73 -0.53
CA ALA A 88 -9.56 -27.96 0.25
C ALA A 88 -9.10 -27.68 1.69
N SER A 89 -9.54 -28.50 2.65
CA SER A 89 -9.22 -28.28 4.06
C SER A 89 -7.75 -28.52 4.43
N ASN A 90 -7.01 -29.25 3.59
CA ASN A 90 -5.58 -29.55 3.71
C ASN A 90 -4.68 -28.66 2.85
N ARG A 91 -5.16 -27.48 2.42
CA ARG A 91 -4.37 -26.60 1.54
C ARG A 91 -2.97 -26.31 2.08
N VAL A 92 -2.00 -26.24 1.16
CA VAL A 92 -0.68 -25.72 1.46
C VAL A 92 -0.81 -24.24 1.82
N VAL A 93 -0.25 -23.85 2.97
CA VAL A 93 -0.08 -22.46 3.39
C VAL A 93 1.38 -22.11 3.14
N PRO A 94 1.69 -20.95 2.51
CA PRO A 94 3.07 -20.53 2.29
C PRO A 94 3.78 -20.28 3.63
N ASP A 95 5.07 -20.59 3.71
CA ASP A 95 5.88 -20.25 4.87
C ASP A 95 6.19 -18.75 4.86
N THR A 96 5.56 -17.99 5.75
CA THR A 96 5.65 -16.52 5.89
C THR A 96 6.59 -16.10 7.01
N ARG A 97 7.35 -17.04 7.57
CA ARG A 97 8.36 -16.74 8.59
C ARG A 97 9.60 -16.12 7.93
N LEU A 98 10.32 -15.29 8.67
CA LEU A 98 11.65 -14.83 8.25
C LEU A 98 12.57 -16.04 8.05
N PHE A 99 13.37 -16.06 6.98
CA PHE A 99 14.26 -17.19 6.68
C PHE A 99 15.14 -17.60 7.87
N ARG A 100 15.65 -16.63 8.65
CA ARG A 100 16.42 -16.86 9.89
C ARG A 100 15.71 -17.73 10.92
N CYS A 101 14.37 -17.74 10.96
CA CYS A 101 13.59 -18.57 11.87
C CYS A 101 13.79 -20.08 11.62
N THR A 102 14.22 -20.47 10.41
CA THR A 102 14.56 -21.87 10.07
C THR A 102 15.90 -22.31 10.66
N LEU A 103 16.75 -21.35 11.07
CA LEU A 103 18.05 -21.59 11.70
C LEU A 103 17.95 -21.69 13.23
N LEU A 104 16.79 -21.37 13.81
CA LEU A 104 16.57 -21.43 15.25
C LEU A 104 16.26 -22.86 15.70
N VAL A 105 17.07 -23.37 16.62
CA VAL A 105 16.88 -24.68 17.23
C VAL A 105 16.17 -24.52 18.59
N TYR A 106 14.93 -25.00 18.67
CA TYR A 106 14.17 -25.04 19.92
C TYR A 106 14.49 -26.31 20.71
N CYS A 107 14.27 -26.29 22.03
CA CYS A 107 14.46 -27.47 22.88
C CYS A 107 13.63 -28.65 22.38
N ALA A 108 14.18 -29.88 22.42
CA ALA A 108 13.42 -31.09 22.10
C ALA A 108 12.35 -31.41 23.16
N ASP A 109 12.64 -31.08 24.42
CA ASP A 109 11.73 -31.20 25.57
C ASP A 109 10.89 -29.92 25.72
N LEU A 110 9.83 -29.76 24.92
CA LEU A 110 8.85 -28.67 25.09
C LEU A 110 7.59 -29.19 25.79
N PRO A 111 6.96 -28.40 26.67
CA PRO A 111 5.76 -28.83 27.38
C PRO A 111 4.57 -29.01 26.42
N PRO A 112 3.80 -30.10 26.53
CA PRO A 112 2.61 -30.29 25.70
C PRO A 112 1.49 -29.32 26.13
N THR A 113 0.82 -28.74 25.13
CA THR A 113 -0.24 -27.74 25.35
C THR A 113 -1.62 -28.30 25.07
N SER A 114 -2.62 -27.83 25.82
CA SER A 114 -4.02 -27.95 25.42
C SER A 114 -4.39 -26.75 24.55
N ILE A 115 -4.88 -27.01 23.33
CA ILE A 115 -5.30 -25.97 22.39
C ILE A 115 -6.81 -25.74 22.56
N ILE A 116 -7.23 -24.52 22.91
CA ILE A 116 -8.62 -24.18 23.23
C ILE A 116 -9.16 -23.28 22.11
N ILE A 117 -10.20 -23.76 21.42
CA ILE A 117 -10.89 -23.05 20.34
C ILE A 117 -12.35 -22.89 20.74
N ALA A 118 -12.76 -21.68 21.09
CA ALA A 118 -14.15 -21.36 21.40
C ALA A 118 -14.87 -20.83 20.14
N PHE A 119 -16.08 -21.31 19.86
CA PHE A 119 -16.82 -20.93 18.66
C PHE A 119 -18.34 -20.88 18.87
N HIS A 120 -19.03 -20.10 18.05
CA HIS A 120 -20.50 -20.04 18.01
C HIS A 120 -20.95 -19.82 16.56
N ASN A 121 -21.72 -20.76 16.01
CA ASN A 121 -22.23 -20.69 14.62
C ASN A 121 -21.12 -20.37 13.59
N GLU A 122 -19.98 -21.05 13.70
CA GLU A 122 -18.86 -20.91 12.76
C GLU A 122 -19.09 -21.73 11.48
N ALA A 123 -18.52 -21.29 10.35
CA ALA A 123 -18.59 -22.09 9.13
C ALA A 123 -17.79 -23.39 9.28
N ARG A 124 -18.39 -24.52 8.91
CA ARG A 124 -17.75 -25.84 8.98
C ARG A 124 -16.42 -25.91 8.22
N SER A 125 -16.30 -25.17 7.11
CA SER A 125 -15.08 -25.10 6.28
C SER A 125 -13.91 -24.38 6.97
N THR A 126 -14.13 -23.28 7.70
CA THR A 126 -13.08 -22.59 8.47
C THR A 126 -12.71 -23.35 9.75
N LEU A 127 -13.70 -23.88 10.47
CA LEU A 127 -13.47 -24.65 11.69
C LEU A 127 -12.64 -25.92 11.40
N LEU A 128 -12.98 -26.66 10.34
CA LEU A 128 -12.21 -27.84 9.92
C LEU A 128 -10.79 -27.47 9.48
N ARG A 129 -10.60 -26.39 8.71
CA ARG A 129 -9.26 -25.91 8.32
C ARG A 129 -8.39 -25.53 9.51
N THR A 130 -8.98 -24.91 10.53
CA THR A 130 -8.25 -24.58 11.76
C THR A 130 -7.68 -25.84 12.39
N ILE A 131 -8.53 -26.85 12.65
CA ILE A 131 -8.13 -28.12 13.26
C ILE A 131 -7.11 -28.87 12.38
N ARG A 132 -7.36 -28.96 11.06
CA ARG A 132 -6.47 -29.68 10.15
C ARG A 132 -5.12 -28.99 10.00
N SER A 133 -5.06 -27.65 9.99
CA SER A 133 -3.79 -26.92 9.97
C SER A 133 -2.96 -27.18 11.23
N ILE A 134 -3.62 -27.27 12.40
CA ILE A 134 -2.96 -27.60 13.68
C ILE A 134 -2.37 -29.01 13.63
N LEU A 135 -3.18 -30.02 13.28
CA LEU A 135 -2.74 -31.42 13.22
C LEU A 135 -1.62 -31.63 12.20
N ASN A 136 -1.73 -31.05 11.00
CA ASN A 136 -0.75 -31.25 9.93
C ASN A 136 0.58 -30.51 10.14
N ARG A 137 0.68 -29.52 11.04
CA ARG A 137 1.86 -28.63 11.17
C ARG A 137 2.43 -28.52 12.59
N THR A 138 1.93 -29.35 13.51
CA THR A 138 2.38 -29.36 14.90
C THR A 138 2.83 -30.78 15.25
N PRO A 139 4.05 -30.99 15.78
CA PRO A 139 4.48 -32.30 16.26
C PRO A 139 3.48 -32.87 17.28
N MET A 140 3.02 -34.11 17.05
CA MET A 140 1.91 -34.68 17.82
C MET A 140 2.23 -34.86 19.31
N ASN A 141 3.50 -34.95 19.70
CA ASN A 141 3.93 -34.95 21.11
C ASN A 141 3.69 -33.61 21.82
N LEU A 142 3.57 -32.49 21.09
CA LEU A 142 3.32 -31.15 21.66
C LEU A 142 1.83 -30.83 21.79
N ILE A 143 0.95 -31.53 21.06
CA ILE A 143 -0.50 -31.44 21.24
C ILE A 143 -0.89 -32.41 22.37
N GLN A 144 -1.29 -31.88 23.53
CA GLN A 144 -1.98 -32.70 24.53
C GLN A 144 -3.38 -33.06 24.01
N GLU A 145 -4.11 -32.05 23.56
CA GLU A 145 -5.50 -32.14 23.08
C GLU A 145 -5.92 -30.84 22.37
N ILE A 146 -6.96 -30.92 21.53
CA ILE A 146 -7.64 -29.79 20.93
C ILE A 146 -9.07 -29.75 21.50
N ILE A 147 -9.34 -28.79 22.38
CA ILE A 147 -10.65 -28.58 23.02
C ILE A 147 -11.45 -27.56 22.22
N LEU A 148 -12.47 -28.05 21.52
CA LEU A 148 -13.48 -27.24 20.85
C LEU A 148 -14.57 -26.89 21.85
N VAL A 149 -14.72 -25.61 22.20
CA VAL A 149 -15.79 -25.13 23.08
C VAL A 149 -16.91 -24.51 22.23
N ASP A 150 -17.97 -25.26 22.05
CA ASP A 150 -19.17 -24.84 21.32
C ASP A 150 -20.07 -24.01 22.25
N ASP A 151 -20.06 -22.70 22.05
CA ASP A 151 -20.84 -21.73 22.81
C ASP A 151 -22.29 -21.66 22.31
N PHE A 152 -22.98 -22.80 22.41
CA PHE A 152 -24.40 -22.94 22.07
C PHE A 152 -24.72 -22.57 20.60
N SER A 153 -23.97 -23.14 19.65
CA SER A 153 -24.27 -23.03 18.21
C SER A 153 -25.64 -23.65 17.88
N ASN A 154 -26.29 -23.22 16.80
CA ASN A 154 -27.62 -23.67 16.41
C ASN A 154 -27.66 -25.16 16.03
N ASP A 155 -26.52 -25.73 15.63
CA ASP A 155 -26.37 -27.14 15.26
C ASP A 155 -25.38 -27.83 16.22
N PRO A 156 -25.83 -28.72 17.12
CA PRO A 156 -24.96 -29.47 18.02
C PRO A 156 -23.99 -30.42 17.30
N GLU A 157 -24.23 -30.75 16.03
CA GLU A 157 -23.40 -31.68 15.26
C GLU A 157 -22.13 -31.03 14.69
N ASP A 158 -22.06 -29.70 14.62
CA ASP A 158 -20.87 -28.95 14.22
C ASP A 158 -19.65 -29.36 15.09
N CYS A 159 -19.87 -29.50 16.41
CA CYS A 159 -18.83 -29.86 17.37
C CYS A 159 -18.65 -31.39 17.50
N LYS A 160 -19.75 -32.15 17.55
CA LYS A 160 -19.70 -33.61 17.82
C LYS A 160 -19.05 -34.42 16.72
N GLN A 161 -19.28 -34.07 15.45
CA GLN A 161 -18.72 -34.85 14.34
C GLN A 161 -17.19 -34.77 14.29
N LEU A 162 -16.62 -33.67 14.80
CA LEU A 162 -15.17 -33.43 14.87
C LEU A 162 -14.47 -34.25 15.97
N ILE A 163 -15.19 -34.85 16.94
CA ILE A 163 -14.60 -35.72 17.98
C ILE A 163 -13.92 -36.97 17.36
N LYS A 164 -14.30 -37.34 16.13
CA LYS A 164 -13.65 -38.43 15.38
C LYS A 164 -12.21 -38.11 14.98
N LEU A 165 -11.83 -36.83 14.94
CA LEU A 165 -10.48 -36.39 14.59
C LEU A 165 -9.51 -36.61 15.76
N PRO A 166 -8.24 -36.94 15.49
CA PRO A 166 -7.30 -37.31 16.53
C PRO A 166 -7.08 -36.17 17.54
N LYS A 167 -7.08 -36.52 18.82
CA LYS A 167 -6.91 -35.59 19.97
C LYS A 167 -7.96 -34.47 20.10
N VAL A 168 -9.05 -34.50 19.31
CA VAL A 168 -10.13 -33.49 19.40
C VAL A 168 -11.13 -33.88 20.48
N LYS A 169 -11.43 -32.94 21.39
CA LYS A 169 -12.51 -33.03 22.37
C LYS A 169 -13.52 -31.91 22.13
N CYS A 170 -14.81 -32.24 22.21
CA CYS A 170 -15.89 -31.27 22.11
C CYS A 170 -16.50 -30.99 23.49
N LEU A 171 -16.65 -29.71 23.83
CA LEU A 171 -17.32 -29.23 25.03
C LEU A 171 -18.41 -28.23 24.63
N ARG A 172 -19.68 -28.60 24.77
CA ARG A 172 -20.80 -27.70 24.43
C ARG A 172 -21.39 -27.02 25.66
N ASN A 173 -21.68 -25.72 25.55
CA ASN A 173 -22.42 -24.96 26.57
C ASN A 173 -23.94 -25.22 26.45
N ASN A 174 -24.63 -25.22 27.58
CA ASN A 174 -26.09 -25.45 27.65
C ASN A 174 -26.89 -24.20 27.27
N GLU A 175 -26.26 -23.04 27.32
CA GLU A 175 -26.77 -21.72 26.94
C GLU A 175 -25.60 -20.89 26.39
N ARG A 176 -25.87 -19.75 25.76
CA ARG A 176 -24.82 -18.90 25.18
C ARG A 176 -24.12 -18.06 26.25
N GLN A 177 -22.88 -18.43 26.58
CA GLN A 177 -22.08 -17.87 27.65
C GLN A 177 -21.14 -16.75 27.19
N GLY A 178 -20.72 -16.76 25.92
CA GLY A 178 -19.73 -15.84 25.36
C GLY A 178 -18.32 -16.44 25.25
N LEU A 179 -17.44 -15.75 24.51
CA LEU A 179 -16.06 -16.16 24.26
C LEU A 179 -15.28 -16.34 25.56
N VAL A 180 -15.37 -15.37 26.46
CA VAL A 180 -14.62 -15.32 27.73
C VAL A 180 -14.92 -16.53 28.61
N ARG A 181 -16.20 -16.76 28.91
CA ARG A 181 -16.66 -17.87 29.76
C ARG A 181 -16.38 -19.23 29.10
N SER A 182 -16.51 -19.32 27.78
CA SER A 182 -16.16 -20.53 27.00
C SER A 182 -14.67 -20.85 27.06
N ARG A 183 -13.79 -19.86 26.90
CA ARG A 183 -12.34 -20.02 27.04
C ARG A 183 -11.94 -20.46 28.46
N ILE A 184 -12.57 -19.89 29.50
CA ILE A 184 -12.40 -20.35 30.90
C ILE A 184 -12.79 -21.83 31.01
N ARG A 185 -13.97 -22.22 30.51
CA ARG A 185 -14.47 -23.60 30.63
C ARG A 185 -13.58 -24.62 29.90
N GLY A 186 -13.00 -24.24 28.76
CA GLY A 186 -11.99 -25.03 28.07
C GLY A 186 -10.70 -25.16 28.89
N ALA A 187 -10.22 -24.08 29.49
CA ALA A 187 -9.05 -24.08 30.38
C ALA A 187 -9.25 -24.88 31.68
N ASP A 188 -10.50 -25.02 32.13
CA ASP A 188 -10.86 -25.82 33.31
C ASP A 188 -10.76 -27.33 33.07
N ILE A 189 -11.10 -27.81 31.87
CA ILE A 189 -10.95 -29.22 31.51
C ILE A 189 -9.58 -29.58 30.90
N ALA A 190 -8.76 -28.58 30.56
CA ALA A 190 -7.45 -28.77 29.95
C ALA A 190 -6.49 -29.61 30.81
N GLN A 191 -5.85 -30.61 30.21
CA GLN A 191 -4.89 -31.53 30.81
C GLN A 191 -3.44 -31.11 30.58
N GLY A 192 -3.17 -30.23 29.60
CA GLY A 192 -1.85 -29.69 29.30
C GLY A 192 -1.34 -28.75 30.39
N THR A 193 -0.02 -28.67 30.51
CA THR A 193 0.66 -27.73 31.41
C THR A 193 0.63 -26.32 30.85
N THR A 194 0.70 -26.18 29.52
CA THR A 194 0.51 -24.93 28.80
C THR A 194 -0.89 -24.85 28.17
N LEU A 195 -1.44 -23.64 28.08
CA LEU A 195 -2.68 -23.32 27.37
C LEU A 195 -2.37 -22.53 26.11
N THR A 196 -2.96 -22.94 24.99
CA THR A 196 -2.89 -22.22 23.71
C THR A 196 -4.30 -21.83 23.29
N PHE A 197 -4.59 -20.54 23.19
CA PHE A 197 -5.88 -20.04 22.71
C PHE A 197 -5.79 -19.71 21.22
N LEU A 198 -6.76 -20.18 20.44
CA LEU A 198 -6.92 -19.86 19.02
C LEU A 198 -8.39 -19.58 18.70
N ASP A 199 -8.63 -18.76 17.68
CA ASP A 199 -9.97 -18.55 17.13
C ASP A 199 -10.32 -19.61 16.07
N SER A 200 -11.61 -19.83 15.86
CA SER A 200 -12.19 -20.91 15.02
C SER A 200 -12.07 -20.72 13.51
N HIS A 201 -11.28 -19.74 13.07
CA HIS A 201 -11.09 -19.36 11.68
C HIS A 201 -9.63 -18.92 11.43
N CYS A 202 -8.70 -19.72 11.96
CA CYS A 202 -7.27 -19.54 11.80
C CYS A 202 -6.67 -20.63 10.90
N GLU A 203 -5.50 -20.38 10.33
CA GLU A 203 -4.66 -21.43 9.75
C GLU A 203 -3.21 -21.23 10.19
N VAL A 204 -2.66 -22.19 10.92
CA VAL A 204 -1.32 -22.08 11.50
C VAL A 204 -0.24 -22.37 10.46
N ASN A 205 0.92 -21.71 10.58
CA ASN A 205 2.07 -21.97 9.70
C ASN A 205 2.95 -23.12 10.24
N ARG A 206 4.00 -23.49 9.50
CA ARG A 206 4.97 -24.50 9.93
C ARG A 206 5.75 -24.01 11.16
N ASP A 207 6.00 -24.93 12.10
CA ASP A 207 6.66 -24.70 13.40
C ASP A 207 6.17 -23.45 14.15
N TRP A 208 4.88 -23.14 14.04
CA TRP A 208 4.28 -21.98 14.70
C TRP A 208 4.28 -22.11 16.23
N LEU A 209 4.16 -23.33 16.76
CA LEU A 209 3.95 -23.55 18.20
C LEU A 209 5.25 -23.62 19.00
N GLN A 210 6.28 -24.25 18.45
CA GLN A 210 7.57 -24.46 19.12
C GLN A 210 8.23 -23.15 19.62
N PRO A 211 8.26 -22.05 18.85
CA PRO A 211 8.77 -20.76 19.33
C PRO A 211 7.98 -20.22 20.52
N LEU A 212 6.65 -20.36 20.52
CA LEU A 212 5.79 -19.87 21.59
C LEU A 212 5.99 -20.68 22.89
N LEU A 213 6.00 -22.02 22.78
CA LEU A 213 6.26 -22.91 23.92
C LEU A 213 7.66 -22.73 24.50
N HIS A 214 8.66 -22.43 23.66
CA HIS A 214 10.02 -22.16 24.13
C HIS A 214 10.07 -20.92 25.03
N ARG A 215 9.43 -19.81 24.62
CA ARG A 215 9.34 -18.57 25.40
C ARG A 215 8.62 -18.75 26.73
N VAL A 216 7.56 -19.56 26.77
CA VAL A 216 6.82 -19.89 28.02
C VAL A 216 7.61 -20.87 28.89
N LYS A 217 8.39 -21.80 28.31
CA LYS A 217 9.25 -22.71 29.09
C LYS A 217 10.40 -21.98 29.79
N GLU A 218 11.00 -20.98 29.15
CA GLU A 218 12.01 -20.12 29.78
C GLU A 218 11.48 -19.38 31.01
N ASP A 219 10.22 -18.95 30.95
CA ASP A 219 9.58 -18.10 31.97
C ASP A 219 8.05 -18.23 31.85
N TYR A 220 7.49 -18.99 32.78
CA TYR A 220 6.07 -19.32 32.84
C TYR A 220 5.15 -18.09 33.02
N THR A 221 5.69 -16.93 33.40
CA THR A 221 4.93 -15.68 33.58
C THR A 221 4.68 -14.93 32.26
N ARG A 222 5.32 -15.36 31.17
CA ARG A 222 5.16 -14.76 29.84
C ARG A 222 3.88 -15.22 29.17
N VAL A 223 3.21 -14.28 28.50
CA VAL A 223 2.09 -14.56 27.60
C VAL A 223 2.51 -14.16 26.19
N VAL A 224 2.47 -15.13 25.28
CA VAL A 224 3.25 -15.08 24.04
C VAL A 224 2.35 -15.26 22.82
N CYS A 225 2.42 -14.33 21.88
CA CYS A 225 1.59 -14.28 20.67
C CYS A 225 2.39 -14.61 19.40
N PRO A 226 1.75 -15.25 18.40
CA PRO A 226 2.28 -15.28 17.04
C PRO A 226 2.17 -13.89 16.40
N VAL A 227 2.90 -13.67 15.30
CA VAL A 227 2.50 -12.66 14.31
C VAL A 227 1.28 -13.19 13.57
N ILE A 228 0.24 -12.36 13.48
CA ILE A 228 -1.04 -12.73 12.89
C ILE A 228 -1.04 -12.29 11.42
N ASP A 229 -1.00 -13.26 10.51
CA ASP A 229 -1.09 -13.05 9.07
C ASP A 229 -2.57 -12.93 8.62
N ILE A 230 -2.82 -12.43 7.40
CA ILE A 230 -4.17 -12.13 6.92
C ILE A 230 -4.66 -13.24 6.00
N ILE A 231 -5.82 -13.84 6.33
CA ILE A 231 -6.60 -14.64 5.38
C ILE A 231 -7.68 -13.74 4.77
N HIS A 232 -7.56 -13.44 3.48
CA HIS A 232 -8.38 -12.42 2.82
C HIS A 232 -9.87 -12.83 2.77
N LEU A 233 -10.76 -12.02 3.35
CA LEU A 233 -12.16 -12.38 3.56
C LEU A 233 -12.98 -12.65 2.28
N ASP A 234 -12.57 -12.12 1.13
CA ASP A 234 -13.30 -12.27 -0.14
C ASP A 234 -12.76 -13.41 -1.02
N THR A 235 -11.47 -13.79 -0.88
CA THR A 235 -10.76 -14.73 -1.78
C THR A 235 -10.11 -15.91 -1.04
N PHE A 236 -10.06 -15.85 0.29
CA PHE A 236 -9.38 -16.80 1.18
C PHE A 236 -7.85 -16.94 0.99
N ASN A 237 -7.21 -16.11 0.16
CA ASN A 237 -5.75 -16.09 0.03
C ASN A 237 -5.07 -15.80 1.38
N TYR A 238 -3.99 -16.53 1.67
CA TYR A 238 -3.12 -16.30 2.84
C TYR A 238 -2.07 -15.26 2.47
N ILE A 239 -1.97 -14.18 3.25
CA ILE A 239 -1.15 -13.00 2.97
C ILE A 239 -0.31 -12.68 4.21
N GLU A 240 1.01 -12.56 4.04
CA GLU A 240 1.93 -12.21 5.13
C GLU A 240 1.63 -10.84 5.75
N SER A 241 1.89 -10.71 7.05
CA SER A 241 1.88 -9.44 7.78
C SER A 241 3.29 -9.03 8.22
N ALA A 242 3.47 -7.73 8.46
CA ALA A 242 4.79 -7.19 8.78
C ALA A 242 5.33 -7.73 10.12
N SER A 243 6.57 -8.21 10.12
CA SER A 243 7.25 -8.82 11.27
C SER A 243 7.60 -7.86 12.41
N GLU A 244 7.49 -6.55 12.19
CA GLU A 244 7.94 -5.48 13.09
C GLU A 244 6.76 -4.69 13.69
N LEU A 245 5.66 -5.40 13.99
CA LEU A 245 4.46 -4.84 14.61
C LEU A 245 4.38 -5.21 16.09
N ARG A 246 3.87 -4.27 16.89
CA ARG A 246 3.38 -4.50 18.25
C ARG A 246 1.95 -4.00 18.38
N GLY A 247 1.22 -4.47 19.39
CA GLY A 247 -0.08 -3.90 19.74
C GLY A 247 0.08 -2.60 20.51
N GLY A 248 -0.69 -1.59 20.14
CA GLY A 248 -0.89 -0.34 20.87
C GLY A 248 -2.39 -0.07 21.09
N PHE A 249 -2.72 0.99 21.83
CA PHE A 249 -4.10 1.39 22.05
C PHE A 249 -4.26 2.88 22.38
N ASP A 250 -5.45 3.43 22.10
CA ASP A 250 -5.80 4.80 22.46
C ASP A 250 -6.56 4.88 23.81
N TRP A 251 -6.73 6.10 24.34
CA TRP A 251 -7.46 6.33 25.59
C TRP A 251 -8.93 5.86 25.56
N SER A 252 -9.51 5.59 24.39
CA SER A 252 -10.84 4.97 24.27
C SER A 252 -10.84 3.45 24.49
N LEU A 253 -9.67 2.86 24.77
CA LEU A 253 -9.42 1.41 24.77
C LEU A 253 -9.74 0.78 23.40
N HIS A 254 -9.36 1.44 22.30
CA HIS A 254 -9.36 0.85 20.96
C HIS A 254 -7.97 0.26 20.62
N PHE A 255 -7.93 -0.96 20.09
CA PHE A 255 -6.68 -1.66 19.76
C PHE A 255 -6.20 -1.26 18.36
N GLN A 256 -4.90 -1.02 18.22
CA GLN A 256 -4.25 -0.71 16.94
C GLN A 256 -2.91 -1.46 16.79
N TRP A 257 -2.51 -1.74 15.56
CA TRP A 257 -1.16 -2.23 15.26
C TRP A 257 -0.20 -1.04 15.08
N GLU A 258 0.89 -1.04 15.82
CA GLU A 258 1.95 -0.02 15.76
C GLU A 258 3.23 -0.62 15.19
N GLN A 259 3.93 0.14 14.34
CA GLN A 259 5.30 -0.18 13.97
C GLN A 259 6.25 0.18 15.12
N LEU A 260 7.32 -0.61 15.28
CA LEU A 260 8.39 -0.28 16.22
C LEU A 260 9.06 1.07 15.86
N THR A 261 9.38 1.87 16.88
CA THR A 261 10.10 3.14 16.68
C THR A 261 11.53 2.89 16.17
N PRO A 262 12.19 3.87 15.51
CA PRO A 262 13.58 3.71 15.05
C PRO A 262 14.54 3.28 16.16
N GLU A 263 14.36 3.78 17.39
CA GLU A 263 15.16 3.44 18.56
C GLU A 263 14.91 1.99 19.02
N GLN A 264 13.67 1.50 18.93
CA GLN A 264 13.32 0.12 19.24
C GLN A 264 13.85 -0.86 18.19
N LYS A 265 13.86 -0.46 16.91
CA LYS A 265 14.49 -1.25 15.84
C LYS A 265 16.00 -1.30 16.02
N ALA A 266 16.65 -0.15 16.28
CA ALA A 266 18.11 -0.07 16.48
C ALA A 266 18.62 -0.85 17.70
N ARG A 267 17.77 -1.12 18.70
CA ARG A 267 18.11 -1.95 19.87
C ARG A 267 18.07 -3.46 19.60
N ARG A 268 17.45 -3.91 18.51
CA ARG A 268 17.32 -5.34 18.17
C ARG A 268 18.43 -5.74 17.21
N LEU A 269 19.25 -6.71 17.61
CA LEU A 269 20.38 -7.17 16.80
C LEU A 269 19.95 -8.28 15.82
N ASP A 270 18.91 -9.04 16.16
CA ASP A 270 18.28 -10.02 15.26
C ASP A 270 16.77 -9.75 15.10
N PRO A 271 16.23 -9.58 13.88
CA PRO A 271 14.79 -9.45 13.65
C PRO A 271 13.95 -10.66 14.11
N THR A 272 14.56 -11.80 14.44
CA THR A 272 13.86 -12.95 15.04
C THR A 272 13.54 -12.77 16.53
N GLU A 273 14.17 -11.82 17.23
CA GLU A 273 13.99 -11.59 18.68
C GLU A 273 12.52 -11.30 19.05
N PRO A 274 12.00 -11.82 20.18
CA PRO A 274 10.66 -11.48 20.65
C PRO A 274 10.46 -9.98 20.88
N ILE A 275 9.29 -9.47 20.49
CA ILE A 275 8.89 -8.07 20.60
C ILE A 275 8.01 -7.91 21.84
N ARG A 276 8.45 -7.14 22.84
CA ARG A 276 7.60 -6.79 24.00
C ARG A 276 6.46 -5.89 23.51
N THR A 277 5.22 -6.24 23.85
CA THR A 277 4.02 -5.53 23.37
C THR A 277 3.20 -4.94 24.54
N PRO A 278 2.81 -3.66 24.51
CA PRO A 278 1.90 -3.09 25.51
C PRO A 278 0.60 -3.88 25.67
N ILE A 279 0.02 -4.29 24.54
CA ILE A 279 -1.30 -4.92 24.45
C ILE A 279 -1.25 -6.08 23.43
N ILE A 280 -2.05 -7.11 23.63
CA ILE A 280 -2.27 -8.18 22.64
C ILE A 280 -3.64 -8.04 21.96
N ALA A 281 -3.79 -8.59 20.75
CA ALA A 281 -5.06 -8.65 20.04
C ALA A 281 -6.10 -9.56 20.73
N GLY A 282 -5.69 -10.39 21.70
CA GLY A 282 -6.56 -11.25 22.51
C GLY A 282 -7.01 -12.56 21.84
N GLY A 283 -7.07 -12.62 20.50
CA GLY A 283 -7.51 -13.82 19.77
C GLY A 283 -6.57 -15.02 19.91
N LEU A 284 -5.25 -14.80 19.81
CA LEU A 284 -4.25 -15.85 19.62
C LEU A 284 -3.06 -15.67 20.57
N PHE A 285 -2.87 -16.57 21.53
CA PHE A 285 -1.72 -16.54 22.45
C PHE A 285 -1.51 -17.86 23.20
N VAL A 286 -0.32 -18.01 23.78
CA VAL A 286 0.11 -19.16 24.59
C VAL A 286 0.56 -18.68 25.97
N MET A 287 0.19 -19.39 27.03
CA MET A 287 0.63 -19.12 28.40
C MET A 287 0.60 -20.36 29.29
N ASP A 288 1.36 -20.36 30.38
CA ASP A 288 1.32 -21.42 31.38
C ASP A 288 -0.06 -21.52 32.08
N LYS A 289 -0.53 -22.75 32.33
CA LYS A 289 -1.82 -22.99 32.96
C LYS A 289 -1.83 -22.51 34.42
N SER A 290 -0.78 -22.76 35.19
CA SER A 290 -0.72 -22.32 36.59
C SER A 290 -0.73 -20.79 36.69
N TRP A 291 -0.04 -20.10 35.76
CA TRP A 291 -0.05 -18.64 35.65
C TRP A 291 -1.44 -18.08 35.32
N PHE A 292 -2.18 -18.71 34.39
CA PHE A 292 -3.55 -18.29 34.05
C PHE A 292 -4.50 -18.32 35.26
N TYR A 293 -4.33 -19.32 36.14
CA TYR A 293 -5.14 -19.46 37.35
C TYR A 293 -4.67 -18.54 38.47
N TYR A 294 -3.35 -18.36 38.63
CA TYR A 294 -2.78 -17.41 39.58
C TYR A 294 -3.26 -15.98 39.29
N LEU A 295 -3.28 -15.57 38.02
CA LEU A 295 -3.86 -14.30 37.57
C LEU A 295 -5.40 -14.23 37.65
N GLY A 296 -6.07 -15.24 38.20
CA GLY A 296 -7.52 -15.22 38.46
C GLY A 296 -8.41 -15.40 37.23
N LYS A 297 -7.89 -16.04 36.17
CA LYS A 297 -8.54 -16.30 34.87
C LYS A 297 -9.08 -15.02 34.22
N TYR A 298 -9.89 -15.10 33.17
CA TYR A 298 -10.61 -13.92 32.68
C TYR A 298 -11.72 -13.47 33.66
N ASP A 299 -12.15 -12.21 33.53
CA ASP A 299 -13.32 -11.68 34.24
C ASP A 299 -14.63 -12.33 33.73
N THR A 300 -15.27 -13.13 34.59
CA THR A 300 -16.51 -13.85 34.27
C THR A 300 -17.74 -12.96 34.11
N ASP A 301 -17.69 -11.70 34.54
CA ASP A 301 -18.82 -10.77 34.40
C ASP A 301 -18.75 -9.94 33.11
N MET A 302 -17.71 -10.14 32.29
CA MET A 302 -17.65 -9.63 30.91
C MET A 302 -18.57 -10.44 30.00
N ASP A 303 -19.31 -9.75 29.15
CA ASP A 303 -20.31 -10.38 28.28
C ASP A 303 -19.80 -10.58 26.87
N ILE A 304 -20.04 -11.78 26.34
CA ILE A 304 -19.86 -12.19 24.93
C ILE A 304 -18.45 -11.98 24.39
N TRP A 305 -18.05 -10.74 24.08
CA TRP A 305 -16.81 -10.42 23.38
C TRP A 305 -16.40 -8.95 23.57
N GLY A 306 -15.09 -8.70 23.54
CA GLY A 306 -14.47 -7.38 23.48
C GLY A 306 -14.16 -6.81 24.87
N GLY A 307 -12.99 -6.19 25.03
CA GLY A 307 -12.52 -5.63 26.30
C GLY A 307 -11.61 -6.57 27.12
N GLU A 308 -11.72 -7.88 26.91
CA GLU A 308 -10.96 -8.92 27.62
C GLU A 308 -9.47 -8.90 27.26
N ASN A 309 -9.14 -8.46 26.04
CA ASN A 309 -7.77 -8.31 25.58
C ASN A 309 -7.03 -7.20 26.35
N PHE A 310 -7.72 -6.11 26.70
CA PHE A 310 -7.19 -5.04 27.56
C PHE A 310 -7.00 -5.51 29.01
N GLU A 311 -8.02 -6.17 29.55
CA GLU A 311 -8.03 -6.65 30.94
C GLU A 311 -6.89 -7.64 31.22
N ILE A 312 -6.72 -8.66 30.37
CA ILE A 312 -5.64 -9.64 30.55
C ILE A 312 -4.26 -9.01 30.32
N SER A 313 -4.13 -8.07 29.37
CA SER A 313 -2.85 -7.42 29.07
C SER A 313 -2.37 -6.52 30.20
N PHE A 314 -3.24 -5.64 30.71
CA PHE A 314 -2.94 -4.77 31.84
C PHE A 314 -2.60 -5.61 33.08
N ARG A 315 -3.40 -6.66 33.35
CA ARG A 315 -3.14 -7.56 34.47
C ARG A 315 -1.80 -8.27 34.36
N VAL A 316 -1.46 -8.88 33.21
CA VAL A 316 -0.18 -9.59 33.06
C VAL A 316 0.99 -8.64 33.33
N TRP A 317 1.00 -7.46 32.72
CA TRP A 317 2.05 -6.47 32.91
C TRP A 317 2.14 -5.93 34.34
N MET A 318 1.00 -5.53 34.91
CA MET A 318 0.97 -4.87 36.22
C MET A 318 1.17 -5.87 37.37
N CYS A 319 0.86 -7.15 37.18
CA CYS A 319 1.02 -8.20 38.19
C CYS A 319 2.29 -9.06 38.00
N GLY A 320 3.29 -8.56 37.26
CA GLY A 320 4.66 -9.10 37.26
C GLY A 320 5.05 -10.05 36.12
N GLY A 321 4.18 -10.27 35.12
CA GLY A 321 4.52 -10.98 33.89
C GLY A 321 4.85 -10.02 32.73
N SER A 322 4.93 -10.56 31.50
CA SER A 322 5.11 -9.75 30.29
C SER A 322 4.42 -10.33 29.06
N LEU A 323 4.07 -9.45 28.12
CA LEU A 323 3.50 -9.82 26.82
C LEU A 323 4.56 -9.73 25.72
N GLU A 324 4.66 -10.78 24.90
CA GLU A 324 5.61 -10.87 23.78
C GLU A 324 4.92 -11.28 22.48
N ILE A 325 5.37 -10.75 21.34
CA ILE A 325 5.05 -11.24 20.00
C ILE A 325 6.31 -11.88 19.43
N VAL A 326 6.22 -13.12 18.92
CA VAL A 326 7.37 -13.86 18.39
C VAL A 326 7.35 -13.86 16.86
N PRO A 327 8.28 -13.16 16.18
CA PRO A 327 8.29 -13.03 14.71
C PRO A 327 8.34 -14.35 13.94
N CYS A 328 8.92 -15.38 14.55
CA CYS A 328 9.07 -16.73 14.01
C CYS A 328 7.85 -17.65 14.21
N SER A 329 6.81 -17.19 14.92
CA SER A 329 5.54 -17.86 15.00
C SER A 329 4.52 -17.13 14.14
N ARG A 330 3.83 -17.86 13.25
CA ARG A 330 2.91 -17.31 12.24
C ARG A 330 1.60 -18.05 12.24
N VAL A 331 0.49 -17.30 12.32
CA VAL A 331 -0.87 -17.86 12.22
C VAL A 331 -1.73 -16.90 11.41
N GLY A 332 -2.34 -17.39 10.33
CA GLY A 332 -3.27 -16.60 9.52
C GLY A 332 -4.65 -16.54 10.14
N HIS A 333 -5.33 -15.40 10.04
CA HIS A 333 -6.66 -15.16 10.62
C HIS A 333 -7.60 -14.46 9.64
N VAL A 334 -8.90 -14.82 9.67
CA VAL A 334 -9.95 -14.17 8.85
C VAL A 334 -10.52 -12.93 9.56
N PHE A 335 -9.99 -11.76 9.26
CA PHE A 335 -10.48 -10.47 9.77
C PHE A 335 -11.83 -10.09 9.12
N ARG A 336 -12.92 -10.16 9.91
CA ARG A 336 -14.30 -9.88 9.44
C ARG A 336 -14.66 -8.40 9.58
N LYS A 337 -15.43 -7.87 8.62
CA LYS A 337 -15.94 -6.47 8.65
C LYS A 337 -17.11 -6.26 9.64
N LYS A 338 -17.78 -7.33 10.07
CA LYS A 338 -18.89 -7.33 11.04
C LYS A 338 -18.93 -8.66 11.80
N HIS A 339 -19.48 -8.67 13.01
CA HIS A 339 -19.75 -9.92 13.73
C HIS A 339 -20.99 -10.62 13.11
N PRO A 340 -20.96 -11.94 12.90
CA PRO A 340 -22.09 -12.69 12.33
C PRO A 340 -23.20 -13.02 13.34
N TYR A 341 -22.97 -12.78 14.63
CA TYR A 341 -23.88 -13.15 15.72
C TYR A 341 -24.46 -11.94 16.45
N ILE A 342 -25.64 -12.12 17.04
CA ILE A 342 -26.40 -11.09 17.74
C ILE A 342 -25.81 -10.86 19.14
N PHE A 343 -25.88 -9.63 19.64
CA PHE A 343 -25.57 -9.26 21.02
C PHE A 343 -26.87 -8.84 21.72
N PRO A 344 -27.25 -9.40 22.89
CA PRO A 344 -28.52 -9.09 23.56
C PRO A 344 -28.74 -7.60 23.79
N ASP A 345 -27.71 -6.89 24.27
CA ASP A 345 -27.76 -5.44 24.49
C ASP A 345 -27.20 -4.61 23.30
N GLY A 346 -26.84 -5.28 22.19
CA GLY A 346 -26.14 -4.68 21.05
C GLY A 346 -24.62 -4.58 21.24
N ASN A 347 -23.87 -4.72 20.14
CA ASN A 347 -22.40 -4.82 20.13
C ASN A 347 -21.71 -3.65 20.87
N ALA A 348 -22.10 -2.41 20.55
CA ALA A 348 -21.52 -1.22 21.15
C ALA A 348 -21.70 -1.16 22.68
N ASN A 349 -22.89 -1.51 23.19
CA ASN A 349 -23.16 -1.52 24.63
C ASN A 349 -22.39 -2.64 25.35
N THR A 350 -22.32 -3.84 24.77
CA THR A 350 -21.51 -4.95 25.30
C THR A 350 -20.03 -4.56 25.41
N TYR A 351 -19.48 -3.99 24.34
CA TYR A 351 -18.09 -3.52 24.30
C TYR A 351 -17.82 -2.38 25.29
N ILE A 352 -18.74 -1.43 25.44
CA ILE A 352 -18.65 -0.35 26.43
C ILE A 352 -18.72 -0.91 27.85
N LYS A 353 -19.60 -1.87 28.16
CA LYS A 353 -19.68 -2.53 29.47
C LYS A 353 -18.33 -3.14 29.84
N ASN A 354 -17.76 -3.96 28.96
CA ASN A 354 -16.52 -4.69 29.24
C ASN A 354 -15.31 -3.74 29.33
N THR A 355 -15.17 -2.78 28.41
CA THR A 355 -14.08 -1.79 28.48
C THR A 355 -14.19 -0.86 29.70
N LYS A 356 -15.42 -0.52 30.14
CA LYS A 356 -15.64 0.23 31.39
C LYS A 356 -15.20 -0.57 32.62
N ARG A 357 -15.49 -1.88 32.69
CA ARG A 357 -14.97 -2.76 33.75
C ARG A 357 -13.43 -2.73 33.79
N THR A 358 -12.78 -2.85 32.63
CA THR A 358 -11.32 -2.76 32.54
C THR A 358 -10.81 -1.40 33.04
N ALA A 359 -11.41 -0.30 32.61
CA ALA A 359 -11.01 1.04 33.04
C ALA A 359 -11.17 1.25 34.56
N GLU A 360 -12.30 0.82 35.14
CA GLU A 360 -12.56 0.95 36.57
C GLU A 360 -11.62 0.10 37.46
N VAL A 361 -11.20 -1.08 36.98
CA VAL A 361 -10.33 -1.98 37.75
C VAL A 361 -8.85 -1.66 37.57
N TRP A 362 -8.42 -1.27 36.36
CA TRP A 362 -7.00 -1.26 35.96
C TRP A 362 -6.43 0.11 35.60
N MET A 363 -7.23 1.15 35.31
CA MET A 363 -6.69 2.45 34.85
C MET A 363 -6.49 3.51 35.96
N ASP A 364 -6.77 3.18 37.23
CA ASP A 364 -6.59 4.08 38.38
C ASP A 364 -7.19 5.49 38.16
N GLU A 365 -6.46 6.57 38.45
CA GLU A 365 -6.88 7.95 38.17
C GLU A 365 -7.02 8.26 36.67
N TYR A 366 -6.33 7.51 35.80
CA TYR A 366 -6.33 7.71 34.36
C TYR A 366 -7.62 7.24 33.67
N LYS A 367 -8.51 6.53 34.38
CA LYS A 367 -9.84 6.19 33.85
C LYS A 367 -10.68 7.43 33.47
N GLN A 368 -10.34 8.62 34.01
CA GLN A 368 -10.91 9.88 33.56
C GLN A 368 -10.71 10.12 32.06
N TYR A 369 -9.57 9.70 31.48
CA TYR A 369 -9.30 9.84 30.05
C TYR A 369 -10.10 8.84 29.20
N TYR A 370 -10.40 7.65 29.74
CA TYR A 370 -11.34 6.72 29.12
C TYR A 370 -12.76 7.31 29.07
N TYR A 371 -13.24 7.89 30.17
CA TYR A 371 -14.51 8.61 30.17
C TYR A 371 -14.49 9.87 29.31
N ALA A 372 -13.34 10.54 29.19
CA ALA A 372 -13.13 11.66 28.28
C ALA A 372 -13.09 11.23 26.79
N SER A 373 -12.88 9.94 26.51
CA SER A 373 -12.90 9.35 25.17
C SER A 373 -14.28 8.76 24.82
N ARG A 374 -14.99 8.24 25.83
CA ARG A 374 -16.30 7.59 25.70
C ARG A 374 -17.26 8.13 26.75
N PRO A 375 -17.86 9.32 26.55
CA PRO A 375 -18.72 9.96 27.56
C PRO A 375 -19.92 9.09 27.95
N PHE A 376 -20.48 8.34 26.99
CA PHE A 376 -21.61 7.42 27.18
C PHE A 376 -21.30 6.26 28.12
N ALA A 377 -20.02 5.94 28.36
CA ALA A 377 -19.66 4.94 29.34
C ALA A 377 -20.08 5.36 30.75
N LEU A 378 -20.08 6.66 31.10
CA LEU A 378 -20.47 7.14 32.43
C LEU A 378 -21.86 6.66 32.84
N GLU A 379 -22.85 6.81 31.95
CA GLU A 379 -24.27 6.51 32.20
C GLU A 379 -24.61 5.01 32.14
N ARG A 380 -23.68 4.15 31.69
CA ARG A 380 -23.92 2.70 31.55
C ARG A 380 -23.52 1.89 32.80
N PRO A 381 -24.33 0.92 33.26
CA PRO A 381 -23.96 0.02 34.33
C PRO A 381 -22.88 -0.99 33.86
N PHE A 382 -21.92 -1.30 34.73
CA PHE A 382 -20.82 -2.22 34.45
C PHE A 382 -20.79 -3.48 35.35
N GLY A 383 -21.79 -3.63 36.23
CA GLY A 383 -21.89 -4.73 37.20
C GLY A 383 -20.94 -4.57 38.39
N ASN A 384 -20.85 -5.61 39.24
CA ASN A 384 -19.94 -5.62 40.38
C ASN A 384 -18.50 -5.90 39.92
N ILE A 385 -17.51 -5.13 40.41
CA ILE A 385 -16.08 -5.30 40.12
C ILE A 385 -15.25 -5.65 41.36
N GLU A 386 -15.88 -5.80 42.53
CA GLU A 386 -15.22 -6.04 43.81
C GLU A 386 -14.31 -7.27 43.79
N SER A 387 -14.72 -8.35 43.11
CA SER A 387 -13.90 -9.56 42.95
C SER A 387 -12.58 -9.27 42.22
N ARG A 388 -12.59 -8.40 41.21
CA ARG A 388 -11.43 -8.00 40.41
C ARG A 388 -10.54 -7.00 41.16
N LEU A 389 -11.14 -6.05 41.88
CA LEU A 389 -10.41 -5.12 42.75
C LEU A 389 -9.68 -5.85 43.90
N ASN A 390 -10.34 -6.83 44.52
CA ASN A 390 -9.73 -7.65 45.57
C ASN A 390 -8.64 -8.57 45.01
N LEU A 391 -8.84 -9.15 43.82
CA LEU A 391 -7.80 -9.89 43.10
C LEU A 391 -6.55 -9.01 42.85
N ARG A 392 -6.72 -7.80 42.31
CA ARG A 392 -5.62 -6.86 42.04
C ARG A 392 -4.84 -6.49 43.30
N LYS A 393 -5.53 -6.29 44.43
CA LYS A 393 -4.91 -6.06 45.75
C LYS A 393 -4.13 -7.29 46.25
N ASN A 394 -4.72 -8.47 46.17
CA ASN A 394 -4.12 -9.72 46.63
C ASN A 394 -2.85 -10.09 45.84
N LEU A 395 -2.85 -9.82 44.54
CA LEU A 395 -1.70 -10.02 43.64
C LEU A 395 -0.64 -8.91 43.73
N GLN A 396 -0.86 -7.87 44.55
CA GLN A 396 0.05 -6.73 44.75
C GLN A 396 0.48 -6.04 43.44
N CYS A 397 -0.44 -5.92 42.49
CA CYS A 397 -0.14 -5.39 41.16
C CYS A 397 0.19 -3.88 41.20
N GLN A 398 1.06 -3.47 40.27
CA GLN A 398 1.49 -2.09 40.05
C GLN A 398 0.33 -1.15 39.68
N SER A 399 0.60 0.16 39.68
CA SER A 399 -0.34 1.20 39.23
C SER A 399 -0.35 1.35 37.71
N PHE A 400 -1.42 1.93 37.17
CA PHE A 400 -1.51 2.27 35.75
C PHE A 400 -0.47 3.33 35.36
N LYS A 401 -0.11 4.22 36.30
CA LYS A 401 1.04 5.13 36.15
C LYS A 401 2.34 4.37 35.85
N TRP A 402 2.64 3.32 36.64
CA TRP A 402 3.82 2.48 36.39
C TRP A 402 3.74 1.80 35.02
N TYR A 403 2.56 1.33 34.60
CA TYR A 403 2.35 0.75 33.27
C TYR A 403 2.67 1.76 32.15
N LEU A 404 2.20 3.01 32.26
CA LEU A 404 2.53 4.07 31.30
C LEU A 404 4.04 4.37 31.32
N GLU A 405 4.68 4.47 32.49
CA GLU A 405 6.11 4.80 32.60
C GLU A 405 7.05 3.68 32.11
N ASN A 406 6.66 2.40 32.24
CA ASN A 406 7.56 1.25 32.04
C ASN A 406 7.18 0.31 30.89
N VAL A 407 5.92 0.34 30.45
CA VAL A 407 5.38 -0.58 29.42
C VAL A 407 4.98 0.17 28.15
N TYR A 408 4.34 1.34 28.28
CA TYR A 408 3.85 2.11 27.12
C TYR A 408 4.02 3.64 27.26
N PRO A 409 5.27 4.14 27.41
CA PRO A 409 5.57 5.56 27.58
C PRO A 409 5.21 6.43 26.37
N GLU A 410 4.95 5.82 25.21
CA GLU A 410 4.51 6.49 24.00
C GLU A 410 3.04 6.92 24.06
N LEU A 411 2.21 6.31 24.93
CA LEU A 411 0.83 6.71 25.18
C LEU A 411 0.77 8.00 26.02
N ARG A 412 0.94 9.14 25.33
CA ARG A 412 0.98 10.46 25.97
C ARG A 412 -0.33 10.76 26.71
N VAL A 413 -0.19 11.11 27.99
CA VAL A 413 -1.27 11.58 28.86
C VAL A 413 -1.71 12.99 28.42
N PRO A 414 -3.00 13.24 28.13
CA PRO A 414 -3.51 14.57 27.78
C PRO A 414 -3.32 15.57 28.92
N LYS A 415 -2.79 16.76 28.59
CA LYS A 415 -2.45 17.81 29.57
C LYS A 415 -3.67 18.58 30.10
N ASP A 416 -4.76 18.63 29.35
CA ASP A 416 -6.05 19.20 29.76
C ASP A 416 -7.10 18.08 29.83
N SER A 417 -7.74 17.92 30.98
CA SER A 417 -8.57 16.75 31.33
C SER A 417 -10.08 17.02 31.33
N SER A 418 -10.52 18.19 30.88
CA SER A 418 -11.91 18.61 30.97
C SER A 418 -12.70 18.34 29.68
N ILE A 419 -13.54 17.29 29.68
CA ILE A 419 -14.77 17.38 28.87
C ILE A 419 -15.59 18.51 29.44
N HIS A 420 -15.76 19.56 28.64
CA HIS A 420 -16.79 20.53 28.88
C HIS A 420 -18.05 20.09 28.13
N LYS A 421 -19.14 19.82 28.86
CA LYS A 421 -20.49 19.79 28.28
C LYS A 421 -21.03 21.21 28.32
N GLY A 422 -21.63 21.66 27.22
CA GLY A 422 -22.13 23.02 27.11
C GLY A 422 -22.99 23.25 25.87
N SER A 423 -23.73 24.34 25.87
CA SER A 423 -24.43 24.83 24.69
C SER A 423 -23.47 25.69 23.84
N ILE A 424 -23.44 25.46 22.53
CA ILE A 424 -22.73 26.29 21.56
C ILE A 424 -23.70 27.39 21.11
N ARG A 425 -23.41 28.66 21.41
CA ARG A 425 -24.32 29.78 21.17
C ARG A 425 -23.74 30.79 20.19
N GLN A 426 -24.58 31.29 19.30
CA GLN A 426 -24.32 32.48 18.50
C GLN A 426 -25.39 33.52 18.89
N ARG A 427 -24.99 34.51 19.70
CA ARG A 427 -25.90 35.50 20.29
C ARG A 427 -27.04 34.83 21.10
N GLN A 428 -28.29 34.95 20.65
CA GLN A 428 -29.48 34.39 21.29
C GLN A 428 -29.94 33.05 20.68
N LYS A 429 -29.21 32.53 19.68
CA LYS A 429 -29.50 31.24 19.05
C LYS A 429 -28.48 30.18 19.50
N CYS A 430 -28.95 28.97 19.72
CA CYS A 430 -28.15 27.80 20.08
C CYS A 430 -28.00 26.88 18.86
N LEU A 431 -26.86 26.19 18.76
CA LEU A 431 -26.65 25.14 17.77
C LEU A 431 -27.47 23.90 18.17
N GLU A 432 -28.36 23.46 17.29
CA GLU A 432 -29.29 22.35 17.52
C GLU A 432 -29.18 21.28 16.43
N ALA A 433 -29.18 20.01 16.82
CA ALA A 433 -29.36 18.88 15.91
C ALA A 433 -30.84 18.50 15.81
N GLN A 434 -31.40 18.56 14.60
CA GLN A 434 -32.80 18.24 14.32
C GLN A 434 -32.91 16.93 13.54
N LYS A 435 -33.63 15.94 14.10
CA LYS A 435 -34.02 14.70 13.41
C LYS A 435 -35.31 14.96 12.61
N GLN A 436 -35.27 14.85 11.29
CA GLN A 436 -36.48 14.86 10.44
C GLN A 436 -37.13 13.47 10.42
N LYS A 437 -38.45 13.40 10.23
CA LYS A 437 -39.23 12.17 10.49
C LYS A 437 -39.00 11.01 9.52
N ASP A 438 -38.33 11.22 8.39
CA ASP A 438 -38.14 10.21 7.33
C ASP A 438 -36.69 10.15 6.79
N GLN A 439 -35.69 10.58 7.56
CA GLN A 439 -34.26 10.48 7.20
C GLN A 439 -33.39 10.06 8.40
N GLU A 440 -32.39 9.20 8.17
CA GLU A 440 -31.41 8.79 9.22
C GLU A 440 -30.41 9.90 9.59
N ILE A 441 -30.31 10.97 8.79
CA ILE A 441 -29.31 12.04 8.96
C ILE A 441 -29.90 13.18 9.80
N SER A 442 -29.20 13.56 10.86
CA SER A 442 -29.55 14.71 11.70
C SER A 442 -28.95 15.99 11.13
N ASN A 443 -29.78 16.99 10.83
CA ASN A 443 -29.33 18.27 10.27
C ASN A 443 -29.03 19.29 11.38
N LEU A 444 -27.98 20.09 11.20
CA LEU A 444 -27.56 21.15 12.12
C LEU A 444 -28.24 22.47 11.77
N LYS A 445 -28.81 23.16 12.77
CA LYS A 445 -29.41 24.49 12.60
C LYS A 445 -29.16 25.39 13.81
N LEU A 446 -29.26 26.71 13.60
CA LEU A 446 -29.40 27.68 14.69
C LEU A 446 -30.88 27.93 15.02
N SER A 447 -31.29 27.53 16.21
CA SER A 447 -32.63 27.76 16.75
C SER A 447 -32.58 28.65 18.00
N PRO A 448 -33.71 29.22 18.48
CA PRO A 448 -33.74 29.87 19.78
C PRO A 448 -33.26 28.90 20.88
N CYS A 449 -32.47 29.38 21.84
CA CYS A 449 -32.03 28.53 22.95
C CYS A 449 -33.22 28.07 23.81
N VAL A 450 -33.59 26.79 23.73
CA VAL A 450 -34.79 26.24 24.41
C VAL A 450 -34.42 25.74 25.79
N LYS A 451 -35.14 26.23 26.81
CA LYS A 451 -35.11 25.69 28.17
C LYS A 451 -36.39 24.94 28.48
N THR A 452 -36.27 23.64 28.71
CA THR A 452 -37.38 22.79 29.15
C THR A 452 -37.15 22.46 30.63
N GLU A 453 -38.11 22.82 31.49
CA GLU A 453 -38.02 22.57 32.96
C GLU A 453 -36.74 23.14 33.62
N GLY A 454 -36.23 24.26 33.10
CA GLY A 454 -35.01 24.91 33.62
C GLY A 454 -33.69 24.31 33.13
N LYS A 455 -33.71 23.23 32.34
CA LYS A 455 -32.54 22.64 31.67
C LYS A 455 -32.58 22.96 30.18
N ASP A 456 -31.44 23.20 29.54
CA ASP A 456 -31.41 23.40 28.08
C ASP A 456 -31.81 22.09 27.36
N ALA A 457 -32.45 22.18 26.20
CA ALA A 457 -32.94 21.00 25.46
C ALA A 457 -31.79 20.05 25.07
N LYS A 458 -32.02 18.73 25.17
CA LYS A 458 -31.01 17.69 24.84
C LYS A 458 -30.42 17.83 23.42
N SER A 459 -31.21 18.36 22.49
CA SER A 459 -30.83 18.64 21.11
C SER A 459 -29.83 19.81 20.95
N GLN A 460 -29.60 20.61 22.00
CA GLN A 460 -28.73 21.80 22.02
C GLN A 460 -27.47 21.63 22.91
N ILE A 461 -27.25 20.44 23.48
CA ILE A 461 -26.11 20.15 24.37
C ILE A 461 -25.00 19.43 23.60
N TRP A 462 -23.80 20.00 23.64
CA TRP A 462 -22.60 19.52 22.97
C TRP A 462 -21.53 19.11 23.98
N ALA A 463 -20.77 18.06 23.68
CA ALA A 463 -19.60 17.66 24.44
C ALA A 463 -18.32 17.99 23.66
N PHE A 464 -17.34 18.60 24.33
CA PHE A 464 -16.00 18.87 23.81
C PHE A 464 -15.03 17.82 24.35
N THR A 465 -14.30 17.11 23.48
CA THR A 465 -13.31 16.11 23.90
C THR A 465 -11.89 16.66 23.88
N TYR A 466 -11.00 15.99 24.62
CA TYR A 466 -9.55 16.23 24.55
C TYR A 466 -8.94 15.87 23.18
N THR A 467 -9.61 15.03 22.36
CA THR A 467 -9.25 14.77 20.95
C THR A 467 -9.63 15.92 20.01
N GLN A 468 -10.10 17.05 20.56
CA GLN A 468 -10.61 18.22 19.82
C GLN A 468 -11.90 17.92 19.04
N GLN A 469 -12.66 16.89 19.40
CA GLN A 469 -13.92 16.58 18.74
C GLN A 469 -15.09 17.26 19.47
N ILE A 470 -16.08 17.72 18.70
CA ILE A 470 -17.33 18.28 19.21
C ILE A 470 -18.42 17.27 18.83
N LEU A 471 -19.09 16.68 19.82
CA LEU A 471 -20.06 15.60 19.59
C LEU A 471 -21.36 15.74 20.37
N GLN A 472 -22.36 15.03 19.87
CA GLN A 472 -23.68 14.85 20.47
C GLN A 472 -24.18 13.44 20.12
N GLU A 473 -24.54 12.65 21.15
CA GLU A 473 -24.75 11.20 20.99
C GLU A 473 -23.51 10.58 20.27
N GLU A 474 -23.68 9.60 19.38
CA GLU A 474 -22.55 8.95 18.68
C GLU A 474 -22.00 9.78 17.49
N LEU A 475 -22.47 11.02 17.30
CA LEU A 475 -22.22 11.85 16.12
C LEU A 475 -21.31 13.04 16.44
N CYS A 476 -20.23 13.17 15.69
CA CYS A 476 -19.28 14.27 15.74
C CYS A 476 -19.59 15.32 14.66
N LEU A 477 -19.39 16.59 14.97
CA LEU A 477 -19.29 17.66 13.97
C LEU A 477 -18.12 17.33 13.03
N SER A 478 -18.40 17.26 11.74
CA SER A 478 -17.39 16.92 10.73
C SER A 478 -17.59 17.70 9.45
N VAL A 479 -16.49 17.87 8.72
CA VAL A 479 -16.45 18.51 7.41
C VAL A 479 -16.06 17.47 6.37
N ILE A 480 -16.98 17.16 5.44
CA ILE A 480 -16.69 16.17 4.37
C ILE A 480 -15.67 16.74 3.36
N THR A 481 -15.76 18.03 3.06
CA THR A 481 -14.98 18.72 2.01
C THR A 481 -14.28 19.97 2.56
N LEU A 482 -12.96 20.08 2.39
CA LEU A 482 -12.11 21.07 3.08
C LEU A 482 -12.04 22.44 2.38
N PHE A 483 -13.17 23.00 1.93
CA PHE A 483 -13.23 24.31 1.26
C PHE A 483 -14.19 25.30 1.96
N PRO A 484 -14.02 26.63 1.79
CA PRO A 484 -14.92 27.66 2.32
C PRO A 484 -16.39 27.50 1.90
N GLY A 485 -17.33 27.62 2.83
CA GLY A 485 -18.75 27.37 2.63
C GLY A 485 -19.15 25.89 2.67
N ALA A 486 -18.22 24.97 2.97
CA ALA A 486 -18.58 23.56 3.13
C ALA A 486 -19.47 23.35 4.37
N PRO A 487 -20.59 22.61 4.24
CA PRO A 487 -21.50 22.38 5.35
C PRO A 487 -20.86 21.50 6.41
N VAL A 488 -21.06 21.88 7.67
CA VAL A 488 -20.76 21.02 8.80
C VAL A 488 -21.91 20.02 8.94
N VAL A 489 -21.56 18.75 9.11
CA VAL A 489 -22.51 17.65 9.21
C VAL A 489 -22.25 16.81 10.45
N LEU A 490 -23.28 16.10 10.90
CA LEU A 490 -23.16 15.10 11.95
C LEU A 490 -22.91 13.73 11.34
N VAL A 491 -21.75 13.14 11.67
CA VAL A 491 -21.35 11.79 11.24
C VAL A 491 -20.81 11.00 12.42
N LEU A 492 -20.84 9.68 12.35
CA LEU A 492 -20.29 8.81 13.37
C LEU A 492 -18.85 9.21 13.74
N CYS A 493 -18.60 9.38 15.04
CA CYS A 493 -17.29 9.73 15.56
C CYS A 493 -16.23 8.68 15.20
N LYS A 494 -15.08 9.14 14.71
CA LYS A 494 -13.92 8.32 14.32
C LYS A 494 -12.66 8.87 14.97
N ASN A 495 -12.04 8.07 15.83
CA ASN A 495 -10.78 8.47 16.47
C ASN A 495 -9.70 8.69 15.41
N GLY A 496 -8.99 9.82 15.49
CA GLY A 496 -7.93 10.17 14.56
C GLY A 496 -8.37 10.75 13.20
N ASP A 497 -9.67 10.86 12.89
CA ASP A 497 -10.11 11.55 11.68
C ASP A 497 -9.98 13.07 11.87
N LYS A 498 -8.94 13.67 11.26
CA LYS A 498 -8.67 15.11 11.34
C LYS A 498 -9.86 15.98 10.90
N ARG A 499 -10.78 15.45 10.10
CA ARG A 499 -12.00 16.13 9.64
C ARG A 499 -13.11 16.22 10.69
N GLN A 500 -12.83 15.76 11.91
CA GLN A 500 -13.71 15.86 13.07
C GLN A 500 -13.09 16.69 14.19
N GLN A 501 -11.93 17.32 13.96
CA GLN A 501 -11.16 18.01 14.98
C GLN A 501 -11.31 19.53 14.87
N TRP A 502 -11.52 20.17 16.02
CA TRP A 502 -11.92 21.56 16.18
C TRP A 502 -11.20 22.19 17.40
N THR A 503 -10.46 23.28 17.18
CA THR A 503 -9.80 24.04 18.24
C THR A 503 -10.51 25.37 18.47
N LYS A 504 -10.69 25.78 19.73
CA LYS A 504 -11.29 27.07 20.06
C LYS A 504 -10.21 28.14 20.24
N THR A 505 -10.20 29.13 19.35
CA THR A 505 -9.25 30.25 19.36
C THR A 505 -9.99 31.55 19.67
N GLY A 506 -9.97 31.97 20.95
CA GLY A 506 -10.76 33.11 21.43
C GLY A 506 -12.26 32.80 21.41
N SER A 507 -13.05 33.59 20.70
CA SER A 507 -14.49 33.36 20.46
C SER A 507 -14.80 32.57 19.18
N ARG A 508 -13.78 32.06 18.47
CA ARG A 508 -13.94 31.31 17.22
C ARG A 508 -13.65 29.83 17.42
N ILE A 509 -14.29 28.97 16.62
CA ILE A 509 -14.06 27.52 16.61
C ILE A 509 -13.47 27.18 15.24
N GLU A 510 -12.20 26.77 15.20
CA GLU A 510 -11.41 26.50 14.00
C GLU A 510 -11.34 24.99 13.71
N HIS A 511 -11.59 24.59 12.47
CA HIS A 511 -11.48 23.21 12.00
C HIS A 511 -10.02 22.85 11.68
N MET A 512 -9.46 21.87 12.38
CA MET A 512 -8.03 21.56 12.39
C MET A 512 -7.46 21.03 11.07
N ALA A 513 -8.28 20.43 10.20
CA ALA A 513 -7.81 19.91 8.91
C ALA A 513 -7.82 20.94 7.78
N SER A 514 -8.54 22.05 7.92
CA SER A 514 -8.66 23.09 6.89
C SER A 514 -8.24 24.49 7.35
N HIS A 515 -8.02 24.71 8.65
CA HIS A 515 -7.77 26.03 9.26
C HIS A 515 -8.87 27.07 8.95
N LEU A 516 -10.12 26.59 8.81
CA LEU A 516 -11.31 27.39 8.56
C LEU A 516 -12.21 27.39 9.80
N CYS A 517 -12.84 28.51 10.11
CA CYS A 517 -13.68 28.69 11.28
C CYS A 517 -15.13 28.29 11.02
N LEU A 518 -15.76 27.69 12.03
CA LEU A 518 -17.19 27.46 12.11
C LEU A 518 -17.93 28.80 11.96
N ASP A 519 -18.87 28.85 11.02
CA ASP A 519 -19.60 30.04 10.63
C ASP A 519 -21.07 29.67 10.36
N THR A 520 -21.93 30.68 10.17
CA THR A 520 -23.28 30.46 9.65
C THR A 520 -23.57 31.39 8.51
N ASP A 521 -23.81 30.81 7.34
CA ASP A 521 -24.01 31.53 6.08
C ASP A 521 -25.48 31.45 5.64
N MET A 522 -25.89 32.39 4.79
CA MET A 522 -27.26 32.55 4.29
C MET A 522 -27.36 31.98 2.87
N PHE A 523 -28.03 30.84 2.70
CA PHE A 523 -28.31 30.27 1.38
C PHE A 523 -29.80 30.46 1.01
N GLY A 524 -30.06 31.03 -0.17
CA GLY A 524 -31.41 31.17 -0.74
C GLY A 524 -32.18 32.46 -0.40
N ASP A 525 -33.46 32.49 -0.76
CA ASP A 525 -34.33 33.65 -0.77
C ASP A 525 -34.62 34.22 0.63
N GLY A 526 -33.75 35.12 1.11
CA GLY A 526 -34.05 36.25 2.01
C GLY A 526 -34.69 35.98 3.38
N THR A 527 -35.01 34.74 3.72
CA THR A 527 -35.78 34.36 4.91
C THR A 527 -34.86 33.91 6.04
N GLU A 528 -35.11 34.37 7.27
CA GLU A 528 -34.25 34.08 8.44
C GLU A 528 -34.16 32.60 8.83
N THR A 529 -34.89 31.73 8.14
CA THR A 529 -35.04 30.29 8.39
C THR A 529 -34.03 29.39 7.67
N SER A 530 -33.21 29.92 6.74
CA SER A 530 -32.22 29.15 5.94
C SER A 530 -30.76 29.52 6.23
N ARG A 531 -30.40 29.73 7.50
CA ARG A 531 -28.98 29.77 7.91
C ARG A 531 -28.44 28.36 8.10
N GLU A 532 -27.48 28.00 7.27
CA GLU A 532 -26.75 26.72 7.38
C GLU A 532 -25.44 26.92 8.16
N VAL A 533 -24.96 25.85 8.77
CA VAL A 533 -23.73 25.84 9.57
C VAL A 533 -22.59 25.34 8.68
N VAL A 534 -21.59 26.18 8.45
CA VAL A 534 -20.53 25.95 7.45
C VAL A 534 -19.14 26.23 8.05
N ILE A 535 -18.08 26.00 7.28
CA ILE A 535 -16.73 26.49 7.60
C ILE A 535 -16.27 27.57 6.62
N ASN A 536 -15.72 28.68 7.11
CA ASN A 536 -15.26 29.84 6.33
C ASN A 536 -13.90 30.36 6.82
N PRO A 537 -13.19 31.21 6.07
CA PRO A 537 -11.95 31.85 6.52
C PRO A 537 -12.14 32.55 7.87
N CYS A 538 -11.18 32.38 8.78
CA CYS A 538 -11.28 32.86 10.16
C CYS A 538 -11.15 34.39 10.26
N GLU A 539 -12.27 35.11 10.22
CA GLU A 539 -12.32 36.57 10.37
C GLU A 539 -12.67 36.98 11.81
N SER A 540 -11.95 37.95 12.38
CA SER A 540 -12.17 38.40 13.76
C SER A 540 -13.35 39.38 13.91
N SER A 541 -13.76 40.01 12.80
CA SER A 541 -14.88 40.96 12.71
C SER A 541 -16.25 40.31 12.51
N LEU A 542 -16.32 39.06 12.05
CA LEU A 542 -17.59 38.41 11.72
C LEU A 542 -18.31 37.91 12.97
N MET A 543 -19.47 38.50 13.24
CA MET A 543 -20.35 38.11 14.34
C MET A 543 -21.03 36.74 14.14
N SER A 544 -20.99 36.18 12.93
CA SER A 544 -21.44 34.83 12.62
C SER A 544 -20.41 33.75 13.00
N GLN A 545 -19.13 34.11 13.10
CA GLN A 545 -18.06 33.24 13.62
C GLN A 545 -17.85 33.39 15.13
N HIS A 546 -18.66 34.21 15.81
CA HIS A 546 -18.56 34.44 17.25
C HIS A 546 -19.42 33.43 18.01
N TRP A 547 -18.76 32.46 18.65
CA TRP A 547 -19.36 31.33 19.35
C TRP A 547 -19.05 31.35 20.84
N ASP A 548 -20.09 31.56 21.64
CA ASP A 548 -20.04 31.47 23.10
C ASP A 548 -20.25 30.02 23.52
N LEU A 549 -19.26 29.46 24.23
CA LEU A 549 -19.42 28.17 24.91
C LEU A 549 -19.88 28.41 26.33
N LYS A 550 -21.16 28.14 26.59
CA LYS A 550 -21.68 28.14 27.96
C LYS A 550 -21.61 26.74 28.53
N ALA A 551 -20.60 26.50 29.38
CA ALA A 551 -20.44 25.26 30.12
C ALA A 551 -21.58 25.06 31.13
N PHE A 552 -21.91 23.79 31.41
CA PHE A 552 -22.75 23.44 32.55
C PHE A 552 -21.90 23.33 33.82
N ASP A 553 -22.15 24.21 34.79
CA ASP A 553 -21.67 24.03 36.16
C ASP A 553 -22.53 22.97 36.85
N ASP A 554 -22.21 21.69 36.64
CA ASP A 554 -22.73 20.59 37.47
C ASP A 554 -22.03 20.57 38.84
N ALA A 555 -22.24 21.66 39.60
CA ALA A 555 -21.89 21.76 41.01
C ALA A 555 -22.91 21.00 41.88
N VAL A 556 -23.00 19.68 41.69
CA VAL A 556 -23.71 18.79 42.62
C VAL A 556 -22.73 18.30 43.68
N GLN A 557 -22.98 18.70 44.92
CA GLN A 557 -22.14 18.42 46.08
C GLN A 557 -22.01 16.90 46.33
N ALA A 558 -20.80 16.37 46.19
CA ALA A 558 -20.39 15.19 46.95
C ALA A 558 -19.96 15.65 48.36
N PRO A 559 -20.35 14.96 49.45
CA PRO A 559 -20.13 15.45 50.81
C PRO A 559 -18.66 15.40 51.22
N HIS A 560 -18.11 16.55 51.62
CA HIS A 560 -16.82 16.61 52.32
C HIS A 560 -16.90 15.95 53.69
N TYR A 561 -16.08 14.92 53.91
CA TYR A 561 -15.51 14.66 55.23
C TYR A 561 -14.19 15.45 55.37
N LYS A 562 -14.05 16.17 56.48
CA LYS A 562 -12.79 16.80 56.96
C LYS A 562 -11.81 15.67 57.36
N THR A 563 -10.48 15.80 57.44
CA THR A 563 -9.52 16.87 57.83
C THR A 563 -8.16 16.59 57.13
N CYS A 564 -7.14 17.45 56.98
CA CYS A 564 -6.81 18.85 57.36
C CYS A 564 -5.58 19.29 56.50
N PHE A 565 -4.83 20.39 56.68
CA PHE A 565 -4.74 21.41 57.76
C PHE A 565 -4.55 22.84 57.15
N CYS A 566 -3.65 23.67 57.68
CA CYS A 566 -3.42 25.08 57.32
C CYS A 566 -2.24 25.33 56.35
N GLY A 567 -2.25 26.49 55.67
CA GLY A 567 -1.07 27.03 54.97
C GLY A 567 -1.37 28.28 54.12
N THR A 568 -1.60 29.43 54.76
CA THR A 568 -1.96 30.71 54.10
C THR A 568 -0.77 31.51 53.55
N ALA A 569 -0.86 32.03 52.32
CA ALA A 569 -0.24 33.32 51.94
C ALA A 569 -0.86 33.95 50.66
N THR A 570 -1.17 35.24 50.76
CA THR A 570 -1.65 36.21 49.75
C THR A 570 -0.61 36.52 48.64
N VAL A 571 -0.94 36.74 47.34
CA VAL A 571 -1.64 37.90 46.68
C VAL A 571 -0.80 39.21 46.71
N PRO A 572 -0.68 40.08 45.65
CA PRO A 572 -1.08 40.02 44.21
C PRO A 572 -0.09 40.75 43.19
N PRO A 573 -0.46 41.59 42.16
CA PRO A 573 0.03 41.43 40.76
C PRO A 573 0.55 42.75 40.03
N PRO A 574 0.09 43.21 38.82
CA PRO A 574 0.54 42.95 37.43
C PRO A 574 0.88 44.23 36.57
N VAL A 575 0.23 44.38 35.38
CA VAL A 575 0.18 45.47 34.35
C VAL A 575 1.43 45.64 33.44
N SER A 576 1.42 46.01 32.14
CA SER A 576 0.42 46.56 31.16
C SER A 576 0.92 46.26 29.71
N SER A 577 0.16 45.93 28.63
CA SER A 577 -0.95 46.56 27.85
C SER A 577 -0.54 47.41 26.63
N ILE A 578 -1.43 47.56 25.61
CA ILE A 578 -1.47 48.48 24.40
C ILE A 578 -1.16 47.74 23.05
N THR A 579 -2.01 47.56 22.01
CA THR A 579 -3.01 48.33 21.18
C THR A 579 -2.40 49.22 20.07
N LEU A 580 -2.90 49.41 18.81
CA LEU A 580 -4.05 48.91 18.00
C LEU A 580 -4.00 49.38 16.48
N TYR A 581 -4.77 48.75 15.57
CA TYR A 581 -5.38 49.26 14.28
C TYR A 581 -4.54 49.56 12.98
N PRO A 582 -5.14 49.74 11.75
CA PRO A 582 -6.31 49.07 11.09
C PRO A 582 -6.25 48.88 9.50
N ALA A 583 -7.30 48.22 8.93
CA ALA A 583 -7.83 48.30 7.52
C ALA A 583 -7.00 47.71 6.33
N GLU A 584 -7.52 47.32 5.14
CA GLU A 584 -8.88 47.36 4.52
C GLU A 584 -9.11 46.23 3.45
N ARG A 585 -10.27 46.21 2.74
CA ARG A 585 -10.81 45.08 1.91
C ARG A 585 -10.45 45.11 0.41
N LEU A 586 -10.59 43.96 -0.29
CA LEU A 586 -11.48 43.75 -1.48
C LEU A 586 -11.44 42.30 -2.03
N GLN A 587 -12.61 41.76 -2.41
CA GLN A 587 -12.80 40.55 -3.27
C GLN A 587 -13.41 40.97 -4.61
N PRO A 588 -13.34 40.11 -5.65
CA PRO A 588 -14.60 39.54 -6.16
C PRO A 588 -14.55 38.03 -6.46
N SER A 589 -15.73 37.46 -6.69
CA SER A 589 -16.04 36.02 -6.70
C SER A 589 -16.38 35.45 -8.08
N PHE A 590 -16.14 34.15 -8.33
CA PHE A 590 -16.96 33.37 -9.29
C PHE A 590 -17.34 31.97 -8.81
N LYS A 591 -18.58 31.58 -9.12
CA LYS A 591 -19.16 30.23 -8.98
C LYS A 591 -18.93 29.48 -10.29
N THR A 592 -18.58 28.19 -10.30
CA THR A 592 -19.48 27.01 -10.36
C THR A 592 -18.55 25.77 -10.50
N GLY A 593 -18.90 24.51 -10.27
CA GLY A 593 -20.15 23.79 -10.05
C GLY A 593 -19.83 22.34 -9.61
N ARG A 594 -20.85 21.52 -9.30
CA ARG A 594 -20.65 20.17 -8.72
C ARG A 594 -20.43 19.10 -9.79
N ILE A 595 -19.46 18.20 -9.58
CA ILE A 595 -19.37 16.88 -10.24
C ILE A 595 -19.10 15.80 -9.17
N MET A 596 -19.75 14.64 -9.28
CA MET A 596 -19.61 13.53 -8.32
C MET A 596 -18.39 12.67 -8.65
N ALA A 597 -17.51 12.43 -7.67
CA ALA A 597 -16.34 11.58 -7.86
C ALA A 597 -16.66 10.09 -7.66
N HIS A 598 -16.49 9.28 -8.71
CA HIS A 598 -16.52 7.82 -8.61
C HIS A 598 -15.21 7.27 -8.00
N ASN A 599 -15.33 6.26 -7.13
CA ASN A 599 -14.18 5.55 -6.55
C ASN A 599 -13.40 4.76 -7.62
N GLN A 600 -12.25 5.28 -8.06
CA GLN A 600 -11.24 4.48 -8.75
C GLN A 600 -10.29 3.83 -7.74
N GLN A 601 -9.94 2.55 -7.98
CA GLN A 601 -8.98 1.82 -7.16
C GLN A 601 -7.56 2.36 -7.42
N PHE A 602 -6.83 2.68 -6.36
CA PHE A 602 -5.41 3.04 -6.46
C PHE A 602 -4.60 1.82 -6.92
N PRO A 603 -3.75 1.94 -7.98
CA PRO A 603 -2.80 0.90 -8.34
C PRO A 603 -1.77 0.67 -7.21
N ALA A 604 -1.19 -0.53 -7.16
CA ALA A 604 -0.10 -0.85 -6.23
C ALA A 604 1.06 0.14 -6.40
N LYS A 605 1.71 0.53 -5.28
CA LYS A 605 2.81 1.51 -5.28
C LYS A 605 3.95 1.05 -6.20
N THR A 606 4.06 1.64 -7.39
CA THR A 606 5.22 1.49 -8.25
C THR A 606 6.47 2.09 -7.58
N PRO A 607 7.64 1.44 -7.69
CA PRO A 607 8.88 1.98 -7.14
C PRO A 607 9.26 3.27 -7.86
N ILE A 608 9.67 4.28 -7.10
CA ILE A 608 10.13 5.57 -7.62
C ILE A 608 11.64 5.49 -7.86
N ILE A 609 12.08 5.81 -9.07
CA ILE A 609 13.50 5.83 -9.46
C ILE A 609 14.11 7.17 -9.05
N LYS A 610 15.30 7.14 -8.45
CA LYS A 610 16.08 8.36 -8.13
C LYS A 610 16.88 8.78 -9.36
N PHE A 611 16.62 9.95 -9.91
CA PHE A 611 17.37 10.46 -11.06
C PHE A 611 18.83 10.73 -10.66
N LYS A 612 19.78 10.20 -11.44
CA LYS A 612 21.23 10.28 -11.16
C LYS A 612 21.60 9.81 -9.74
N GLU A 613 20.83 8.86 -9.19
CA GLU A 613 21.01 8.27 -7.86
C GLU A 613 20.89 9.25 -6.67
N GLN A 614 20.49 10.50 -6.93
CA GLN A 614 20.34 11.52 -5.89
C GLN A 614 19.12 11.26 -4.98
N ASP A 615 19.34 11.24 -3.67
CA ASP A 615 18.29 11.13 -2.65
C ASP A 615 18.02 12.49 -2.00
N PHE A 616 16.81 13.02 -2.19
CA PHE A 616 16.43 14.34 -1.67
C PHE A 616 16.66 14.50 -0.16
N TYR A 617 16.18 13.54 0.64
CA TYR A 617 16.24 13.64 2.10
C TYR A 617 17.68 13.58 2.61
N SER A 618 18.48 12.64 2.10
CA SER A 618 19.89 12.48 2.47
C SER A 618 20.73 13.71 2.11
N LEU A 619 20.53 14.29 0.91
CA LEU A 619 21.23 15.50 0.46
C LEU A 619 20.80 16.73 1.26
N ARG A 620 19.49 16.91 1.50
CA ARG A 620 18.95 18.00 2.32
C ARG A 620 19.49 17.93 3.74
N ASP A 621 19.41 16.76 4.38
CA ASP A 621 19.81 16.59 5.78
C ASP A 621 21.33 16.73 5.94
N HIS A 622 22.13 16.30 4.94
CA HIS A 622 23.56 16.59 4.87
C HIS A 622 23.85 18.11 4.84
N CYS A 623 23.12 18.86 4.02
CA CYS A 623 23.27 20.32 3.90
C CYS A 623 22.85 21.04 5.19
N LEU A 624 21.69 20.68 5.77
CA LEU A 624 21.20 21.21 7.05
C LEU A 624 22.20 20.96 8.19
N ASN A 625 22.73 19.75 8.32
CA ASN A 625 23.70 19.39 9.35
C ASN A 625 25.04 20.13 9.26
N ARG A 626 25.38 20.64 8.06
CA ARG A 626 26.61 21.41 7.81
C ARG A 626 26.39 22.93 7.74
N GLY A 627 25.14 23.41 7.81
CA GLY A 627 24.81 24.81 7.59
C GLY A 627 25.10 25.31 6.17
N LEU A 628 25.10 24.40 5.19
CA LEU A 628 25.38 24.69 3.78
C LEU A 628 24.08 24.71 2.96
N LEU A 629 24.11 25.39 1.81
CA LEU A 629 23.06 25.27 0.80
C LEU A 629 23.49 24.24 -0.24
N PHE A 630 22.54 23.44 -0.72
CA PHE A 630 22.77 22.42 -1.73
C PHE A 630 23.21 23.04 -3.06
N GLU A 631 24.17 22.38 -3.70
CA GLU A 631 24.64 22.68 -5.05
C GLU A 631 24.58 21.39 -5.88
N ASP A 632 23.86 21.44 -6.99
CA ASP A 632 23.60 20.26 -7.80
C ASP A 632 24.75 19.98 -8.78
N GLU A 633 25.68 19.13 -8.38
CA GLU A 633 26.80 18.66 -9.22
C GLU A 633 26.34 17.98 -10.52
N THR A 634 25.10 17.46 -10.57
CA THR A 634 24.55 16.77 -11.75
C THR A 634 23.78 17.70 -12.71
N PHE A 635 23.51 18.94 -12.29
CA PHE A 635 23.01 20.01 -13.16
C PHE A 635 23.57 21.38 -12.72
N PRO A 636 24.88 21.63 -12.89
CA PRO A 636 25.54 22.79 -12.31
C PRO A 636 25.05 24.13 -12.87
N ALA A 637 25.33 25.19 -12.11
CA ALA A 637 25.03 26.58 -12.42
C ALA A 637 25.96 27.16 -13.53
N GLU A 638 25.94 26.52 -14.69
CA GLU A 638 26.93 26.63 -15.76
C GLU A 638 26.27 26.88 -17.13
N THR A 639 27.03 27.36 -18.11
CA THR A 639 26.49 27.70 -19.44
C THR A 639 25.99 26.50 -20.24
N TYR A 640 26.48 25.28 -19.96
CA TYR A 640 26.04 24.07 -20.66
C TYR A 640 24.67 23.56 -20.18
N SER A 641 24.32 23.77 -18.90
CA SER A 641 22.98 23.46 -18.37
C SER A 641 21.89 24.30 -19.03
N ILE A 642 22.26 25.50 -19.50
CA ILE A 642 21.43 26.33 -20.40
C ILE A 642 21.50 25.80 -21.84
N GLY A 643 22.72 25.64 -22.37
CA GLY A 643 23.00 25.24 -23.74
C GLY A 643 23.26 26.42 -24.68
N LEU A 644 24.35 26.33 -25.45
CA LEU A 644 24.91 27.43 -26.25
C LEU A 644 23.95 28.04 -27.27
N GLN A 645 22.96 27.27 -27.76
CA GLN A 645 21.99 27.76 -28.75
C GLN A 645 21.11 28.90 -28.20
N LEU A 646 20.75 28.86 -26.91
CA LEU A 646 19.89 29.85 -26.24
C LEU A 646 20.67 31.11 -25.77
N LEU A 647 22.00 31.03 -25.77
CA LEU A 647 22.90 32.12 -25.38
C LEU A 647 23.52 32.85 -26.57
N LYS A 648 23.30 32.37 -27.80
CA LYS A 648 23.88 32.94 -29.02
C LYS A 648 23.42 34.39 -29.21
N GLY A 649 24.38 35.31 -29.30
CA GLY A 649 24.13 36.76 -29.45
C GLY A 649 23.87 37.52 -28.14
N LYS A 650 23.91 36.85 -26.98
CA LYS A 650 23.73 37.48 -25.67
C LYS A 650 25.06 37.79 -25.00
N ASN A 651 25.13 38.86 -24.22
CA ASN A 651 26.35 39.19 -23.48
C ASN A 651 26.52 38.29 -22.24
N LEU A 652 27.38 37.29 -22.34
CA LEU A 652 27.66 36.32 -21.29
C LEU A 652 28.23 36.94 -20.00
N SER A 653 28.87 38.11 -20.05
CA SER A 653 29.42 38.76 -18.85
C SER A 653 28.36 39.16 -17.82
N ASN A 654 27.09 39.24 -18.24
CA ASN A 654 25.96 39.65 -17.41
C ASN A 654 25.04 38.46 -17.04
N LEU A 655 25.46 37.23 -17.35
CA LEU A 655 24.77 36.01 -16.96
C LEU A 655 25.18 35.61 -15.53
N SER A 656 24.20 35.34 -14.69
CA SER A 656 24.40 34.94 -13.29
C SER A 656 23.38 33.87 -12.91
N TRP A 657 23.73 33.03 -11.93
CA TRP A 657 22.81 32.08 -11.32
C TRP A 657 22.55 32.50 -9.88
N MET A 658 21.29 32.78 -9.55
CA MET A 658 20.90 33.38 -8.26
C MET A 658 19.77 32.58 -7.61
N ARG A 659 19.76 32.49 -6.28
CA ARG A 659 18.65 31.84 -5.55
C ARG A 659 17.49 32.85 -5.37
N PRO A 660 16.22 32.40 -5.23
CA PRO A 660 15.07 33.25 -4.94
C PRO A 660 15.27 34.24 -3.77
N LYS A 661 15.98 33.82 -2.71
CA LYS A 661 16.31 34.70 -1.57
C LYS A 661 17.21 35.88 -1.97
N ASP A 662 18.18 35.64 -2.86
CA ASP A 662 19.10 36.67 -3.36
C ASP A 662 18.42 37.62 -4.35
N LEU A 663 17.58 37.06 -5.23
CA LEU A 663 16.81 37.81 -6.23
C LEU A 663 15.84 38.81 -5.61
N LEU A 664 15.21 38.42 -4.50
CA LEU A 664 14.33 39.29 -3.73
C LEU A 664 15.08 40.34 -2.90
N LYS A 665 16.40 40.23 -2.72
CA LYS A 665 17.26 41.19 -1.98
C LYS A 665 16.69 41.57 -0.61
N GLY A 666 16.09 40.62 0.10
CA GLY A 666 15.45 40.82 1.41
C GLY A 666 14.17 41.67 1.41
N LYS A 667 13.63 42.07 0.24
CA LYS A 667 12.38 42.87 0.15
C LYS A 667 11.12 42.07 0.52
N SER A 668 11.20 40.75 0.45
CA SER A 668 10.15 39.80 0.83
C SER A 668 10.72 38.39 0.92
N GLU A 669 10.06 37.50 1.66
CA GLU A 669 10.39 36.07 1.60
C GLU A 669 9.91 35.44 0.28
N PRO A 670 10.70 34.53 -0.32
CA PRO A 670 10.21 33.66 -1.38
C PRO A 670 9.32 32.56 -0.79
N LEU A 671 8.34 32.15 -1.57
CA LEU A 671 7.37 31.10 -1.28
C LEU A 671 7.42 30.06 -2.40
N PHE A 672 7.15 28.81 -2.05
CA PHE A 672 7.09 27.74 -3.05
C PHE A 672 5.79 27.89 -3.85
N ILE A 673 4.66 27.87 -3.14
CA ILE A 673 3.31 28.13 -3.62
C ILE A 673 2.66 29.17 -2.68
N LEU A 674 1.85 30.10 -3.22
CA LEU A 674 1.18 31.16 -2.45
C LEU A 674 -0.27 30.82 -2.10
N GLU A 675 -1.14 30.71 -3.11
CA GLU A 675 -2.60 30.50 -2.95
C GLU A 675 -3.10 29.23 -3.67
N GLY A 676 -2.21 28.25 -3.81
CA GLY A 676 -2.40 27.06 -4.63
C GLY A 676 -1.84 27.25 -6.04
N ALA A 677 -1.25 26.20 -6.60
CA ALA A 677 -0.58 26.28 -7.90
C ALA A 677 -1.60 26.44 -9.05
N SER A 678 -1.50 27.56 -9.77
CA SER A 678 -2.44 28.02 -10.79
C SER A 678 -1.74 28.19 -12.14
N ARG A 679 -2.47 27.99 -13.26
CA ARG A 679 -1.94 28.28 -14.60
C ARG A 679 -1.44 29.71 -14.72
N PHE A 680 -2.07 30.65 -14.02
CA PHE A 680 -1.70 32.06 -14.06
C PHE A 680 -0.33 32.36 -13.41
N ASP A 681 0.24 31.46 -12.60
CA ASP A 681 1.56 31.64 -12.00
C ASP A 681 2.69 31.53 -13.04
N ILE A 682 2.39 30.83 -14.14
CA ILE A 682 3.31 30.49 -15.23
C ILE A 682 3.38 31.66 -16.21
N GLN A 683 4.60 32.11 -16.51
CA GLN A 683 4.87 33.03 -17.61
C GLN A 683 6.13 32.58 -18.35
N GLN A 684 5.98 32.15 -19.60
CA GLN A 684 7.10 31.67 -20.43
C GLN A 684 8.20 32.75 -20.59
N GLY A 685 9.46 32.31 -20.50
CA GLY A 685 10.64 33.12 -20.76
C GLY A 685 11.14 33.00 -22.20
N GLU A 686 12.45 32.90 -22.38
CA GLU A 686 13.09 32.78 -23.70
C GLU A 686 13.25 31.33 -24.20
N ALA A 687 12.87 30.33 -23.39
CA ALA A 687 12.80 28.95 -23.83
C ALA A 687 11.64 28.75 -24.83
N GLY A 688 11.80 27.77 -25.72
CA GLY A 688 10.79 27.41 -26.73
C GLY A 688 9.85 26.31 -26.24
N ASP A 689 9.54 26.32 -24.94
CA ASP A 689 9.01 25.21 -24.15
C ASP A 689 7.50 25.32 -23.91
N CYS A 690 6.79 26.15 -24.69
CA CYS A 690 5.34 26.32 -24.67
C CYS A 690 4.55 25.01 -24.63
N TRP A 691 5.06 23.96 -25.29
CA TRP A 691 4.51 22.61 -25.31
C TRP A 691 4.42 21.98 -23.91
N PHE A 692 5.44 22.19 -23.08
CA PHE A 692 5.50 21.77 -21.69
C PHE A 692 4.67 22.71 -20.80
N LEU A 693 4.77 24.02 -20.98
CA LEU A 693 4.05 24.99 -20.15
C LEU A 693 2.53 24.97 -20.36
N ALA A 694 2.04 24.65 -21.57
CA ALA A 694 0.62 24.41 -21.83
C ALA A 694 0.12 23.11 -21.19
N ALA A 695 0.93 22.04 -21.20
CA ALA A 695 0.62 20.81 -20.49
C ALA A 695 0.60 21.03 -18.97
N LEU A 696 1.51 21.86 -18.45
CA LEU A 696 1.54 22.27 -17.04
C LEU A 696 0.36 23.16 -16.66
N GLY A 697 -0.03 24.10 -17.52
CA GLY A 697 -1.26 24.90 -17.36
C GLY A 697 -2.51 24.03 -17.31
N ALA A 698 -2.57 22.97 -18.12
CA ALA A 698 -3.62 21.97 -18.04
C ALA A 698 -3.58 21.23 -16.69
N LEU A 699 -2.40 20.82 -16.24
CA LEU A 699 -2.20 20.09 -14.97
C LEU A 699 -2.78 20.83 -13.75
N THR A 700 -2.72 22.16 -13.74
CA THR A 700 -3.30 22.97 -12.63
C THR A 700 -4.82 22.81 -12.47
N GLN A 701 -5.52 22.35 -13.53
CA GLN A 701 -6.95 22.02 -13.46
C GLN A 701 -7.23 20.68 -12.75
N SER A 702 -6.19 19.87 -12.45
CA SER A 702 -6.33 18.55 -11.84
C SER A 702 -5.43 18.37 -10.60
N PRO A 703 -5.90 18.76 -9.40
CA PRO A 703 -5.14 18.71 -8.16
C PRO A 703 -4.56 17.32 -7.81
N GLN A 704 -5.21 16.23 -8.27
CA GLN A 704 -4.78 14.86 -7.99
C GLN A 704 -3.48 14.44 -8.71
N TYR A 705 -3.22 14.97 -9.91
CA TYR A 705 -1.93 14.78 -10.57
C TYR A 705 -0.90 15.78 -10.06
N LEU A 706 -1.33 17.02 -9.80
CA LEU A 706 -0.46 18.07 -9.29
C LEU A 706 0.24 17.67 -7.98
N GLN A 707 -0.48 17.06 -7.02
CA GLN A 707 0.08 16.51 -5.77
C GLN A 707 1.05 15.33 -5.95
N LYS A 708 1.08 14.67 -7.11
CA LYS A 708 2.09 13.61 -7.40
C LYS A 708 3.44 14.20 -7.81
N ILE A 709 3.43 15.42 -8.36
CA ILE A 709 4.60 16.11 -8.93
C ILE A 709 5.13 17.18 -7.97
N LEU A 710 4.24 18.04 -7.47
CA LEU A 710 4.51 19.05 -6.46
C LEU A 710 4.39 18.42 -5.08
N ILE A 711 5.52 18.02 -4.51
CA ILE A 711 5.64 17.46 -3.16
C ILE A 711 5.80 18.61 -2.15
N ASP A 712 5.32 18.43 -0.91
CA ASP A 712 5.34 19.43 0.16
C ASP A 712 6.76 19.97 0.44
N GLN A 713 7.00 21.23 0.05
CA GLN A 713 8.32 21.88 0.09
C GLN A 713 8.20 23.36 0.51
N SER A 714 9.26 23.93 1.09
CA SER A 714 9.23 25.28 1.67
C SER A 714 10.58 26.00 1.59
N PHE A 715 10.53 27.33 1.43
CA PHE A 715 11.70 28.21 1.60
C PHE A 715 11.93 28.63 3.06
N SER A 716 10.96 28.42 3.95
CA SER A 716 10.99 28.89 5.35
C SER A 716 11.16 27.73 6.34
N TYR A 717 10.70 26.51 6.02
CA TYR A 717 10.85 25.32 6.86
C TYR A 717 11.82 24.29 6.23
N GLN A 718 12.79 23.79 7.01
CA GLN A 718 13.83 22.84 6.59
C GLN A 718 14.57 23.22 5.28
N TYR A 719 14.67 24.53 5.00
CA TYR A 719 15.29 25.03 3.77
C TYR A 719 16.80 24.81 3.76
N ALA A 720 17.28 24.11 2.73
CA ALA A 720 18.69 23.91 2.42
C ALA A 720 19.02 24.24 0.95
N GLY A 721 18.21 25.07 0.27
CA GLY A 721 18.41 25.41 -1.15
C GLY A 721 18.24 24.22 -2.12
N ILE A 722 17.45 23.22 -1.73
CA ILE A 722 17.22 21.94 -2.42
C ILE A 722 15.72 21.70 -2.58
N PHE A 723 15.31 21.23 -3.75
CA PHE A 723 13.92 20.89 -4.11
C PHE A 723 13.90 19.58 -4.92
N HIS A 724 12.73 18.93 -5.01
CA HIS A 724 12.51 17.75 -5.83
C HIS A 724 11.11 17.71 -6.47
N PHE A 725 11.02 17.05 -7.62
CA PHE A 725 9.81 16.88 -8.42
C PHE A 725 9.76 15.47 -9.01
N ARG A 726 8.59 15.04 -9.51
CA ARG A 726 8.44 13.72 -10.15
C ARG A 726 7.90 13.82 -11.57
N PHE A 727 8.55 13.08 -12.47
CA PHE A 727 8.12 12.93 -13.86
C PHE A 727 7.96 11.45 -14.18
N TRP A 728 7.07 11.11 -15.09
CA TRP A 728 6.88 9.74 -15.56
C TRP A 728 7.80 9.46 -16.75
N ARG A 729 8.36 8.25 -16.84
CA ARG A 729 9.20 7.80 -17.96
C ARG A 729 9.05 6.31 -18.14
N CYS A 730 8.63 5.87 -19.35
CA CYS A 730 8.59 4.46 -19.76
C CYS A 730 8.00 3.49 -18.70
N GLY A 731 6.87 3.90 -18.09
CA GLY A 731 6.14 3.09 -17.09
C GLY A 731 6.48 3.37 -15.62
N GLN A 732 7.48 4.20 -15.33
CA GLN A 732 8.03 4.38 -14.00
C GLN A 732 8.04 5.87 -13.59
N TRP A 733 7.83 6.17 -12.31
CA TRP A 733 7.98 7.52 -11.78
C TRP A 733 9.44 7.77 -11.40
N VAL A 734 9.99 8.89 -11.86
CA VAL A 734 11.36 9.31 -11.65
C VAL A 734 11.36 10.59 -10.82
N GLU A 735 12.04 10.55 -9.68
CA GLU A 735 12.22 11.71 -8.80
C GLU A 735 13.50 12.46 -9.16
N VAL A 736 13.36 13.75 -9.46
CA VAL A 736 14.43 14.64 -9.89
C VAL A 736 14.66 15.69 -8.81
N VAL A 737 15.83 15.63 -8.18
CA VAL A 737 16.31 16.64 -7.22
C VAL A 737 16.96 17.80 -7.99
N ILE A 738 16.87 19.03 -7.49
CA ILE A 738 17.58 20.22 -7.99
C ILE A 738 17.98 21.14 -6.83
N ASP A 739 18.97 22.01 -7.06
CA ASP A 739 19.12 23.24 -6.26
C ASP A 739 18.22 24.38 -6.77
N ASP A 740 18.02 25.42 -5.97
CA ASP A 740 17.15 26.56 -6.30
C ASP A 740 17.83 27.72 -7.05
N ARG A 741 19.07 27.55 -7.57
CA ARG A 741 19.72 28.58 -8.39
C ARG A 741 19.03 28.71 -9.75
N LEU A 742 18.56 29.90 -10.11
CA LEU A 742 17.89 30.20 -11.38
C LEU A 742 18.78 31.07 -12.29
N PRO A 743 18.79 30.86 -13.61
CA PRO A 743 19.60 31.63 -14.54
C PRO A 743 18.97 33.00 -14.84
N VAL A 744 19.76 34.06 -14.65
CA VAL A 744 19.34 35.45 -14.72
C VAL A 744 20.36 36.25 -15.54
N LEU A 745 19.86 37.00 -16.52
CA LEU A 745 20.64 37.80 -17.46
C LEU A 745 20.22 39.26 -17.33
N ASN A 746 21.16 40.17 -17.10
CA ASN A 746 20.88 41.61 -16.90
C ASN A 746 19.87 41.90 -15.76
N ASN A 747 19.88 41.11 -14.67
CA ASN A 747 18.87 41.09 -13.58
C ASN A 747 17.45 40.63 -13.98
N GLU A 748 17.25 40.11 -15.20
CA GLU A 748 15.97 39.54 -15.66
C GLU A 748 16.04 38.01 -15.73
N TYR A 749 14.94 37.34 -15.36
CA TYR A 749 14.79 35.89 -15.51
C TYR A 749 14.93 35.50 -16.99
N LEU A 750 15.76 34.49 -17.27
CA LEU A 750 16.01 34.01 -18.63
C LEU A 750 14.90 33.08 -19.14
N PHE A 751 14.32 32.30 -18.23
CA PHE A 751 13.30 31.29 -18.50
C PHE A 751 11.98 31.61 -17.78
N VAL A 752 11.19 30.62 -17.34
CA VAL A 752 9.88 30.88 -16.73
C VAL A 752 10.00 31.93 -15.64
N LYS A 753 9.17 32.97 -15.76
CA LYS A 753 9.16 34.14 -14.88
C LYS A 753 8.07 33.97 -13.82
N PRO A 754 8.36 34.30 -12.55
CA PRO A 754 7.34 34.24 -11.50
C PRO A 754 6.39 35.44 -11.65
N ARG A 755 5.11 35.21 -12.01
CA ARG A 755 4.12 36.29 -12.23
C ARG A 755 3.92 37.11 -10.95
N ASN A 756 3.75 36.43 -9.83
CA ASN A 756 3.92 37.03 -8.51
C ASN A 756 5.39 36.89 -8.11
N LYS A 757 6.08 38.01 -7.84
CA LYS A 757 7.53 38.05 -7.57
C LYS A 757 7.99 37.20 -6.38
N ARG A 758 7.07 36.64 -5.60
CA ARG A 758 7.33 35.79 -4.43
C ARG A 758 7.15 34.29 -4.67
N GLU A 759 6.60 33.84 -5.80
CA GLU A 759 6.19 32.44 -6.00
C GLU A 759 7.07 31.73 -7.04
N PHE A 760 7.70 30.61 -6.68
CA PHE A 760 8.80 30.04 -7.46
C PHE A 760 8.60 28.58 -7.93
N TRP A 761 7.49 27.92 -7.61
CA TRP A 761 7.22 26.56 -8.08
C TRP A 761 7.33 26.38 -9.62
N PRO A 762 6.89 27.32 -10.49
CA PRO A 762 6.96 27.12 -11.94
C PRO A 762 8.41 27.11 -12.44
N CYS A 763 9.23 28.06 -11.95
CA CYS A 763 10.65 28.21 -12.30
C CYS A 763 11.47 26.98 -11.88
N LEU A 764 11.19 26.44 -10.69
CA LEU A 764 11.87 25.27 -10.15
C LEU A 764 11.44 23.98 -10.88
N LEU A 765 10.16 23.83 -11.20
CA LEU A 765 9.66 22.68 -11.96
C LEU A 765 10.19 22.68 -13.40
N GLU A 766 10.24 23.83 -14.08
CA GLU A 766 10.91 23.99 -15.38
C GLU A 766 12.39 23.58 -15.30
N LYS A 767 13.12 24.04 -14.27
CA LYS A 767 14.53 23.64 -14.06
C LYS A 767 14.68 22.12 -13.87
N ALA A 768 13.80 21.49 -13.09
CA ALA A 768 13.81 20.05 -12.89
C ALA A 768 13.51 19.29 -14.19
N TYR A 769 12.61 19.81 -15.03
CA TYR A 769 12.32 19.23 -16.34
C TYR A 769 13.47 19.44 -17.34
N ALA A 770 14.14 20.60 -17.32
CA ALA A 770 15.34 20.87 -18.09
C ALA A 770 16.48 19.92 -17.70
N LYS A 771 16.66 19.63 -16.41
CA LYS A 771 17.59 18.61 -15.91
C LYS A 771 17.20 17.19 -16.34
N PHE A 772 15.92 16.84 -16.29
CA PHE A 772 15.39 15.55 -16.71
C PHE A 772 15.61 15.25 -18.20
N HIS A 773 15.63 16.30 -19.02
CA HIS A 773 15.98 16.27 -20.46
C HIS A 773 17.44 16.68 -20.77
N GLY A 774 18.24 17.01 -19.75
CA GLY A 774 19.68 17.28 -19.80
C GLY A 774 20.12 18.74 -19.96
N SER A 775 19.30 19.63 -20.53
CA SER A 775 19.56 21.09 -20.58
C SER A 775 18.30 21.87 -20.94
N TYR A 776 18.26 23.18 -20.66
CA TYR A 776 17.17 24.06 -21.13
C TYR A 776 17.08 24.11 -22.67
N ALA A 777 18.21 24.02 -23.39
CA ALA A 777 18.23 23.95 -24.84
C ALA A 777 17.53 22.71 -25.40
N ASN A 778 17.40 21.62 -24.63
CA ASN A 778 16.64 20.44 -25.02
C ASN A 778 15.12 20.60 -24.83
N LEU A 779 14.66 21.63 -24.09
CA LEU A 779 13.25 22.00 -24.00
C LEU A 779 12.80 22.95 -25.12
N HIS A 780 13.74 23.57 -25.84
CA HIS A 780 13.47 24.56 -26.87
C HIS A 780 12.97 23.90 -28.16
N TYR A 781 11.64 23.92 -28.32
CA TYR A 781 10.82 23.11 -29.21
C TYR A 781 10.76 21.63 -28.82
N GLY A 782 9.55 21.13 -28.60
CA GLY A 782 9.23 19.73 -28.33
C GLY A 782 7.78 19.41 -28.71
N TYR A 783 7.35 18.18 -28.46
CA TYR A 783 6.03 17.70 -28.87
C TYR A 783 5.07 17.66 -27.68
N LEU A 784 3.96 18.41 -27.75
CA LEU A 784 3.07 18.62 -26.61
C LEU A 784 2.51 17.32 -25.97
N PRO A 785 2.12 16.28 -26.74
CA PRO A 785 1.76 14.98 -26.17
C PRO A 785 2.84 14.31 -25.31
N ASP A 786 4.13 14.55 -25.57
CA ASP A 786 5.22 14.00 -24.76
C ASP A 786 5.18 14.61 -23.35
N ALA A 787 4.97 15.93 -23.21
CA ALA A 787 4.84 16.60 -21.91
C ALA A 787 3.60 16.16 -21.13
N LEU A 788 2.45 15.97 -21.80
CA LEU A 788 1.24 15.46 -21.15
C LEU A 788 1.47 14.08 -20.51
N VAL A 789 2.28 13.23 -21.16
CA VAL A 789 2.61 11.89 -20.67
C VAL A 789 3.72 11.93 -19.61
N ASP A 790 4.76 12.73 -19.77
CA ASP A 790 5.79 12.93 -18.73
C ASP A 790 5.18 13.49 -17.42
N LEU A 791 4.11 14.29 -17.49
CA LEU A 791 3.42 14.84 -16.31
C LEU A 791 2.39 13.89 -15.68
N THR A 792 1.90 12.85 -16.38
CA THR A 792 0.77 12.03 -15.86
C THR A 792 0.98 10.53 -15.91
N GLY A 793 1.82 10.02 -16.82
CA GLY A 793 1.84 8.62 -17.24
C GLY A 793 0.60 8.18 -18.04
N GLY A 794 -0.25 9.12 -18.47
CA GLY A 794 -1.48 8.84 -19.21
C GLY A 794 -1.25 8.43 -20.66
N VAL A 795 -2.35 8.37 -21.40
CA VAL A 795 -2.45 8.12 -22.85
C VAL A 795 -3.03 9.38 -23.48
N VAL A 796 -2.55 9.77 -24.66
CA VAL A 796 -3.01 10.99 -25.36
C VAL A 796 -3.82 10.60 -26.59
N THR A 797 -5.08 11.01 -26.62
CA THR A 797 -5.92 10.92 -27.82
C THR A 797 -5.81 12.24 -28.59
N ASN A 798 -5.43 12.17 -29.87
CA ASN A 798 -5.44 13.30 -30.79
C ASN A 798 -6.79 13.34 -31.53
N ILE A 799 -7.50 14.47 -31.42
CA ILE A 799 -8.82 14.67 -32.01
C ILE A 799 -8.69 15.53 -33.27
N SER A 800 -9.13 14.98 -34.39
CA SER A 800 -9.24 15.70 -35.66
C SER A 800 -10.36 16.75 -35.60
N LEU A 801 -10.04 17.98 -35.97
CA LEU A 801 -10.92 19.14 -35.88
C LEU A 801 -11.92 19.26 -37.06
N HIS A 802 -12.12 18.20 -37.83
CA HIS A 802 -13.10 18.14 -38.92
C HIS A 802 -14.55 17.83 -38.45
N SER A 803 -14.75 17.60 -37.15
CA SER A 803 -16.05 17.37 -36.50
C SER A 803 -16.89 18.66 -36.37
N SER A 804 -18.19 18.54 -36.07
CA SER A 804 -19.06 19.71 -35.93
C SER A 804 -18.76 20.51 -34.66
N SER A 805 -19.10 21.80 -34.63
CA SER A 805 -18.92 22.66 -33.43
C SER A 805 -19.61 22.09 -32.17
N SER A 806 -20.76 21.42 -32.35
CA SER A 806 -21.50 20.75 -31.27
C SER A 806 -20.81 19.48 -30.77
N ASP A 807 -20.21 18.69 -31.67
CA ASP A 807 -19.43 17.52 -31.28
C ASP A 807 -18.19 17.96 -30.51
N LEU A 808 -17.46 18.96 -31.00
CA LEU A 808 -16.27 19.52 -30.34
C LEU A 808 -16.55 19.99 -28.91
N MET A 809 -17.64 20.75 -28.69
CA MET A 809 -18.04 21.14 -27.33
C MET A 809 -18.35 19.92 -26.47
N THR A 810 -19.09 18.95 -27.00
CA THR A 810 -19.46 17.72 -26.27
C THR A 810 -18.22 16.93 -25.88
N MET A 811 -17.22 16.81 -26.76
CA MET A 811 -15.95 16.16 -26.48
C MET A 811 -15.17 16.88 -25.36
N VAL A 812 -15.06 18.22 -25.41
CA VAL A 812 -14.37 19.01 -24.38
C VAL A 812 -15.08 18.92 -23.03
N LYS A 813 -16.42 18.98 -23.00
CA LYS A 813 -17.19 18.83 -21.75
C LYS A 813 -17.06 17.42 -21.16
N THR A 814 -17.22 16.36 -21.95
CA THR A 814 -17.00 14.96 -21.51
C THR A 814 -15.58 14.74 -20.99
N ALA A 815 -14.56 15.29 -21.66
CA ALA A 815 -13.18 15.18 -21.22
C ALA A 815 -12.90 15.94 -19.91
N ALA A 816 -13.51 17.11 -19.72
CA ALA A 816 -13.45 17.87 -18.46
C ALA A 816 -14.13 17.11 -17.31
N GLU A 817 -15.32 16.54 -17.53
CA GLU A 817 -16.03 15.71 -16.54
C GLU A 817 -15.22 14.46 -16.13
N ALA A 818 -14.47 13.89 -17.07
CA ALA A 818 -13.55 12.77 -16.82
C ALA A 818 -12.22 13.18 -16.14
N GLY A 819 -12.00 14.48 -15.88
CA GLY A 819 -10.77 15.00 -15.25
C GLY A 819 -9.53 14.96 -16.16
N SER A 820 -9.74 15.03 -17.48
CA SER A 820 -8.68 14.93 -18.49
C SER A 820 -7.90 16.24 -18.64
N LEU A 821 -6.62 16.13 -19.01
CA LEU A 821 -5.83 17.30 -19.43
C LEU A 821 -6.09 17.59 -20.90
N MET A 822 -6.39 18.85 -21.24
CA MET A 822 -6.76 19.26 -22.60
C MET A 822 -5.92 20.43 -23.07
N THR A 823 -5.45 20.34 -24.31
CA THR A 823 -4.47 21.26 -24.90
C THR A 823 -4.60 21.26 -26.42
N CYS A 824 -4.16 22.33 -27.07
CA CYS A 824 -4.19 22.46 -28.52
C CYS A 824 -2.96 23.23 -29.01
N SER A 825 -2.78 23.28 -30.33
CA SER A 825 -1.66 24.00 -30.94
C SER A 825 -2.00 24.56 -32.31
N THR A 826 -1.40 25.71 -32.61
CA THR A 826 -1.55 26.44 -33.88
C THR A 826 -0.59 25.89 -34.95
N LEU A 827 -0.96 26.08 -36.23
CA LEU A 827 -0.10 25.73 -37.35
C LEU A 827 1.19 26.58 -37.39
N ALA A 828 2.19 26.08 -38.11
CA ALA A 828 3.41 26.84 -38.41
C ALA A 828 3.08 28.06 -39.29
N GLY A 829 3.61 29.22 -38.94
CA GLY A 829 3.49 30.43 -39.75
C GLY A 829 4.44 30.44 -40.96
N PRO A 830 4.43 31.51 -41.77
CA PRO A 830 5.34 31.66 -42.91
C PRO A 830 6.83 31.80 -42.50
N THR A 831 7.09 32.13 -41.24
CA THR A 831 8.43 32.20 -40.63
C THR A 831 8.72 30.99 -39.76
N SER A 832 9.99 30.61 -39.63
CA SER A 832 10.43 29.47 -38.78
C SER A 832 10.29 29.71 -37.26
N GLU A 833 10.12 30.96 -36.86
CA GLU A 833 9.97 31.42 -35.47
C GLU A 833 8.50 31.62 -35.09
N SER A 834 8.19 31.46 -33.80
CA SER A 834 6.87 31.68 -33.21
C SER A 834 6.57 33.19 -33.12
N VAL A 835 5.65 33.67 -33.96
CA VAL A 835 5.33 35.09 -34.11
C VAL A 835 3.83 35.31 -33.89
N MET A 836 3.46 36.44 -33.28
CA MET A 836 2.07 36.88 -33.15
C MET A 836 1.48 37.16 -34.55
N MET A 837 0.44 36.44 -34.92
CA MET A 837 -0.35 36.67 -36.13
C MET A 837 -1.27 37.89 -35.97
N ALA A 838 -1.80 38.41 -37.07
CA ALA A 838 -2.69 39.58 -37.08
C ALA A 838 -3.98 39.40 -36.24
N ASN A 839 -4.43 38.15 -36.07
CA ASN A 839 -5.59 37.77 -35.26
C ASN A 839 -5.29 37.62 -33.75
N GLY A 840 -4.06 37.89 -33.31
CA GLY A 840 -3.63 37.78 -31.91
C GLY A 840 -3.02 36.43 -31.50
N LEU A 841 -3.25 35.35 -32.26
CA LEU A 841 -2.66 34.04 -31.96
C LEU A 841 -1.16 34.00 -32.30
N VAL A 842 -0.38 33.34 -31.47
CA VAL A 842 1.02 32.99 -31.76
C VAL A 842 1.08 31.77 -32.71
N SER A 843 1.93 31.82 -33.73
CA SER A 843 2.20 30.71 -34.66
C SER A 843 3.08 29.62 -34.05
N ARG A 844 2.85 28.36 -34.46
CA ARG A 844 3.59 27.17 -34.02
C ARG A 844 3.67 27.05 -32.48
N HIS A 845 2.57 27.38 -31.80
CA HIS A 845 2.53 27.57 -30.35
C HIS A 845 1.46 26.69 -29.70
N ALA A 846 1.67 26.37 -28.44
CA ALA A 846 0.80 25.50 -27.65
C ALA A 846 -0.04 26.31 -26.64
N TYR A 847 -1.29 25.87 -26.45
CA TYR A 847 -2.27 26.48 -25.56
C TYR A 847 -2.95 25.41 -24.71
N THR A 848 -3.37 25.78 -23.51
CA THR A 848 -4.23 24.96 -22.66
C THR A 848 -5.69 25.19 -23.04
N VAL A 849 -6.51 24.14 -23.08
CA VAL A 849 -7.98 24.28 -23.14
C VAL A 849 -8.51 24.31 -21.70
N THR A 850 -9.28 25.33 -21.33
CA THR A 850 -9.74 25.56 -19.95
C THR A 850 -11.27 25.59 -19.81
N GLY A 851 -12.00 25.30 -20.89
CA GLY A 851 -13.44 25.13 -20.89
C GLY A 851 -14.05 25.21 -22.29
N ALA A 852 -15.34 24.87 -22.40
CA ALA A 852 -16.17 25.14 -23.57
C ALA A 852 -17.60 25.40 -23.12
N GLU A 853 -18.31 26.32 -23.77
CA GLU A 853 -19.68 26.69 -23.40
C GLU A 853 -20.55 26.97 -24.63
N GLN A 854 -21.85 26.77 -24.46
CA GLN A 854 -22.88 27.16 -25.43
C GLN A 854 -23.59 28.39 -24.88
N ILE A 855 -23.74 29.46 -25.67
CA ILE A 855 -24.38 30.72 -25.24
C ILE A 855 -25.45 31.17 -26.25
N GLU A 856 -26.42 31.95 -25.76
CA GLU A 856 -27.42 32.57 -26.64
C GLU A 856 -26.89 33.88 -27.26
N TYR A 857 -26.91 33.95 -28.59
CA TYR A 857 -26.49 35.12 -29.37
C TYR A 857 -27.43 35.34 -30.56
N ARG A 858 -28.03 36.54 -30.64
CA ARG A 858 -28.96 36.97 -31.71
C ARG A 858 -30.07 35.94 -32.05
N ARG A 859 -30.66 35.29 -31.02
CA ARG A 859 -31.68 34.22 -31.12
C ARG A 859 -31.20 32.90 -31.76
N SER A 860 -29.89 32.68 -31.77
CA SER A 860 -29.24 31.42 -32.14
C SER A 860 -28.28 30.97 -31.05
N TRP A 861 -27.88 29.69 -31.08
CA TRP A 861 -26.87 29.15 -30.16
C TRP A 861 -25.48 29.23 -30.78
N GLU A 862 -24.57 29.94 -30.11
CA GLU A 862 -23.14 29.98 -30.45
C GLU A 862 -22.38 29.01 -29.54
N TYR A 863 -21.38 28.32 -30.07
CA TYR A 863 -20.48 27.43 -29.33
C TYR A 863 -19.11 28.09 -29.17
N LEU A 864 -18.66 28.24 -27.92
CA LEU A 864 -17.39 28.87 -27.56
C LEU A 864 -16.43 27.87 -26.90
N ILE A 865 -15.14 28.09 -27.07
CA ILE A 865 -14.05 27.39 -26.38
C ILE A 865 -13.14 28.41 -25.69
N ARG A 866 -12.68 28.09 -24.47
CA ARG A 866 -11.77 28.94 -23.69
C ARG A 866 -10.37 28.34 -23.72
N LEU A 867 -9.40 29.17 -24.10
CA LEU A 867 -7.99 28.80 -24.22
C LEU A 867 -7.14 29.67 -23.33
N TRP A 868 -6.00 29.15 -22.85
CA TRP A 868 -4.99 29.91 -22.13
C TRP A 868 -3.60 29.80 -22.79
N ASN A 869 -2.95 30.94 -22.98
CA ASN A 869 -1.62 31.12 -23.55
C ASN A 869 -0.53 31.11 -22.46
N PRO A 870 0.44 30.18 -22.49
CA PRO A 870 1.56 30.10 -21.53
C PRO A 870 2.49 31.32 -21.48
N TRP A 871 2.38 32.26 -22.42
CA TRP A 871 3.06 33.56 -22.33
C TRP A 871 2.48 34.46 -21.21
N GLY A 872 1.31 34.11 -20.66
CA GLY A 872 0.64 34.83 -19.56
C GLY A 872 0.09 36.20 -19.96
N LYS A 873 0.03 36.45 -21.27
CA LYS A 873 -0.39 37.67 -21.99
C LYS A 873 -0.55 37.33 -23.48
N ILE A 874 -1.07 38.26 -24.27
CA ILE A 874 -1.27 38.15 -25.74
C ILE A 874 -2.37 37.12 -26.06
N GLU A 875 -3.51 37.67 -26.48
CA GLU A 875 -4.79 36.99 -26.58
C GLU A 875 -5.41 37.17 -27.98
N TRP A 876 -6.45 36.38 -28.25
CA TRP A 876 -7.25 36.45 -29.47
C TRP A 876 -7.85 37.85 -29.70
N ARG A 877 -7.91 38.29 -30.96
CA ARG A 877 -8.47 39.60 -31.37
C ARG A 877 -9.67 39.49 -32.32
N GLY A 878 -10.14 38.27 -32.58
CA GLY A 878 -11.33 38.02 -33.39
C GLY A 878 -12.60 37.98 -32.54
N ARG A 879 -13.63 37.30 -33.07
CA ARG A 879 -14.94 37.18 -32.41
C ARG A 879 -14.83 36.52 -31.04
N TRP A 880 -15.51 37.08 -30.05
CA TRP A 880 -15.52 36.63 -28.64
C TRP A 880 -14.22 36.86 -27.85
N SER A 881 -13.25 37.59 -28.41
CA SER A 881 -12.16 38.20 -27.63
C SER A 881 -12.67 39.13 -26.52
N ASP A 882 -11.82 39.46 -25.55
CA ASP A 882 -12.13 40.32 -24.40
C ASP A 882 -12.62 41.74 -24.81
N TRP A 883 -12.31 42.18 -26.03
CA TRP A 883 -12.73 43.48 -26.58
C TRP A 883 -13.81 43.35 -27.68
N SER A 884 -14.34 42.15 -27.91
CA SER A 884 -15.30 41.87 -28.98
C SER A 884 -16.69 42.48 -28.68
N PRO A 885 -17.32 43.19 -29.63
CA PRO A 885 -18.64 43.77 -29.44
C PRO A 885 -19.75 42.73 -29.19
N GLU A 886 -19.55 41.48 -29.64
CA GLU A 886 -20.47 40.36 -29.39
C GLU A 886 -20.77 40.13 -27.91
N TRP A 887 -19.81 40.39 -27.01
CA TRP A 887 -20.05 40.33 -25.56
C TRP A 887 -21.07 41.38 -25.10
N GLN A 888 -21.18 42.53 -25.77
CA GLN A 888 -22.20 43.54 -25.46
C GLN A 888 -23.56 43.24 -26.07
N GLU A 889 -23.61 42.40 -27.12
CA GLU A 889 -24.85 42.03 -27.79
C GLU A 889 -25.50 40.73 -27.26
N THR A 890 -24.75 39.83 -26.61
CA THR A 890 -25.34 38.63 -25.98
C THR A 890 -26.24 39.01 -24.79
N HIS A 891 -27.37 38.30 -24.70
CA HIS A 891 -28.35 38.44 -23.63
C HIS A 891 -28.27 37.26 -22.62
N ASP A 892 -27.25 36.39 -22.73
CA ASP A 892 -27.07 35.24 -21.83
C ASP A 892 -26.83 35.72 -20.39
N GLN A 893 -27.63 35.21 -19.46
CA GLN A 893 -27.56 35.58 -18.04
C GLN A 893 -26.21 35.24 -17.39
N ARG A 894 -25.45 34.31 -17.98
CA ARG A 894 -24.10 33.93 -17.52
C ARG A 894 -23.00 34.84 -18.08
N LYS A 895 -23.29 35.86 -18.89
CA LYS A 895 -22.29 36.82 -19.41
C LYS A 895 -21.30 37.26 -18.33
N SER A 896 -21.80 37.65 -17.15
CA SER A 896 -20.95 38.07 -16.04
C SER A 896 -19.97 37.01 -15.55
N GLN A 897 -20.28 35.71 -15.71
CA GLN A 897 -19.43 34.57 -15.30
C GLN A 897 -18.48 34.10 -16.40
N LEU A 898 -18.74 34.49 -17.65
CA LEU A 898 -17.95 34.08 -18.82
C LEU A 898 -16.99 35.18 -19.27
N TYR A 899 -17.29 36.44 -18.97
CA TYR A 899 -16.56 37.62 -19.46
C TYR A 899 -15.86 38.39 -18.32
N GLU A 900 -14.53 38.52 -18.42
CA GLU A 900 -13.67 39.39 -17.60
C GLU A 900 -12.67 40.07 -18.58
N ASP A 901 -12.56 41.40 -18.61
CA ASP A 901 -11.62 42.12 -19.49
C ASP A 901 -10.24 42.21 -18.84
N LYS A 902 -9.31 41.31 -19.21
CA LYS A 902 -8.05 41.15 -18.46
C LYS A 902 -6.97 40.37 -19.21
N ASP A 903 -6.01 41.07 -19.82
CA ASP A 903 -4.80 40.47 -20.45
C ASP A 903 -4.01 39.60 -19.44
N ASN A 904 -4.28 38.30 -19.49
CA ASN A 904 -3.71 37.28 -18.61
C ASN A 904 -3.28 36.00 -19.35
N GLY A 905 -3.59 35.93 -20.65
CA GLY A 905 -3.38 34.82 -21.55
C GLY A 905 -4.64 33.98 -21.78
N GLU A 906 -5.70 34.10 -20.97
CA GLU A 906 -6.95 33.32 -21.09
C GLU A 906 -8.03 34.10 -21.85
N PHE A 907 -8.52 33.54 -22.94
CA PHE A 907 -9.52 34.17 -23.82
C PHE A 907 -10.55 33.16 -24.34
N TRP A 908 -11.70 33.66 -24.79
CA TRP A 908 -12.69 32.88 -25.52
C TRP A 908 -12.56 33.08 -27.04
N MET A 909 -12.97 32.07 -27.79
CA MET A 909 -13.17 32.15 -29.24
C MET A 909 -14.32 31.24 -29.67
N SER A 910 -14.86 31.41 -30.88
CA SER A 910 -15.88 30.48 -31.39
C SER A 910 -15.27 29.12 -31.74
N CYS A 911 -16.05 28.05 -31.61
CA CYS A 911 -15.67 26.71 -32.07
C CYS A 911 -15.52 26.61 -33.61
N GLN A 912 -15.95 27.62 -34.37
CA GLN A 912 -15.64 27.75 -35.79
C GLN A 912 -14.22 28.29 -35.96
N ASP A 913 -13.92 29.45 -35.38
CA ASP A 913 -12.59 30.06 -35.42
C ASP A 913 -11.51 29.09 -34.88
N PHE A 914 -11.83 28.29 -33.86
CA PHE A 914 -10.92 27.28 -33.34
C PHE A 914 -10.53 26.23 -34.39
N ARG A 915 -11.51 25.69 -35.13
CA ARG A 915 -11.27 24.71 -36.20
C ARG A 915 -10.50 25.31 -37.37
N ASP A 916 -10.64 26.61 -37.61
CA ASP A 916 -9.97 27.32 -38.71
C ASP A 916 -8.52 27.74 -38.37
N ASN A 917 -8.16 27.84 -37.08
CA ASN A 917 -6.84 28.34 -36.63
C ASN A 917 -5.94 27.31 -35.93
N PHE A 918 -6.50 26.22 -35.39
CA PHE A 918 -5.77 25.16 -34.69
C PHE A 918 -5.73 23.88 -35.51
N PHE A 919 -4.68 23.06 -35.36
CA PHE A 919 -4.55 21.81 -36.14
C PHE A 919 -4.97 20.54 -35.40
N GLY A 920 -5.04 20.59 -34.07
CA GLY A 920 -5.35 19.41 -33.26
C GLY A 920 -5.69 19.76 -31.82
N LEU A 921 -6.55 18.93 -31.23
CA LEU A 921 -6.91 18.94 -29.81
C LEU A 921 -6.38 17.65 -29.19
N PHE A 922 -5.49 17.77 -28.20
CA PHE A 922 -4.88 16.66 -27.49
C PHE A 922 -5.51 16.52 -26.12
N ILE A 923 -6.06 15.34 -25.84
CA ILE A 923 -6.72 15.01 -24.57
C ILE A 923 -5.96 13.85 -23.91
N CYS A 924 -5.51 14.05 -22.67
CA CYS A 924 -4.77 13.05 -21.91
C CYS A 924 -5.53 12.58 -20.66
N ASN A 925 -5.61 11.26 -20.48
CA ASN A 925 -6.15 10.61 -19.29
C ASN A 925 -5.39 9.30 -18.99
N GLN A 926 -5.53 8.72 -17.79
CA GLN A 926 -4.88 7.46 -17.40
C GLN A 926 -5.35 6.26 -18.23
N VAL A 927 -6.62 6.28 -18.62
CA VAL A 927 -7.29 5.29 -19.46
C VAL A 927 -7.91 6.05 -20.62
N PRO A 928 -7.88 5.52 -21.86
CA PRO A 928 -8.52 6.17 -22.98
C PRO A 928 -10.01 6.44 -22.74
N ILE A 929 -10.50 7.56 -23.28
CA ILE A 929 -11.92 7.93 -23.25
C ILE A 929 -12.46 7.79 -24.67
N SER A 930 -13.57 7.08 -24.83
CA SER A 930 -14.34 7.09 -26.08
C SER A 930 -15.15 8.38 -26.11
N LEU A 931 -14.89 9.24 -27.09
CA LEU A 931 -15.53 10.57 -27.22
C LEU A 931 -16.60 10.59 -28.32
N ASP A 932 -16.88 9.43 -28.90
CA ASP A 932 -17.82 9.24 -30.00
C ASP A 932 -19.27 9.30 -29.48
N HIS A 933 -19.97 10.39 -29.81
CA HIS A 933 -21.41 10.60 -29.64
C HIS A 933 -22.04 10.12 -28.31
N GLY A 934 -21.68 10.77 -27.20
CA GLY A 934 -22.56 10.89 -26.03
C GLY A 934 -22.83 9.60 -25.22
N SER A 935 -21.82 8.75 -25.04
CA SER A 935 -21.93 7.50 -24.27
C SER A 935 -21.44 7.61 -22.81
N THR A 936 -21.98 6.73 -21.96
CA THR A 936 -22.04 6.86 -20.49
C THR A 936 -20.71 6.62 -19.73
N PRO A 937 -20.56 7.13 -18.47
CA PRO A 937 -19.37 6.96 -17.61
C PRO A 937 -19.18 5.54 -17.03
N HIS A 938 -19.46 4.50 -17.82
CA HIS A 938 -19.46 3.10 -17.41
C HIS A 938 -18.62 2.18 -18.33
N GLU A 939 -18.03 2.71 -19.41
CA GLU A 939 -17.14 1.93 -20.27
C GLU A 939 -15.91 1.43 -19.51
N ARG A 940 -15.55 0.16 -19.73
CA ARG A 940 -14.36 -0.47 -19.13
C ARG A 940 -13.34 -0.80 -20.20
N TRP A 941 -12.10 -0.39 -19.96
CA TRP A 941 -10.94 -0.79 -20.74
C TRP A 941 -10.12 -1.83 -19.97
N SER A 942 -9.72 -2.89 -20.66
CA SER A 942 -8.64 -3.77 -20.23
C SER A 942 -7.31 -3.20 -20.72
N GLN A 943 -6.21 -3.41 -20.00
CA GLN A 943 -4.89 -2.91 -20.34
C GLN A 943 -3.84 -4.02 -20.25
N MET A 944 -3.03 -4.16 -21.31
CA MET A 944 -1.82 -4.97 -21.36
C MET A 944 -0.60 -4.06 -21.47
N MET A 945 0.52 -4.46 -20.89
CA MET A 945 1.77 -3.68 -20.90
C MET A 945 2.96 -4.59 -21.20
N PHE A 946 3.83 -4.15 -22.12
CA PHE A 946 5.04 -4.85 -22.52
C PHE A 946 6.19 -3.84 -22.54
N LYS A 947 7.27 -4.10 -21.78
CA LYS A 947 8.44 -3.23 -21.70
C LYS A 947 9.66 -3.99 -22.22
N ASP A 948 10.28 -3.50 -23.29
CA ASP A 948 11.32 -4.19 -24.04
C ASP A 948 12.39 -3.23 -24.57
N HIS A 949 13.48 -3.79 -25.11
CA HIS A 949 14.61 -3.04 -25.69
C HIS A 949 14.97 -3.63 -27.06
N LEU A 950 14.99 -2.78 -28.08
CA LEU A 950 15.38 -3.11 -29.45
C LEU A 950 16.83 -2.66 -29.71
N ILE A 951 17.67 -3.53 -30.29
CA ILE A 951 19.09 -3.25 -30.59
C ILE A 951 19.34 -3.43 -32.10
N PRO A 952 19.99 -2.47 -32.80
CA PRO A 952 20.26 -2.58 -34.23
C PRO A 952 21.15 -3.78 -34.60
N GLY A 953 20.93 -4.33 -35.80
CA GLY A 953 21.75 -5.38 -36.40
C GLY A 953 21.42 -6.83 -35.99
N ASN A 954 20.54 -7.05 -35.01
CA ASN A 954 20.11 -8.42 -34.63
C ASN A 954 18.92 -8.95 -35.47
N THR A 955 18.21 -8.07 -36.19
CA THR A 955 16.75 -8.23 -36.39
C THR A 955 16.27 -8.02 -37.83
N GLU A 956 17.03 -8.46 -38.84
CA GLU A 956 16.56 -8.40 -40.23
C GLU A 956 15.26 -9.21 -40.46
N GLY A 957 14.20 -8.48 -40.82
CA GLY A 957 12.92 -9.00 -41.31
C GLY A 957 11.87 -9.37 -40.25
N TYR A 958 10.59 -9.41 -40.68
CA TYR A 958 9.41 -9.81 -39.90
C TYR A 958 9.58 -11.09 -39.07
N GLN A 959 10.44 -12.00 -39.55
CA GLN A 959 10.72 -13.29 -38.93
C GLN A 959 11.52 -13.19 -37.63
N ARG A 960 12.21 -12.06 -37.39
CA ARG A 960 13.03 -11.83 -36.19
C ARG A 960 12.48 -10.76 -35.25
N GLY A 961 11.59 -9.87 -35.70
CA GLY A 961 10.97 -8.83 -34.88
C GLY A 961 10.27 -9.33 -33.62
N MET A 962 10.09 -8.45 -32.64
CA MET A 962 9.36 -8.73 -31.40
C MET A 962 7.87 -8.84 -31.70
N GLN A 963 7.18 -9.81 -31.10
CA GLN A 963 5.79 -10.13 -31.41
C GLN A 963 4.94 -10.11 -30.14
N TYR A 964 3.83 -9.37 -30.17
CA TYR A 964 2.89 -9.24 -29.06
C TYR A 964 1.50 -9.68 -29.52
N ILE A 965 1.05 -10.84 -29.06
CA ILE A 965 -0.23 -11.43 -29.45
C ILE A 965 -1.32 -10.96 -28.49
N PHE A 966 -2.48 -10.57 -29.04
CA PHE A 966 -3.66 -10.17 -28.26
C PHE A 966 -4.97 -10.60 -28.96
N SER A 967 -6.07 -10.64 -28.22
CA SER A 967 -7.39 -11.03 -28.76
C SER A 967 -8.43 -9.96 -28.51
N VAL A 968 -9.22 -9.65 -29.54
CA VAL A 968 -10.31 -8.66 -29.52
C VAL A 968 -11.64 -9.41 -29.32
N PRO A 969 -12.45 -9.05 -28.31
CA PRO A 969 -13.73 -9.70 -28.01
C PRO A 969 -14.83 -9.33 -29.02
N ASP A 970 -15.99 -9.99 -28.91
CA ASP A 970 -17.10 -9.83 -29.85
C ASP A 970 -17.78 -8.46 -29.81
N SER A 971 -18.21 -8.01 -31.00
CA SER A 971 -19.02 -6.84 -31.34
C SER A 971 -19.01 -5.65 -30.36
N MET A 972 -18.16 -4.66 -30.64
CA MET A 972 -18.33 -3.28 -30.19
C MET A 972 -18.14 -2.36 -31.41
N GLU A 973 -19.06 -1.42 -31.63
CA GLU A 973 -18.88 -0.37 -32.64
C GLU A 973 -17.88 0.69 -32.13
N ASN A 974 -17.24 1.40 -33.07
CA ASN A 974 -16.17 2.40 -32.87
C ASN A 974 -14.82 1.83 -32.39
N ASN A 975 -13.86 2.73 -32.09
CA ASN A 975 -12.48 2.39 -31.73
C ASN A 975 -12.44 1.49 -30.49
N ASN A 976 -12.10 0.22 -30.70
CA ASN A 976 -12.15 -0.83 -29.68
C ASN A 976 -10.76 -1.29 -29.19
N VAL A 977 -9.69 -0.88 -29.88
CA VAL A 977 -8.30 -1.15 -29.49
C VAL A 977 -7.48 0.14 -29.59
N ILE A 978 -6.73 0.47 -28.56
CA ILE A 978 -5.84 1.64 -28.55
C ILE A 978 -4.44 1.18 -28.15
N MET A 979 -3.44 1.45 -28.99
CA MET A 979 -2.04 1.12 -28.74
C MET A 979 -1.26 2.39 -28.43
N SER A 980 -0.53 2.41 -27.33
CA SER A 980 0.32 3.52 -26.93
C SER A 980 1.75 3.02 -26.72
N PHE A 981 2.68 3.52 -27.53
CA PHE A 981 4.11 3.28 -27.42
C PHE A 981 4.78 4.47 -26.74
N ASN A 982 5.61 4.19 -25.74
CA ASN A 982 6.41 5.19 -25.04
C ASN A 982 7.88 4.79 -25.06
N ILE A 983 8.75 5.70 -25.46
CA ILE A 983 10.18 5.43 -25.62
C ILE A 983 10.96 5.88 -24.38
N GLY A 984 11.87 5.01 -23.93
CA GLY A 984 12.91 5.34 -22.96
C GLY A 984 14.06 6.10 -23.65
N PRO A 985 14.48 7.27 -23.14
CA PRO A 985 15.44 8.11 -23.85
C PRO A 985 16.87 7.60 -23.73
N GLN A 986 17.49 7.34 -24.88
CA GLN A 986 18.93 7.53 -25.09
C GLN A 986 19.11 8.56 -26.21
N ASN A 987 19.69 9.72 -25.90
CA ASN A 987 20.27 10.71 -26.83
C ASN A 987 19.43 11.25 -28.02
N LEU A 988 18.14 10.93 -28.15
CA LEU A 988 17.24 11.55 -29.14
C LEU A 988 17.27 13.07 -29.00
N LYS A 989 17.58 13.78 -30.09
CA LYS A 989 17.62 15.25 -30.12
C LYS A 989 16.27 15.76 -30.60
N ALA A 990 15.86 16.95 -30.14
CA ALA A 990 14.66 17.66 -30.63
C ALA A 990 14.65 17.99 -32.14
N LYS A 991 15.69 17.58 -32.90
CA LYS A 991 15.81 17.70 -34.36
C LYS A 991 15.50 16.40 -35.10
N ASP A 992 15.44 15.27 -34.39
CA ASP A 992 15.15 13.96 -34.97
C ASP A 992 13.63 13.83 -35.13
N ARG A 993 13.12 13.84 -36.37
CA ARG A 993 11.68 13.98 -36.67
C ARG A 993 10.92 12.67 -36.90
N THR A 994 11.56 11.53 -36.68
CA THR A 994 11.02 10.22 -37.05
C THR A 994 10.96 9.32 -35.84
N PHE A 995 9.78 8.76 -35.57
CA PHE A 995 9.60 7.77 -34.51
C PHE A 995 10.55 6.57 -34.76
N PRO A 996 11.41 6.21 -33.79
CA PRO A 996 12.52 5.28 -34.05
C PRO A 996 12.11 3.81 -33.98
N LEU A 997 10.81 3.50 -33.88
CA LEU A 997 10.27 2.14 -33.98
C LEU A 997 9.38 2.02 -35.21
N LYS A 998 9.41 0.86 -35.85
CA LYS A 998 8.38 0.45 -36.81
C LYS A 998 7.51 -0.62 -36.17
N TYR A 999 6.21 -0.59 -36.43
CA TYR A 999 5.31 -1.65 -35.99
C TYR A 999 4.19 -1.87 -37.00
N GLU A 1000 3.72 -3.11 -37.07
CA GLU A 1000 2.63 -3.54 -37.96
C GLU A 1000 1.71 -4.52 -37.22
N VAL A 1001 0.42 -4.48 -37.56
CA VAL A 1001 -0.62 -5.31 -36.90
C VAL A 1001 -1.23 -6.28 -37.91
N PHE A 1002 -1.19 -7.58 -37.59
CA PHE A 1002 -1.68 -8.65 -38.46
C PHE A 1002 -2.77 -9.49 -37.77
N LYS A 1003 -3.86 -9.81 -38.48
CA LYS A 1003 -4.89 -10.74 -38.00
C LYS A 1003 -4.41 -12.19 -38.06
N VAL A 1004 -4.51 -12.93 -36.95
CA VAL A 1004 -4.07 -14.32 -36.84
C VAL A 1004 -5.19 -15.26 -37.30
N ARG A 1005 -4.96 -15.94 -38.44
CA ARG A 1005 -5.90 -16.95 -38.96
C ARG A 1005 -5.97 -18.17 -38.04
N GLN A 1006 -7.15 -18.80 -37.99
CA GLN A 1006 -7.48 -19.93 -37.11
C GLN A 1006 -6.43 -21.06 -37.08
N TYR A 1007 -5.85 -21.41 -38.24
CA TYR A 1007 -4.77 -22.40 -38.33
C TYR A 1007 -3.55 -22.07 -37.46
N PHE A 1008 -3.22 -20.79 -37.24
CA PHE A 1008 -2.07 -20.34 -36.47
C PHE A 1008 -2.40 -19.96 -35.01
N GLN A 1009 -3.66 -20.06 -34.57
CA GLN A 1009 -4.06 -19.69 -33.20
C GLN A 1009 -3.53 -20.64 -32.11
N HIS A 1010 -2.94 -21.78 -32.48
CA HIS A 1010 -2.30 -22.69 -31.54
C HIS A 1010 -0.89 -22.22 -31.09
N PHE A 1011 -0.30 -21.24 -31.78
CA PHE A 1011 0.95 -20.61 -31.35
C PHE A 1011 0.66 -19.54 -30.29
N GLN A 1012 1.03 -19.81 -29.04
CA GLN A 1012 0.71 -18.94 -27.90
C GLN A 1012 1.67 -17.76 -27.74
N ASP A 1013 2.98 -17.95 -27.99
CA ASP A 1013 4.00 -16.92 -27.75
C ASP A 1013 4.56 -16.26 -29.02
N ARG A 1014 4.72 -17.00 -30.13
CA ARG A 1014 5.34 -16.48 -31.36
C ARG A 1014 4.86 -17.21 -32.61
N LEU A 1015 4.56 -16.46 -33.66
CA LEU A 1015 4.14 -16.98 -34.95
C LEU A 1015 5.34 -17.37 -35.83
N PRO A 1016 5.27 -18.50 -36.56
CA PRO A 1016 6.36 -18.99 -37.40
C PRO A 1016 6.59 -18.09 -38.62
N SER A 1017 7.79 -18.14 -39.22
CA SER A 1017 8.13 -17.37 -40.42
C SER A 1017 7.18 -17.59 -41.61
N THR A 1018 6.56 -18.77 -41.70
CA THR A 1018 5.55 -19.11 -42.73
C THR A 1018 4.29 -18.25 -42.64
N PHE A 1019 3.96 -17.70 -41.45
CA PHE A 1019 2.84 -16.77 -41.27
C PHE A 1019 3.04 -15.44 -42.00
N PHE A 1020 4.29 -14.95 -42.05
CA PHE A 1020 4.71 -13.65 -42.61
C PHE A 1020 5.18 -13.74 -44.08
N SER A 1021 4.68 -14.72 -44.85
CA SER A 1021 4.98 -14.83 -46.27
C SER A 1021 4.35 -13.68 -47.10
N GLN A 1022 4.96 -13.36 -48.26
CA GLN A 1022 4.85 -12.10 -49.03
C GLN A 1022 3.43 -11.61 -49.46
N PHE A 1023 2.35 -12.27 -49.09
CA PHE A 1023 0.97 -11.97 -49.52
C PHE A 1023 0.02 -11.69 -48.33
N ARG A 1024 0.51 -11.02 -47.29
CA ARG A 1024 -0.28 -10.56 -46.13
C ARG A 1024 -0.39 -9.04 -46.14
N ILE A 1025 -1.62 -8.54 -46.19
CA ILE A 1025 -1.93 -7.11 -45.97
C ILE A 1025 -1.96 -6.90 -44.44
N ALA A 1026 -1.15 -5.98 -43.93
CA ALA A 1026 -1.27 -5.50 -42.55
C ALA A 1026 -2.48 -4.57 -42.44
N GLU A 1027 -3.19 -4.59 -41.32
CA GLU A 1027 -4.41 -3.78 -41.12
C GLU A 1027 -4.12 -2.27 -41.08
N LYS A 1028 -2.87 -1.88 -40.77
CA LYS A 1028 -2.38 -0.49 -40.84
C LYS A 1028 -0.88 -0.46 -41.12
N GLY A 1029 -0.45 0.47 -41.98
CA GLY A 1029 0.95 0.77 -42.29
C GLY A 1029 1.44 2.03 -41.59
N ILE A 1030 2.78 2.17 -41.52
CA ILE A 1030 3.54 3.16 -40.73
C ILE A 1030 3.11 4.62 -40.99
N VAL A 1031 2.68 5.34 -39.93
CA VAL A 1031 2.58 6.81 -39.89
C VAL A 1031 2.86 7.34 -38.48
N SER A 1032 3.81 8.27 -38.31
CA SER A 1032 3.59 9.64 -37.78
C SER A 1032 4.89 10.34 -37.33
N GLU A 1033 4.79 11.66 -37.12
CA GLU A 1033 5.89 12.60 -36.89
C GLU A 1033 6.14 12.84 -35.38
N THR A 1034 6.56 11.80 -34.65
CA THR A 1034 6.73 11.87 -33.17
C THR A 1034 8.09 11.35 -32.72
N THR A 1035 8.57 11.81 -31.56
CA THR A 1035 9.87 11.45 -30.97
C THR A 1035 9.78 10.39 -29.89
N CYS A 1036 8.85 10.53 -28.93
CA CYS A 1036 8.85 9.74 -27.70
C CYS A 1036 7.52 9.04 -27.38
N ASN A 1037 6.36 9.61 -27.74
CA ASN A 1037 5.05 8.97 -27.63
C ASN A 1037 4.40 8.79 -29.00
N LEU A 1038 3.88 7.59 -29.24
CA LEU A 1038 2.93 7.31 -30.32
C LEU A 1038 1.68 6.65 -29.75
N THR A 1039 0.51 7.23 -29.96
CA THR A 1039 -0.78 6.62 -29.58
C THR A 1039 -1.68 6.50 -30.80
N GLU A 1040 -2.18 5.30 -31.05
CA GLU A 1040 -2.87 4.90 -32.27
C GLU A 1040 -4.15 4.11 -31.95
N CYS A 1041 -5.25 4.54 -32.55
CA CYS A 1041 -6.58 3.97 -32.35
C CYS A 1041 -6.93 3.04 -33.52
N PHE A 1042 -7.54 1.90 -33.19
CA PHE A 1042 -7.95 0.87 -34.15
C PHE A 1042 -9.39 0.44 -33.87
N SER A 1043 -10.10 0.16 -34.97
CA SER A 1043 -11.40 -0.53 -34.97
C SER A 1043 -11.18 -1.91 -35.59
N LEU A 1044 -10.85 -2.91 -34.77
CA LEU A 1044 -10.52 -4.27 -35.21
C LEU A 1044 -11.73 -5.19 -35.09
N SER A 1045 -11.97 -6.03 -36.10
CA SER A 1045 -13.02 -7.06 -36.02
C SER A 1045 -12.63 -8.17 -35.03
N PRO A 1046 -13.58 -8.84 -34.35
CA PRO A 1046 -13.28 -9.85 -33.33
C PRO A 1046 -12.29 -10.93 -33.80
N GLY A 1047 -11.45 -11.41 -32.87
CA GLY A 1047 -10.43 -12.43 -33.12
C GLY A 1047 -9.02 -12.05 -32.63
N THR A 1048 -8.06 -12.93 -32.88
CA THR A 1048 -6.66 -12.78 -32.43
C THR A 1048 -5.82 -11.99 -33.44
N TYR A 1049 -4.95 -11.14 -32.94
CA TYR A 1049 -4.04 -10.26 -33.67
C TYR A 1049 -2.62 -10.36 -33.09
N VAL A 1050 -1.63 -9.99 -33.90
CA VAL A 1050 -0.24 -9.82 -33.46
C VAL A 1050 0.26 -8.43 -33.83
N VAL A 1051 0.89 -7.74 -32.89
CA VAL A 1051 1.73 -6.56 -33.15
C VAL A 1051 3.16 -7.05 -33.37
N VAL A 1052 3.76 -6.71 -34.51
CA VAL A 1052 5.18 -6.97 -34.78
C VAL A 1052 5.93 -5.65 -34.71
N VAL A 1053 6.90 -5.54 -33.80
CA VAL A 1053 7.80 -4.38 -33.70
C VAL A 1053 9.13 -4.73 -34.38
N SER A 1054 9.60 -3.84 -35.27
CA SER A 1054 10.76 -4.05 -36.13
C SER A 1054 11.69 -2.83 -36.17
N GLU A 1055 12.90 -3.06 -36.71
CA GLU A 1055 14.08 -2.21 -36.55
C GLU A 1055 13.93 -0.78 -37.10
N GLY A 1056 14.20 0.19 -36.21
CA GLY A 1056 14.62 1.54 -36.57
C GLY A 1056 16.14 1.72 -36.38
N ARG A 1057 16.66 2.93 -36.63
CA ARG A 1057 18.10 3.16 -36.86
C ARG A 1057 19.00 3.03 -35.62
N GLU A 1058 18.44 3.04 -34.41
CA GLU A 1058 19.19 3.12 -33.14
C GLU A 1058 18.62 2.18 -32.09
N ALA A 1059 19.34 1.99 -30.98
CA ALA A 1059 18.88 1.15 -29.86
C ALA A 1059 17.85 1.90 -29.00
N VAL A 1060 16.71 1.27 -28.74
CA VAL A 1060 15.53 1.92 -28.15
C VAL A 1060 14.87 1.03 -27.11
N GLU A 1061 14.83 1.50 -25.86
CA GLU A 1061 13.93 0.98 -24.83
C GLU A 1061 12.51 1.50 -25.09
N PHE A 1062 11.48 0.66 -24.98
CA PHE A 1062 10.10 1.11 -25.12
C PHE A 1062 9.12 0.35 -24.23
N LEU A 1063 7.98 1.00 -23.96
CA LEU A 1063 6.80 0.45 -23.32
C LEU A 1063 5.64 0.50 -24.32
N LEU A 1064 5.15 -0.67 -24.73
CA LEU A 1064 3.90 -0.83 -25.48
C LEU A 1064 2.77 -1.09 -24.48
N ARG A 1065 1.73 -0.25 -24.53
CA ARG A 1065 0.47 -0.42 -23.80
C ARG A 1065 -0.66 -0.67 -24.80
N ILE A 1066 -1.40 -1.77 -24.63
CA ILE A 1066 -2.55 -2.09 -25.49
C ILE A 1066 -3.81 -2.06 -24.61
N PHE A 1067 -4.73 -1.17 -24.95
CA PHE A 1067 -6.02 -1.01 -24.30
C PHE A 1067 -7.11 -1.66 -25.16
N LEU A 1068 -7.96 -2.50 -24.55
CA LEU A 1068 -9.06 -3.20 -25.21
C LEU A 1068 -10.40 -2.77 -24.59
N LYS A 1069 -11.36 -2.36 -25.41
CA LYS A 1069 -12.71 -2.00 -24.96
C LYS A 1069 -13.48 -3.28 -24.59
N MET A 1070 -13.98 -3.36 -23.36
CA MET A 1070 -14.67 -4.55 -22.85
C MET A 1070 -16.19 -4.38 -22.89
N PRO A 1071 -16.97 -5.43 -23.24
CA PRO A 1071 -18.43 -5.38 -23.18
C PRO A 1071 -18.94 -5.33 -21.72
N ASN A 1072 -20.09 -4.70 -21.52
CA ASN A 1072 -20.67 -4.47 -20.18
C ASN A 1072 -21.15 -5.76 -19.46
N SER A 1073 -21.27 -6.88 -20.17
CA SER A 1073 -21.88 -8.13 -19.66
C SER A 1073 -20.94 -9.07 -18.90
N ASP A 1074 -19.61 -8.98 -19.10
CA ASP A 1074 -18.70 -10.05 -18.66
C ASP A 1074 -17.65 -9.61 -17.64
N ARG A 1075 -17.58 -10.38 -16.54
CA ARG A 1075 -16.62 -10.20 -15.44
C ARG A 1075 -15.45 -11.20 -15.45
N ASN A 1076 -15.38 -12.13 -16.40
CA ASN A 1076 -14.43 -13.25 -16.43
C ASN A 1076 -13.75 -13.44 -17.79
N LEU A 1077 -13.04 -12.42 -18.29
CA LEU A 1077 -12.26 -12.54 -19.55
C LEU A 1077 -10.89 -11.83 -19.50
N MET A 1078 -10.25 -11.91 -18.33
CA MET A 1078 -8.81 -11.68 -18.16
C MET A 1078 -8.24 -12.94 -17.48
N LEU A 1079 -7.14 -13.48 -18.03
CA LEU A 1079 -6.55 -14.80 -17.73
C LEU A 1079 -7.31 -16.01 -18.32
N ALA A 1080 -7.35 -16.09 -19.64
CA ALA A 1080 -7.51 -17.35 -20.35
C ALA A 1080 -6.54 -17.42 -21.55
N VAL A 1081 -5.40 -18.08 -21.35
CA VAL A 1081 -4.85 -19.20 -22.15
C VAL A 1081 -3.45 -19.52 -21.58
N LEU A 1082 -3.34 -20.65 -20.91
CA LEU A 1082 -2.16 -21.53 -20.91
C LEU A 1082 -2.64 -22.89 -20.37
N PRO A 1083 -2.70 -23.96 -21.18
CA PRO A 1083 -3.21 -25.24 -20.73
C PRO A 1083 -2.22 -25.95 -19.81
N TYR A 1084 -2.74 -26.54 -18.75
CA TYR A 1084 -2.03 -27.46 -17.87
C TYR A 1084 -1.67 -28.74 -18.64
N ILE A 1085 -0.41 -28.92 -19.03
CA ILE A 1085 0.08 -30.18 -19.60
C ILE A 1085 0.49 -31.10 -18.46
N GLN A 1086 -0.34 -32.12 -18.23
CA GLN A 1086 -0.07 -33.19 -17.28
C GLN A 1086 0.88 -34.21 -17.92
N ALA A 1087 2.18 -34.04 -17.71
CA ALA A 1087 3.19 -35.01 -18.13
C ALA A 1087 3.48 -36.02 -17.00
N SER A 1088 3.07 -37.28 -17.21
CA SER A 1088 3.48 -38.41 -16.37
C SER A 1088 4.95 -38.75 -16.59
N LEU A 1089 5.72 -38.93 -15.51
CA LEU A 1089 7.07 -39.53 -15.56
C LEU A 1089 7.08 -40.94 -14.92
N PRO A 1090 7.85 -41.91 -15.45
CA PRO A 1090 7.79 -43.31 -15.00
C PRO A 1090 8.92 -43.73 -14.04
N GLU A 1091 8.62 -44.79 -13.28
CA GLU A 1091 9.51 -45.81 -12.71
C GLU A 1091 10.80 -45.39 -11.96
N ASN A 1092 10.71 -45.42 -10.62
CA ASN A 1092 11.82 -45.25 -9.65
C ASN A 1092 12.96 -46.31 -9.73
N GLY A 1093 12.94 -47.27 -10.66
CA GLY A 1093 13.80 -48.46 -10.61
C GLY A 1093 15.25 -48.29 -11.11
N SER A 1094 15.56 -47.24 -11.88
CA SER A 1094 16.81 -47.17 -12.66
C SER A 1094 17.97 -46.42 -12.00
N GLN A 1095 17.71 -45.46 -11.12
CA GLN A 1095 18.75 -44.56 -10.60
C GLN A 1095 19.70 -45.25 -9.60
N GLN A 1096 19.15 -46.11 -8.75
CA GLN A 1096 19.88 -46.73 -7.65
C GLN A 1096 20.95 -47.72 -8.14
N SER A 1097 20.67 -48.44 -9.23
CA SER A 1097 21.61 -49.38 -9.85
C SER A 1097 22.76 -48.67 -10.58
N ILE A 1098 22.50 -47.50 -11.18
CA ILE A 1098 23.54 -46.66 -11.79
C ILE A 1098 24.49 -46.12 -10.71
N PHE A 1099 23.99 -45.63 -9.57
CA PHE A 1099 24.84 -45.15 -8.49
C PHE A 1099 25.83 -46.23 -8.00
N TYR A 1100 25.32 -47.41 -7.61
CA TYR A 1100 26.17 -48.49 -7.09
C TYR A 1100 27.19 -49.03 -8.11
N LYS A 1101 26.85 -49.01 -9.42
CA LYS A 1101 27.75 -49.43 -10.51
C LYS A 1101 29.03 -48.59 -10.60
N TYR A 1102 28.98 -47.30 -10.24
CA TYR A 1102 30.12 -46.37 -10.36
C TYR A 1102 30.77 -46.01 -9.01
N ALA A 1103 30.02 -46.04 -7.90
CA ALA A 1103 30.57 -45.86 -6.56
C ALA A 1103 31.56 -46.98 -6.19
N GLN A 1104 31.15 -48.26 -6.38
CA GLN A 1104 31.87 -49.46 -5.92
C GLN A 1104 33.31 -49.65 -6.45
N GLN A 1105 33.78 -48.83 -7.39
CA GLN A 1105 35.14 -48.94 -7.91
C GLN A 1105 36.22 -48.42 -6.95
N GLN A 1106 35.93 -47.41 -6.11
CA GLN A 1106 36.88 -46.87 -5.12
C GLN A 1106 36.26 -46.32 -3.81
N GLY A 1107 34.94 -46.34 -3.61
CA GLY A 1107 34.34 -45.83 -2.37
C GLY A 1107 32.83 -46.10 -2.24
N LEU A 1108 32.21 -45.50 -1.22
CA LEU A 1108 30.74 -45.47 -1.08
C LEU A 1108 30.10 -44.28 -1.84
N ASP A 1109 30.91 -43.28 -2.20
CA ASP A 1109 30.51 -42.00 -2.81
C ASP A 1109 31.20 -41.77 -4.16
N ILE A 1110 30.68 -40.85 -4.97
CA ILE A 1110 31.16 -40.53 -6.33
C ILE A 1110 31.92 -39.20 -6.33
N ASP A 1111 33.19 -39.17 -6.74
CA ASP A 1111 33.93 -37.91 -6.99
C ASP A 1111 33.78 -37.37 -8.42
N ALA A 1112 34.34 -36.18 -8.66
CA ALA A 1112 34.26 -35.51 -9.95
C ALA A 1112 34.86 -36.30 -11.13
N THR A 1113 35.83 -37.20 -10.90
CA THR A 1113 36.41 -38.04 -11.98
C THR A 1113 35.50 -39.21 -12.31
N GLN A 1114 34.93 -39.85 -11.29
CA GLN A 1114 33.91 -40.89 -11.44
C GLN A 1114 32.64 -40.31 -12.10
N LEU A 1115 32.21 -39.12 -11.69
CA LEU A 1115 31.08 -38.40 -12.28
C LEU A 1115 31.35 -38.09 -13.76
N GLN A 1116 32.55 -37.61 -14.13
CA GLN A 1116 32.89 -37.36 -15.52
C GLN A 1116 32.78 -38.63 -16.39
N SER A 1117 33.32 -39.76 -15.91
CA SER A 1117 33.23 -41.05 -16.61
C SER A 1117 31.78 -41.54 -16.75
N LEU A 1118 30.96 -41.29 -15.72
CA LEU A 1118 29.54 -41.65 -15.68
C LEU A 1118 28.72 -40.81 -16.67
N LEU A 1119 28.81 -39.47 -16.60
CA LEU A 1119 28.05 -38.56 -17.46
C LEU A 1119 28.38 -38.75 -18.94
N ASN A 1120 29.66 -38.85 -19.28
CA ASN A 1120 30.09 -39.04 -20.66
C ASN A 1120 29.73 -40.43 -21.24
N ARG A 1121 29.41 -41.42 -20.40
CA ARG A 1121 29.04 -42.78 -20.83
C ARG A 1121 27.53 -43.04 -20.86
N GLU A 1122 26.77 -42.41 -19.98
CA GLU A 1122 25.33 -42.63 -19.87
C GLU A 1122 24.50 -41.51 -20.56
N PHE A 1123 24.93 -40.24 -20.55
CA PHE A 1123 24.18 -39.14 -21.20
C PHE A 1123 24.55 -38.89 -22.67
N LEU A 1124 25.81 -39.11 -23.07
CA LEU A 1124 26.32 -38.74 -24.41
C LEU A 1124 26.32 -39.90 -25.42
N ARG A 1125 25.19 -40.59 -25.58
CA ARG A 1125 25.00 -41.58 -26.66
C ARG A 1125 24.41 -40.93 -27.92
N GLY A 1126 25.23 -40.21 -28.67
CA GLY A 1126 24.83 -39.53 -29.92
C GLY A 1126 26.02 -38.90 -30.67
N PRO A 1127 25.79 -38.29 -31.86
CA PRO A 1127 26.81 -37.55 -32.60
C PRO A 1127 27.31 -36.32 -31.81
N PRO A 1128 28.48 -35.74 -32.14
CA PRO A 1128 29.38 -35.17 -31.16
C PRO A 1128 28.90 -33.82 -30.61
N GLY A 1129 28.19 -33.86 -29.48
CA GLY A 1129 28.22 -32.79 -28.49
C GLY A 1129 29.48 -32.92 -27.63
N ASP A 1130 29.99 -31.80 -27.13
CA ASP A 1130 31.21 -31.78 -26.31
C ASP A 1130 31.06 -32.67 -25.06
N PRO A 1131 32.09 -33.45 -24.68
CA PRO A 1131 32.08 -34.21 -23.44
C PRO A 1131 32.14 -33.26 -22.23
N PHE A 1132 31.51 -33.64 -21.12
CA PHE A 1132 31.70 -32.97 -19.84
C PHE A 1132 33.20 -32.99 -19.50
N SER A 1133 33.76 -31.80 -19.28
CA SER A 1133 35.12 -31.62 -18.80
C SER A 1133 35.22 -31.90 -17.29
N LEU A 1134 36.44 -32.14 -16.80
CA LEU A 1134 36.66 -32.39 -15.38
C LEU A 1134 36.30 -31.16 -14.52
N ASP A 1135 36.48 -29.95 -15.04
CA ASP A 1135 36.17 -28.70 -14.31
C ASP A 1135 34.67 -28.37 -14.29
N GLU A 1136 33.92 -28.80 -15.29
CA GLU A 1136 32.45 -28.81 -15.25
C GLU A 1136 31.96 -29.85 -14.24
N CYS A 1137 32.52 -31.07 -14.22
CA CYS A 1137 32.17 -32.07 -13.20
C CYS A 1137 32.54 -31.62 -11.78
N ARG A 1138 33.70 -30.98 -11.58
CA ARG A 1138 34.07 -30.32 -10.32
C ARG A 1138 33.09 -29.22 -9.94
N SER A 1139 32.68 -28.40 -10.92
CA SER A 1139 31.65 -27.37 -10.69
C SER A 1139 30.32 -27.99 -10.27
N LEU A 1140 29.88 -29.10 -10.88
CA LEU A 1140 28.66 -29.79 -10.52
C LEU A 1140 28.72 -30.44 -9.13
N VAL A 1141 29.86 -31.05 -8.77
CA VAL A 1141 30.07 -31.55 -7.40
C VAL A 1141 30.01 -30.40 -6.40
N ALA A 1142 30.74 -29.30 -6.64
CA ALA A 1142 30.74 -28.13 -5.74
C ALA A 1142 29.38 -27.42 -5.58
N LEU A 1143 28.44 -27.62 -6.52
CA LEU A 1143 27.06 -27.11 -6.44
C LEU A 1143 26.10 -28.08 -5.75
N MET A 1144 26.51 -29.33 -5.52
CA MET A 1144 25.63 -30.42 -5.06
C MET A 1144 26.04 -31.04 -3.73
N ASP A 1145 27.35 -31.08 -3.44
CA ASP A 1145 27.98 -31.48 -2.19
C ASP A 1145 27.54 -30.56 -1.05
N LEU A 1146 26.51 -30.99 -0.31
CA LEU A 1146 26.01 -30.30 0.87
C LEU A 1146 26.86 -30.61 2.11
N LYS A 1147 27.64 -31.69 2.07
CA LYS A 1147 28.47 -32.18 3.18
C LYS A 1147 29.86 -31.56 3.20
N VAL A 1148 30.24 -30.84 2.15
CA VAL A 1148 31.52 -30.18 1.92
C VAL A 1148 32.69 -31.17 2.03
N ASN A 1149 32.52 -32.36 1.45
CA ASN A 1149 33.50 -33.45 1.48
C ASN A 1149 34.20 -33.70 0.13
N GLY A 1150 33.79 -32.99 -0.93
CA GLY A 1150 34.33 -33.10 -2.29
C GLY A 1150 33.81 -34.28 -3.11
N ARG A 1151 32.76 -34.97 -2.65
CA ARG A 1151 32.15 -36.15 -3.27
C ARG A 1151 30.61 -36.02 -3.25
N LEU A 1152 29.93 -36.92 -3.94
CA LEU A 1152 28.46 -37.02 -3.96
C LEU A 1152 28.03 -38.37 -3.39
N ASP A 1153 27.24 -38.33 -2.34
CA ASP A 1153 26.57 -39.53 -1.82
C ASP A 1153 25.35 -39.94 -2.69
N GLN A 1154 24.62 -40.97 -2.27
CA GLN A 1154 23.46 -41.49 -3.00
C GLN A 1154 22.30 -40.47 -3.14
N GLU A 1155 22.06 -39.65 -2.13
CA GLU A 1155 20.98 -38.66 -2.10
C GLU A 1155 21.36 -37.45 -2.97
N GLU A 1156 22.58 -36.94 -2.80
CA GLU A 1156 23.15 -35.85 -3.58
C GLU A 1156 23.26 -36.23 -5.07
N PHE A 1157 23.67 -37.47 -5.37
CA PHE A 1157 23.69 -38.01 -6.72
C PHE A 1157 22.29 -38.17 -7.33
N SER A 1158 21.29 -38.72 -6.62
CA SER A 1158 19.92 -38.82 -7.14
C SER A 1158 19.37 -37.42 -7.46
N ARG A 1159 19.65 -36.44 -6.57
CA ARG A 1159 19.26 -35.04 -6.74
C ARG A 1159 19.97 -34.34 -7.90
N LEU A 1160 21.20 -34.76 -8.27
CA LEU A 1160 21.90 -34.32 -9.48
C LEU A 1160 21.28 -34.99 -10.72
N TRP A 1161 21.10 -36.31 -10.66
CA TRP A 1161 20.60 -37.14 -11.76
C TRP A 1161 19.22 -36.69 -12.25
N SER A 1162 18.30 -36.41 -11.33
CA SER A 1162 16.97 -35.88 -11.65
C SER A 1162 17.05 -34.55 -12.43
N ARG A 1163 17.91 -33.62 -12.03
CA ARG A 1163 18.12 -32.36 -12.76
C ARG A 1163 18.75 -32.57 -14.14
N LEU A 1164 19.73 -33.45 -14.25
CA LEU A 1164 20.39 -33.76 -15.52
C LEU A 1164 19.42 -34.37 -16.55
N VAL A 1165 18.53 -35.25 -16.11
CA VAL A 1165 17.45 -35.80 -16.96
C VAL A 1165 16.51 -34.69 -17.44
N HIS A 1166 16.15 -33.74 -16.56
CA HIS A 1166 15.32 -32.58 -16.96
C HIS A 1166 16.05 -31.69 -17.97
N CYS A 1167 17.30 -31.32 -17.69
CA CYS A 1167 18.12 -30.54 -18.63
C CYS A 1167 18.30 -31.25 -19.97
N GLN A 1168 18.41 -32.59 -19.99
CA GLN A 1168 18.50 -33.36 -21.23
C GLN A 1168 17.20 -33.27 -22.04
N SER A 1169 16.04 -33.37 -21.39
CA SER A 1169 14.72 -33.16 -22.03
C SER A 1169 14.62 -31.75 -22.63
N VAL A 1170 14.98 -30.71 -21.88
CA VAL A 1170 14.99 -29.31 -22.34
C VAL A 1170 15.94 -29.11 -23.53
N PHE A 1171 17.13 -29.72 -23.51
CA PHE A 1171 18.09 -29.64 -24.62
C PHE A 1171 17.58 -30.37 -25.88
N GLN A 1172 16.92 -31.52 -25.72
CA GLN A 1172 16.41 -32.34 -26.83
C GLN A 1172 15.12 -31.80 -27.46
N ASN A 1173 14.28 -31.10 -26.70
CA ASN A 1173 13.01 -30.53 -27.19
C ASN A 1173 13.19 -29.23 -27.99
N SER A 1174 14.42 -28.77 -28.22
CA SER A 1174 14.68 -27.54 -28.98
C SER A 1174 14.46 -27.74 -30.50
N PRO A 1175 13.61 -26.93 -31.17
CA PRO A 1175 13.02 -27.28 -32.47
C PRO A 1175 13.93 -27.07 -33.70
N LYS A 1176 15.26 -27.00 -33.57
CA LYS A 1176 16.19 -26.81 -34.71
C LYS A 1176 17.50 -27.59 -34.59
N ASN A 1177 17.60 -28.64 -35.40
CA ASN A 1177 18.78 -29.44 -35.73
C ASN A 1177 19.35 -30.33 -34.61
N ALA A 1178 19.80 -31.52 -34.99
CA ALA A 1178 20.34 -32.51 -34.09
C ALA A 1178 21.62 -32.03 -33.39
N GLY A 1179 21.57 -31.92 -32.05
CA GLY A 1179 22.75 -31.86 -31.18
C GLY A 1179 23.29 -30.48 -30.80
N VAL A 1180 22.65 -29.37 -31.19
CA VAL A 1180 23.19 -28.01 -30.92
C VAL A 1180 22.10 -27.07 -30.43
N PHE A 1181 22.28 -26.50 -29.24
CA PHE A 1181 21.40 -25.47 -28.67
C PHE A 1181 21.92 -24.07 -29.01
N LEU A 1182 21.05 -23.09 -29.27
CA LEU A 1182 21.44 -21.72 -29.65
C LEU A 1182 21.28 -20.73 -28.49
N SER A 1183 22.23 -19.79 -28.37
CA SER A 1183 22.21 -18.73 -27.35
C SER A 1183 20.99 -17.80 -27.47
N SER A 1184 20.38 -17.69 -28.66
CA SER A 1184 19.10 -17.00 -28.89
C SER A 1184 17.92 -17.61 -28.13
N ASP A 1185 17.98 -18.91 -27.86
CA ASP A 1185 16.89 -19.69 -27.25
C ASP A 1185 17.16 -19.99 -25.76
N LEU A 1186 18.23 -19.43 -25.19
CA LEU A 1186 18.65 -19.64 -23.79
C LEU A 1186 17.57 -19.29 -22.77
N TRP A 1187 16.74 -18.27 -23.07
CA TRP A 1187 15.60 -17.89 -22.23
C TRP A 1187 14.49 -18.96 -22.20
N LYS A 1188 14.35 -19.77 -23.25
CA LYS A 1188 13.41 -20.90 -23.27
C LYS A 1188 13.91 -22.00 -22.37
N ALA A 1189 15.19 -22.39 -22.50
CA ALA A 1189 15.77 -23.38 -21.60
C ALA A 1189 15.64 -23.00 -20.12
N ILE A 1190 15.80 -21.71 -19.79
CA ILE A 1190 15.60 -21.21 -18.42
C ILE A 1190 14.12 -21.29 -18.00
N ARG A 1191 13.18 -20.93 -18.88
CA ARG A 1191 11.72 -20.98 -18.62
C ARG A 1191 11.21 -22.42 -18.46
N ASP A 1192 11.68 -23.32 -19.33
CA ASP A 1192 11.23 -24.70 -19.46
C ASP A 1192 11.97 -25.63 -18.46
N THR A 1193 12.83 -25.06 -17.61
CA THR A 1193 13.50 -25.75 -16.50
C THR A 1193 12.72 -25.55 -15.20
N ASP A 1194 11.99 -26.58 -14.78
CA ASP A 1194 11.07 -26.54 -13.63
C ASP A 1194 11.74 -26.07 -12.32
N PHE A 1195 13.01 -26.43 -12.10
CA PHE A 1195 13.76 -26.02 -10.90
C PHE A 1195 14.23 -24.55 -10.91
N LEU A 1196 13.99 -23.82 -12.00
CA LEU A 1196 14.16 -22.36 -12.11
C LEU A 1196 12.81 -21.61 -12.13
N ALA A 1197 11.67 -22.30 -11.99
CA ALA A 1197 10.36 -21.68 -11.99
C ALA A 1197 10.24 -20.61 -10.88
N GLY A 1198 9.79 -19.42 -11.26
CA GLY A 1198 9.71 -18.25 -10.38
C GLY A 1198 10.95 -17.35 -10.34
N ILE A 1199 12.06 -17.75 -10.99
CA ILE A 1199 13.24 -16.88 -11.16
C ILE A 1199 13.05 -16.00 -12.41
N SER A 1200 12.80 -14.71 -12.20
CA SER A 1200 12.77 -13.71 -13.28
C SER A 1200 14.18 -13.20 -13.60
N ILE A 1201 14.56 -13.21 -14.88
CA ILE A 1201 15.88 -12.77 -15.34
C ILE A 1201 15.73 -11.54 -16.24
N THR A 1202 16.57 -10.53 -16.05
CA THR A 1202 16.64 -9.35 -16.91
C THR A 1202 17.34 -9.68 -18.24
N SER A 1203 17.00 -8.95 -19.30
CA SER A 1203 17.66 -9.06 -20.61
C SER A 1203 19.19 -8.91 -20.50
N GLU A 1204 19.66 -7.96 -19.69
CA GLU A 1204 21.08 -7.70 -19.41
C GLU A 1204 21.80 -8.95 -18.87
N LEU A 1205 21.21 -9.62 -17.87
CA LEU A 1205 21.79 -10.82 -17.27
C LEU A 1205 21.73 -12.00 -18.26
N LEU A 1206 20.67 -12.10 -19.06
CA LEU A 1206 20.56 -13.10 -20.13
C LEU A 1206 21.64 -12.89 -21.20
N ASP A 1207 21.95 -11.65 -21.58
CA ASP A 1207 22.99 -11.36 -22.58
C ASP A 1207 24.41 -11.65 -22.04
N LEU A 1208 24.67 -11.39 -20.76
CA LEU A 1208 25.89 -11.85 -20.08
C LEU A 1208 25.98 -13.38 -20.05
N MET A 1209 24.87 -14.09 -19.88
CA MET A 1209 24.83 -15.56 -19.95
C MET A 1209 25.13 -16.08 -21.36
N LYS A 1210 24.59 -15.44 -22.41
CA LYS A 1210 24.95 -15.77 -23.80
C LYS A 1210 26.45 -15.63 -24.02
N LEU A 1211 27.03 -14.47 -23.71
CA LEU A 1211 28.46 -14.19 -23.87
C LEU A 1211 29.38 -15.17 -23.09
N ARG A 1212 28.92 -15.72 -21.97
CA ARG A 1212 29.73 -16.58 -21.09
C ARG A 1212 29.59 -18.08 -21.38
N TYR A 1213 28.44 -18.54 -21.87
CA TYR A 1213 28.12 -19.97 -22.04
C TYR A 1213 27.89 -20.39 -23.50
N SER A 1214 28.00 -19.47 -24.47
CA SER A 1214 28.05 -19.83 -25.89
C SER A 1214 29.46 -19.75 -26.48
N ASP A 1215 29.72 -20.56 -27.50
CA ASP A 1215 30.91 -20.46 -28.33
C ASP A 1215 30.91 -19.18 -29.20
N SER A 1216 31.99 -18.95 -29.95
CA SER A 1216 32.13 -17.82 -30.89
C SER A 1216 31.14 -17.83 -32.07
N THR A 1217 30.34 -18.89 -32.23
CA THR A 1217 29.26 -19.01 -33.22
C THR A 1217 27.86 -18.92 -32.60
N GLY A 1218 27.76 -18.64 -31.29
CA GLY A 1218 26.50 -18.51 -30.56
C GLY A 1218 25.86 -19.85 -30.17
N ARG A 1219 26.61 -20.96 -30.19
CA ARG A 1219 26.11 -22.29 -29.79
C ARG A 1219 26.40 -22.57 -28.33
N VAL A 1220 25.48 -23.25 -27.65
CA VAL A 1220 25.62 -23.69 -26.27
C VAL A 1220 25.65 -25.22 -26.26
N SER A 1221 26.74 -25.81 -25.76
CA SER A 1221 26.86 -27.26 -25.61
C SER A 1221 26.03 -27.78 -24.43
N PHE A 1222 25.69 -29.07 -24.42
CA PHE A 1222 24.91 -29.65 -23.33
C PHE A 1222 25.58 -29.48 -21.94
N PRO A 1223 26.90 -29.72 -21.77
CA PRO A 1223 27.61 -29.42 -20.53
C PRO A 1223 27.54 -27.94 -20.12
N SER A 1224 27.71 -27.01 -21.08
CA SER A 1224 27.61 -25.56 -20.84
C SER A 1224 26.21 -25.15 -20.38
N LEU A 1225 25.15 -25.70 -20.99
CA LEU A 1225 23.77 -25.43 -20.60
C LEU A 1225 23.48 -25.95 -19.19
N VAL A 1226 23.87 -27.18 -18.88
CA VAL A 1226 23.75 -27.76 -17.53
C VAL A 1226 24.47 -26.88 -16.51
N CYS A 1227 25.72 -26.50 -16.76
CA CYS A 1227 26.49 -25.65 -15.85
C CYS A 1227 25.87 -24.26 -15.66
N LEU A 1228 25.28 -23.66 -16.70
CA LEU A 1228 24.53 -22.42 -16.59
C LEU A 1228 23.31 -22.58 -15.68
N LEU A 1229 22.41 -23.53 -15.98
CA LEU A 1229 21.16 -23.70 -15.25
C LEU A 1229 21.40 -24.02 -13.77
N MET A 1230 22.37 -24.89 -13.49
CA MET A 1230 22.78 -25.26 -12.13
C MET A 1230 23.40 -24.09 -11.35
N ARG A 1231 24.29 -23.30 -11.98
CA ARG A 1231 24.89 -22.12 -11.33
C ARG A 1231 23.86 -21.03 -11.10
N LEU A 1232 22.92 -20.84 -12.02
CA LEU A 1232 21.83 -19.88 -11.90
C LEU A 1232 20.89 -20.25 -10.75
N GLU A 1233 20.50 -21.53 -10.62
CA GLU A 1233 19.73 -22.02 -9.47
C GLU A 1233 20.45 -21.72 -8.15
N ALA A 1234 21.75 -22.04 -8.08
CA ALA A 1234 22.55 -21.81 -6.88
C ALA A 1234 22.77 -20.33 -6.57
N MET A 1235 22.99 -19.47 -7.57
CA MET A 1235 23.14 -18.02 -7.39
C MET A 1235 21.82 -17.37 -6.96
N ALA A 1236 20.68 -17.77 -7.54
CA ALA A 1236 19.37 -17.28 -7.14
C ALA A 1236 19.05 -17.70 -5.69
N LYS A 1237 19.35 -18.95 -5.31
CA LYS A 1237 19.21 -19.43 -3.92
C LYS A 1237 20.16 -18.74 -2.96
N ALA A 1238 21.42 -18.52 -3.34
CA ALA A 1238 22.37 -17.75 -2.54
C ALA A 1238 21.90 -16.30 -2.36
N PHE A 1239 21.39 -15.66 -3.41
CA PHE A 1239 20.80 -14.32 -3.32
C PHE A 1239 19.57 -14.31 -2.40
N GLN A 1240 18.64 -15.25 -2.53
CA GLN A 1240 17.47 -15.38 -1.66
C GLN A 1240 17.85 -15.63 -0.19
N ASN A 1241 18.88 -16.45 0.06
CA ASN A 1241 19.34 -16.77 1.42
C ASN A 1241 20.12 -15.62 2.08
N LEU A 1242 20.85 -14.83 1.30
CA LEU A 1242 21.69 -13.72 1.78
C LEU A 1242 20.95 -12.36 1.77
N SER A 1243 19.92 -12.21 0.94
CA SER A 1243 19.07 -11.01 0.90
C SER A 1243 18.08 -11.01 2.06
N LYS A 1244 18.13 -9.98 2.89
CA LYS A 1244 17.26 -9.86 4.08
C LYS A 1244 15.83 -9.40 3.77
N ASP A 1245 15.61 -8.84 2.58
CA ASP A 1245 14.36 -8.18 2.18
C ASP A 1245 13.88 -8.56 0.77
N GLY A 1246 14.58 -9.47 0.08
CA GLY A 1246 14.30 -9.89 -1.29
C GLY A 1246 14.62 -8.84 -2.36
N LYS A 1247 15.22 -7.69 -2.00
CA LYS A 1247 15.49 -6.57 -2.92
C LYS A 1247 16.97 -6.31 -3.12
N GLY A 1248 17.82 -6.62 -2.14
CA GLY A 1248 19.26 -6.41 -2.26
C GLY A 1248 20.11 -7.29 -1.35
N LEU A 1249 21.42 -7.35 -1.66
CA LEU A 1249 22.44 -7.92 -0.80
C LEU A 1249 23.15 -6.80 -0.04
N TYR A 1250 22.93 -6.74 1.27
CA TYR A 1250 23.53 -5.74 2.15
C TYR A 1250 24.77 -6.32 2.83
N LEU A 1251 25.92 -6.21 2.14
CA LEU A 1251 27.23 -6.59 2.67
C LEU A 1251 27.88 -5.39 3.37
N THR A 1252 28.51 -5.62 4.51
CA THR A 1252 29.32 -4.59 5.19
C THR A 1252 30.63 -4.35 4.46
N GLU A 1253 31.24 -3.19 4.66
CA GLU A 1253 32.54 -2.82 4.05
C GLU A 1253 33.65 -3.84 4.37
N MET A 1254 33.60 -4.49 5.54
CA MET A 1254 34.51 -5.59 5.90
C MET A 1254 34.25 -6.88 5.08
N GLU A 1255 32.99 -7.21 4.79
CA GLU A 1255 32.62 -8.39 3.99
C GLU A 1255 32.93 -8.18 2.50
N VAL A 1256 32.74 -6.96 1.98
CA VAL A 1256 33.15 -6.58 0.62
C VAL A 1256 34.66 -6.69 0.47
N ASN A 1257 35.44 -6.21 1.44
CA ASN A 1257 36.91 -6.34 1.42
C ASN A 1257 37.37 -7.80 1.52
N LYS A 1258 36.72 -8.63 2.34
CA LYS A 1258 37.01 -10.08 2.42
C LYS A 1258 36.78 -10.81 1.08
N ASN A 1259 35.68 -10.49 0.39
CA ASN A 1259 35.36 -11.13 -0.88
C ASN A 1259 36.15 -10.58 -2.07
N THR A 1260 36.62 -9.33 -2.02
CA THR A 1260 37.48 -8.75 -3.08
C THR A 1260 38.96 -9.12 -2.93
N GLN A 1261 39.45 -9.45 -1.73
CA GLN A 1261 40.80 -10.00 -1.56
C GLN A 1261 40.98 -11.35 -2.30
N ASN A 1262 39.97 -12.22 -2.27
CA ASN A 1262 39.97 -13.50 -3.01
C ASN A 1262 39.95 -13.35 -4.55
N LEU A 1263 39.83 -12.13 -5.08
CA LEU A 1263 39.80 -11.85 -6.53
C LEU A 1263 41.02 -11.03 -7.01
N LYS A 1264 42.02 -10.78 -6.16
CA LYS A 1264 43.18 -9.93 -6.47
C LYS A 1264 44.56 -10.59 -6.39
N GLU A 1265 44.66 -11.89 -6.18
CA GLU A 1265 45.94 -12.62 -6.26
C GLU A 1265 46.03 -13.57 -7.48
N PRO A 1266 46.43 -13.07 -8.66
CA PRO A 1266 47.04 -13.90 -9.68
C PRO A 1266 48.52 -14.15 -9.33
N GLY A 1267 48.76 -15.15 -8.47
CA GLY A 1267 50.04 -15.86 -8.35
C GLY A 1267 50.97 -15.47 -7.20
N LYS A 1268 51.09 -16.39 -6.23
CA LYS A 1268 52.35 -16.97 -5.70
C LYS A 1268 52.04 -18.00 -4.62
N GLY A 1269 52.48 -19.25 -4.80
CA GLY A 1269 52.24 -20.38 -3.90
C GLY A 1269 52.17 -21.68 -4.66
#